data_AF-A0A1W2FS33-F1
#
_entry.id   AF-A0A1W2FS33-F1
#
_cell.length_a   1.000
_cell.length_b   1.000
_cell.length_c   1.000
_cell.angle_alpha   90.00
_cell.angle_beta   90.00
_cell.angle_gamma   90.00
#
_symmetry.space_group_name_H-M   'P 1'
#
loop_
_entity.id
_entity.type
_entity.pdbx_description
1 polymer ?
#
loop_
_entity_poly.entity_id
_entity_poly.type
_entity_poly.pdbx_seq_one_letter_code
_entity_poly.pdbx_strand_id
1 'polypeptide(L)'
;MRKLVITCLLATLPVSAMSVSAEAAPPPEEPGPVSTSPPAPAAVPEKDRDRVLGGGWRASRDRAWTTSGDGAGLHVLVADAASGYAWRTLTTLTEQGFESDQWVGNACRTGSKRVLAVTYAPRAFTNRENLFERGAFTALVNLDTGVVTKLDVLSTLAYYSPGCGAADTVVFTQVGETRTRLLPVDAATAAVKPAVIVDGQLTSAVPTASGIVAADAGRVVRVTSDGGRSTLATTSSVPFALKADAAGGVVFLDHKDAKATVHRVNTVRDQGNVPVLAEGPLDRTGLTSEDGVVHITGDAQVKRGLPSSIRKLDAPKDSRVTGDLVLTSVTATRSRQAEPTDVRRDVRVEAMSLRTKQKVAFSVVPTRAPLQASAPTLTSGTGARIATAGSPNDPVEAERTCSVPRNDPRNQVMQPKPRQVEWAVDQAITDSLTVARPANWKNLGMPAYTPQGYFPPLLLNGGGRVPAQVFLGMLAQESNLWQAPGSVVPGVTGNPLIGNYYGLDLYDGEPGNDWTIRWEDADCGYGVAQVTDGMRRTAPGAGPTSQQRAITLDFASNVAAGLRILQDKWNQTRADGLMINNGDPSKVENWFYAVWAYNSGYYPRSTAGSNSGAWGVGWFNNPVNPNYPANRAPFLEYTYADAAHPQDWPYPEKVMGWAGHPVEVLESPGKLVQGYRAAWWNGGDEQGPINRARVKPPVAQFCDASNSCVPGQAVTPGSPAGPCMHRDSAGQYDFRCWYHQPSTWKSDCSYSCGNELLRFYPGYAYQDDGTAYPPACGLAGLPAGALIIDDQPDSVPVVRPGCSRVFQNQGAFSLDFGTDGSGNFPSKVDFHQLGAGFGGHFYYAHTRTADLRGNSMRVTGTWTLNRTLNGWARVMVHMPDHGAHTQQATYEVDLGTGVRTRVVLQRTMANKWVSLGSFPFAGTPKVRLSSVTHDGDDGNGLVESEDIAYDAVAFQPLPGKPADIVVSLGDSYSSGEGASVAGGGDYYPETDNSGGDDLAQNACHRSKLAWSRKGRLADSGTSIGQRADSWDVALDHHLIACSGAETENLLPVHTASDVPRNAFGDAGRGQYGELSQLDKGFLDEHTTLVTLSIGGNDAKFGDVLKFCLTPLIDNCAEFRMDGDTEPLRQAEPKRITGQVKPSVRTVIEQVKRKAPNARIVLMGYPKLFERFGACVLSLDAEEALWMNSMAGQLNMVLSEAANEARAQGTQVRFSDPTEEFSGKAVCGSPESVRNYVAGWNRTPGEEPSAFPSQQSFHPNADGQTLYADSLNSTLREFGI
;
A
#
# COMPACT_ATOMS: atom_id res chain seq x y z
N MET A 1 -60.22 15.57 -30.41
CA MET A 1 -61.60 15.93 -30.80
C MET A 1 -62.34 16.48 -29.58
N ARG A 2 -62.99 17.63 -29.75
CA ARG A 2 -64.04 18.29 -28.93
C ARG A 2 -63.87 18.41 -27.40
N LYS A 3 -63.57 19.65 -26.98
CA LYS A 3 -63.97 20.28 -25.71
C LYS A 3 -65.49 20.34 -25.59
N LEU A 4 -66.03 20.35 -24.36
CA LEU A 4 -67.12 21.26 -24.01
C LEU A 4 -66.95 21.75 -22.55
N VAL A 5 -67.07 23.06 -22.41
CA VAL A 5 -66.99 23.90 -21.21
C VAL A 5 -68.41 24.39 -20.93
N ILE A 6 -68.86 24.45 -19.67
CA ILE A 6 -69.84 25.47 -19.24
C ILE A 6 -69.45 26.10 -17.90
N THR A 7 -69.46 27.42 -18.00
CA THR A 7 -69.07 28.58 -17.19
C THR A 7 -69.96 28.92 -15.97
N CYS A 8 -69.31 29.59 -15.00
CA CYS A 8 -69.73 30.75 -14.18
C CYS A 8 -70.82 30.66 -13.10
N LEU A 9 -70.45 31.11 -11.88
CA LEU A 9 -71.04 32.33 -11.29
C LEU A 9 -70.11 33.01 -10.26
N LEU A 10 -70.21 34.34 -10.21
CA LEU A 10 -69.37 35.31 -9.47
C LEU A 10 -69.72 35.49 -7.98
N ALA A 11 -68.65 35.68 -7.19
CA ALA A 11 -68.38 36.74 -6.19
C ALA A 11 -69.40 37.09 -5.09
N THR A 12 -68.98 37.01 -3.81
CA THR A 12 -68.38 38.12 -3.01
C THR A 12 -68.15 37.68 -1.55
N LEU A 13 -67.07 38.19 -0.94
CA LEU A 13 -66.45 37.83 0.36
C LEU A 13 -67.14 38.50 1.58
N PRO A 14 -67.02 37.94 2.80
CA PRO A 14 -66.03 38.47 3.77
C PRO A 14 -65.36 37.46 4.75
N VAL A 15 -64.14 37.84 5.16
CA VAL A 15 -63.29 37.56 6.35
C VAL A 15 -63.50 36.29 7.22
N SER A 16 -62.44 35.48 7.34
CA SER A 16 -62.03 34.79 8.59
C SER A 16 -60.54 34.39 8.56
N ALA A 17 -59.87 34.52 9.72
CA ALA A 17 -58.46 34.24 9.92
C ALA A 17 -58.10 32.79 9.54
N MET A 18 -57.06 32.60 8.73
CA MET A 18 -56.50 31.28 8.44
C MET A 18 -55.10 31.12 9.04
N SER A 19 -55.00 30.08 9.84
CA SER A 19 -53.82 29.37 10.30
C SER A 19 -52.81 29.13 9.18
N VAL A 20 -51.56 29.54 9.40
CA VAL A 20 -50.43 29.21 8.55
C VAL A 20 -50.06 27.75 8.82
N SER A 21 -50.37 26.86 7.87
CA SER A 21 -49.81 25.51 7.82
C SER A 21 -48.33 25.61 7.48
N ALA A 22 -47.48 25.00 8.31
CA ALA A 22 -46.07 24.79 8.01
C ALA A 22 -45.96 23.87 6.79
N GLU A 23 -45.45 24.40 5.70
CA GLU A 23 -45.15 23.65 4.49
C GLU A 23 -43.95 22.73 4.77
N ALA A 24 -44.14 21.43 4.52
CA ALA A 24 -43.12 20.41 4.75
C ALA A 24 -41.88 20.72 3.91
N ALA A 25 -40.69 20.61 4.53
CA ALA A 25 -39.42 20.70 3.83
C ALA A 25 -39.37 19.69 2.68
N PRO A 26 -38.83 20.07 1.50
CA PRO A 26 -38.67 19.13 0.40
C PRO A 26 -37.77 17.96 0.85
N PRO A 27 -38.05 16.72 0.39
CA PRO A 27 -37.18 15.59 0.68
C PRO A 27 -35.77 15.88 0.15
N PRO A 28 -34.72 15.45 0.87
CA PRO A 28 -33.36 15.61 0.39
C PRO A 28 -33.21 14.89 -0.96
N GLU A 29 -32.67 15.58 -1.96
CA GLU A 29 -32.27 14.96 -3.22
C GLU A 29 -31.37 13.76 -2.93
N GLU A 30 -31.75 12.58 -3.44
CA GLU A 30 -30.80 11.49 -3.57
C GLU A 30 -29.63 11.96 -4.42
N PRO A 31 -28.37 11.76 -3.99
CA PRO A 31 -27.23 12.15 -4.78
C PRO A 31 -27.32 11.44 -6.13
N GLY A 32 -27.34 12.22 -7.21
CA GLY A 32 -27.30 11.68 -8.57
C GLY A 32 -26.12 10.71 -8.72
N PRO A 33 -26.24 9.69 -9.60
CA PRO A 33 -25.17 8.74 -9.82
C PRO A 33 -23.90 9.50 -10.24
N VAL A 34 -22.86 9.39 -9.43
CA VAL A 34 -21.51 9.81 -9.81
C VAL A 34 -21.16 9.06 -11.09
N SER A 35 -20.99 9.80 -12.18
CA SER A 35 -20.61 9.26 -13.49
C SER A 35 -19.40 8.35 -13.35
N THR A 36 -19.60 7.03 -13.40
CA THR A 36 -18.53 6.06 -13.59
C THR A 36 -18.08 6.18 -15.04
N SER A 37 -17.10 7.04 -15.28
CA SER A 37 -16.43 7.10 -16.59
C SER A 37 -15.97 5.69 -16.97
N PRO A 38 -16.08 5.28 -18.25
CA PRO A 38 -15.58 3.99 -18.71
C PRO A 38 -14.09 3.85 -18.36
N PRO A 39 -13.60 2.62 -18.11
CA PRO A 39 -12.22 2.38 -17.72
C PRO A 39 -11.27 2.97 -18.77
N ALA A 40 -10.35 3.83 -18.33
CA ALA A 40 -9.35 4.41 -19.22
C ALA A 40 -8.32 3.33 -19.59
N PRO A 41 -7.88 3.26 -20.85
CA PRO A 41 -6.92 2.25 -21.28
C PRO A 41 -5.54 2.48 -20.63
N ALA A 42 -4.74 1.43 -20.48
CA ALA A 42 -3.39 1.53 -19.91
C ALA A 42 -2.42 2.36 -20.78
N ALA A 43 -2.70 2.47 -22.08
CA ALA A 43 -1.93 3.25 -23.06
C ALA A 43 -2.86 3.81 -24.15
N VAL A 44 -2.39 4.76 -24.95
CA VAL A 44 -3.11 5.17 -26.17
C VAL A 44 -3.16 3.96 -27.14
N PRO A 45 -4.35 3.51 -27.57
CA PRO A 45 -4.47 2.40 -28.52
C PRO A 45 -3.67 2.67 -29.79
N GLU A 46 -2.97 1.67 -30.33
CA GLU A 46 -2.01 1.89 -31.43
C GLU A 46 -2.65 2.61 -32.64
N LYS A 47 -3.88 2.22 -33.01
CA LYS A 47 -4.66 2.84 -34.09
C LYS A 47 -4.92 4.35 -33.91
N ASP A 48 -4.85 4.85 -32.68
CA ASP A 48 -5.13 6.23 -32.31
C ASP A 48 -3.84 7.06 -32.09
N ARG A 49 -2.66 6.42 -32.02
CA ARG A 49 -1.41 7.07 -31.61
C ARG A 49 -0.98 8.19 -32.56
N ASP A 50 -1.06 8.02 -33.88
CA ASP A 50 -0.67 9.09 -34.81
C ASP A 50 -1.59 10.33 -34.68
N ARG A 51 -2.88 10.12 -34.40
CA ARG A 51 -3.86 11.20 -34.17
C ARG A 51 -3.66 11.90 -32.83
N VAL A 52 -3.38 11.13 -31.78
CA VAL A 52 -3.36 11.59 -30.39
C VAL A 52 -1.96 12.08 -29.98
N LEU A 53 -0.90 11.40 -30.39
CA LEU A 53 0.49 11.71 -30.04
C LEU A 53 1.22 12.46 -31.16
N GLY A 54 0.74 12.33 -32.40
CA GLY A 54 1.39 12.86 -33.60
C GLY A 54 2.31 11.84 -34.26
N GLY A 55 2.71 12.10 -35.51
CA GLY A 55 3.64 11.22 -36.24
C GLY A 55 5.03 11.15 -35.58
N GLY A 56 5.69 9.99 -35.69
CA GLY A 56 7.05 9.77 -35.17
C GLY A 56 7.13 9.26 -33.73
N TRP A 57 6.01 8.99 -33.07
CA TRP A 57 5.98 8.46 -31.68
C TRP A 57 6.79 7.16 -31.52
N ARG A 58 6.83 6.29 -32.54
CA ARG A 58 7.58 5.02 -32.53
C ARG A 58 9.10 5.20 -32.31
N ALA A 59 9.66 6.29 -32.79
CA ALA A 59 11.09 6.61 -32.66
C ALA A 59 11.37 7.62 -31.53
N SER A 60 10.34 8.06 -30.80
CA SER A 60 10.47 9.04 -29.74
C SER A 60 11.16 8.42 -28.53
N ARG A 61 12.11 9.15 -27.96
CA ARG A 61 12.74 8.82 -26.67
C ARG A 61 12.11 9.60 -25.51
N ASP A 62 10.93 10.17 -25.75
CA ASP A 62 10.22 10.95 -24.75
C ASP A 62 9.69 10.05 -23.62
N ARG A 63 10.00 10.44 -22.39
CA ARG A 63 9.58 9.76 -21.16
C ARG A 63 8.88 10.74 -20.25
N ALA A 64 7.62 10.46 -19.98
CA ALA A 64 6.81 11.13 -18.97
C ALA A 64 7.03 10.50 -17.59
N TRP A 65 6.84 11.28 -16.53
CA TRP A 65 6.90 10.82 -15.14
C TRP A 65 5.84 11.51 -14.27
N THR A 66 5.42 10.83 -13.21
CA THR A 66 4.63 11.42 -12.12
C THR A 66 4.85 10.65 -10.82
N THR A 67 4.24 11.12 -9.74
CA THR A 67 4.19 10.42 -8.45
C THR A 67 2.74 10.18 -8.03
N SER A 68 2.51 9.10 -7.29
CA SER A 68 1.27 8.82 -6.57
C SER A 68 1.62 8.12 -5.27
N GLY A 69 0.86 8.32 -4.20
CA GLY A 69 1.15 7.65 -2.93
C GLY A 69 -0.09 7.07 -2.28
N ASP A 70 0.10 5.95 -1.60
CA ASP A 70 -0.89 5.23 -0.80
C ASP A 70 -0.20 4.67 0.47
N GLY A 71 -0.79 3.68 1.15
CA GLY A 71 -0.20 3.12 2.38
C GLY A 71 1.09 2.33 2.16
N ALA A 72 1.34 1.82 0.95
CA ALA A 72 2.52 1.01 0.65
C ALA A 72 3.80 1.85 0.39
N GLY A 73 3.63 3.08 -0.11
CA GLY A 73 4.74 3.98 -0.40
C GLY A 73 4.37 5.14 -1.34
N LEU A 74 5.36 5.99 -1.64
CA LEU A 74 5.28 6.98 -2.71
C LEU A 74 5.82 6.37 -4.01
N HIS A 75 4.91 6.03 -4.92
CA HIS A 75 5.21 5.45 -6.23
C HIS A 75 5.71 6.51 -7.21
N VAL A 76 6.82 6.24 -7.87
CA VAL A 76 7.30 6.97 -9.05
C VAL A 76 6.83 6.21 -10.29
N LEU A 77 6.00 6.86 -11.10
CA LEU A 77 5.41 6.28 -12.31
C LEU A 77 6.06 6.88 -13.55
N VAL A 78 6.30 6.07 -14.58
CA VAL A 78 6.84 6.52 -15.88
C VAL A 78 6.05 5.97 -17.05
N ALA A 79 6.10 6.67 -18.18
CA ALA A 79 5.49 6.25 -19.43
C ALA A 79 6.29 6.75 -20.64
N ASP A 80 6.53 5.87 -21.62
CA ASP A 80 7.31 6.19 -22.82
C ASP A 80 6.39 6.49 -24.02
N ALA A 81 6.71 7.52 -24.80
CA ALA A 81 5.94 7.85 -26.01
C ALA A 81 5.93 6.70 -27.03
N ALA A 82 7.04 5.95 -27.15
CA ALA A 82 7.16 4.79 -28.04
C ALA A 82 6.24 3.62 -27.66
N SER A 83 5.76 3.54 -26.41
CA SER A 83 4.76 2.55 -25.98
C SER A 83 3.33 3.09 -26.03
N GLY A 84 3.13 4.30 -26.56
CA GLY A 84 1.84 5.00 -26.50
C GLY A 84 1.53 5.56 -25.12
N TYR A 85 2.56 5.87 -24.33
CA TYR A 85 2.48 6.22 -22.91
C TYR A 85 1.78 5.16 -22.06
N ALA A 86 2.20 3.90 -22.19
CA ALA A 86 1.84 2.87 -21.23
C ALA A 86 2.47 3.20 -19.87
N TRP A 87 1.67 3.64 -18.91
CA TRP A 87 2.14 3.98 -17.56
C TRP A 87 2.48 2.72 -16.77
N ARG A 88 3.60 2.76 -16.05
CA ARG A 88 4.05 1.70 -15.15
C ARG A 88 4.74 2.30 -13.93
N THR A 89 4.79 1.53 -12.85
CA THR A 89 5.62 1.90 -11.70
C THR A 89 7.08 1.69 -12.03
N LEU A 90 7.90 2.69 -11.74
CA LEU A 90 9.34 2.64 -11.90
C LEU A 90 10.02 2.25 -10.58
N THR A 91 9.60 2.87 -9.47
CA THR A 91 10.04 2.53 -8.12
C THR A 91 9.00 2.98 -7.09
N THR A 92 9.08 2.47 -5.86
CA THR A 92 8.25 2.92 -4.74
C THR A 92 9.13 3.29 -3.55
N LEU A 93 8.99 4.52 -3.06
CA LEU A 93 9.74 5.06 -1.94
C LEU A 93 8.97 4.86 -0.64
N THR A 94 9.62 4.26 0.35
CA THR A 94 9.04 3.93 1.66
C THR A 94 10.16 3.73 2.67
N GLU A 95 9.83 3.87 3.95
CA GLU A 95 10.74 3.64 5.06
C GLU A 95 10.19 2.57 5.99
N GLN A 96 11.07 1.66 6.38
CA GLN A 96 10.72 0.59 7.31
C GLN A 96 10.36 1.18 8.68
N GLY A 97 9.43 0.54 9.41
CA GLY A 97 9.00 0.99 10.74
C GLY A 97 7.94 2.12 10.75
N PHE A 98 7.52 2.62 9.58
CA PHE A 98 6.41 3.58 9.48
C PHE A 98 5.15 2.95 8.91
N GLU A 99 4.15 2.77 9.78
CA GLU A 99 2.77 2.57 9.33
C GLU A 99 2.23 3.92 8.86
N SER A 100 1.76 4.00 7.61
CA SER A 100 1.13 5.21 7.06
C SER A 100 -0.14 4.87 6.31
N ASP A 101 -1.13 5.74 6.43
CA ASP A 101 -2.36 5.69 5.62
C ASP A 101 -2.11 6.13 4.18
N GLN A 102 -1.13 7.02 3.99
CA GLN A 102 -0.73 7.56 2.72
C GLN A 102 0.69 8.12 2.79
N TRP A 103 1.53 7.80 1.82
CA TRP A 103 2.79 8.49 1.59
C TRP A 103 2.58 9.70 0.68
N VAL A 104 3.20 10.82 1.01
CA VAL A 104 3.11 12.07 0.26
C VAL A 104 4.51 12.60 -0.03
N GLY A 105 4.65 13.46 -1.04
CA GLY A 105 5.94 14.03 -1.36
C GLY A 105 5.95 15.03 -2.50
N ASN A 106 7.12 15.61 -2.72
CA ASN A 106 7.45 16.52 -3.79
C ASN A 106 8.61 15.94 -4.61
N ALA A 107 8.61 16.21 -5.91
CA ALA A 107 9.68 15.75 -6.78
C ALA A 107 9.98 16.75 -7.88
N CYS A 108 11.25 16.79 -8.32
CA CYS A 108 11.67 17.55 -9.48
C CYS A 108 12.70 16.77 -10.29
N ARG A 109 12.65 16.91 -11.62
CA ARG A 109 13.58 16.25 -12.55
C ARG A 109 14.78 17.15 -12.85
N THR A 110 15.98 16.60 -12.89
CA THR A 110 17.22 17.34 -13.18
C THR A 110 17.37 17.65 -14.67
N GLY A 111 18.31 18.54 -15.01
CA GLY A 111 18.55 18.98 -16.39
C GLY A 111 18.90 17.87 -17.38
N SER A 112 19.55 16.78 -16.95
CA SER A 112 19.83 15.62 -17.82
C SER A 112 18.60 14.79 -18.18
N LYS A 113 17.47 15.02 -17.50
CA LYS A 113 16.24 14.22 -17.58
C LYS A 113 16.37 12.79 -17.05
N ARG A 114 17.53 12.42 -16.50
CA ARG A 114 17.80 11.07 -16.01
C ARG A 114 17.51 10.88 -14.54
N VAL A 115 17.56 11.94 -13.74
CA VAL A 115 17.41 11.83 -12.28
C VAL A 115 16.19 12.63 -11.83
N LEU A 116 15.38 11.99 -10.98
CA LEU A 116 14.31 12.60 -10.23
C LEU A 116 14.74 12.73 -8.78
N ALA A 117 14.85 13.96 -8.27
CA ALA A 117 15.02 14.20 -6.86
C ALA A 117 13.67 14.20 -6.17
N VAL A 118 13.56 13.52 -5.02
CA VAL A 118 12.31 13.33 -4.31
C VAL A 118 12.49 13.64 -2.83
N THR A 119 11.48 14.31 -2.27
CA THR A 119 11.26 14.44 -0.83
C THR A 119 9.93 13.80 -0.48
N TYR A 120 9.91 12.87 0.47
CA TYR A 120 8.72 12.08 0.79
C TYR A 120 8.60 11.76 2.28
N ALA A 121 7.37 11.51 2.74
CA ALA A 121 7.08 11.18 4.12
C ALA A 121 5.67 10.57 4.28
N PRO A 122 5.37 9.89 5.40
CA PRO A 122 4.01 9.66 5.86
C PRO A 122 3.19 10.96 5.92
N ARG A 123 1.93 10.91 5.49
CA ARG A 123 1.00 12.06 5.47
C ARG A 123 0.87 12.73 6.84
N ALA A 124 0.94 11.95 7.93
CA ALA A 124 0.87 12.43 9.30
C ALA A 124 1.94 13.48 9.63
N PHE A 125 3.09 13.50 8.94
CA PHE A 125 4.13 14.51 9.19
C PHE A 125 3.66 15.91 8.83
N THR A 126 2.65 16.04 7.96
CA THR A 126 2.03 17.33 7.64
C THR A 126 1.27 17.96 8.82
N ASN A 127 1.14 17.24 9.94
CA ASN A 127 0.50 17.70 11.16
C ASN A 127 1.51 17.99 12.30
N ARG A 128 2.82 17.84 12.08
CA ARG A 128 3.85 18.07 13.11
C ARG A 128 4.93 18.98 12.55
N GLU A 129 5.09 20.18 13.12
CA GLU A 129 6.02 21.22 12.64
C GLU A 129 7.45 20.70 12.44
N ASN A 130 8.03 20.05 13.46
CA ASN A 130 9.39 19.50 13.38
C ASN A 130 9.56 18.44 12.28
N LEU A 131 8.56 17.58 12.07
CA LEU A 131 8.61 16.56 11.03
C LEU A 131 8.39 17.16 9.64
N PHE A 132 7.54 18.18 9.52
CA PHE A 132 7.33 18.89 8.26
C PHE A 132 8.55 19.70 7.84
N GLU A 133 9.22 20.39 8.76
CA GLU A 133 10.29 21.34 8.45
C GLU A 133 11.65 20.69 8.17
N ARG A 134 11.85 19.48 8.69
CA ARG A 134 13.14 18.77 8.58
C ARG A 134 13.06 17.25 8.73
N GLY A 135 11.87 16.66 8.71
CA GLY A 135 11.64 15.23 8.94
C GLY A 135 11.40 14.41 7.67
N ALA A 136 11.35 15.03 6.49
CA ALA A 136 11.03 14.30 5.26
C ALA A 136 12.27 13.63 4.65
N PHE A 137 12.10 12.39 4.22
CA PHE A 137 13.12 11.57 3.57
C PHE A 137 13.49 12.13 2.22
N THR A 138 14.75 11.92 1.81
CA THR A 138 15.21 12.38 0.50
C THR A 138 15.87 11.27 -0.30
N ALA A 139 15.58 11.24 -1.60
CA ALA A 139 16.11 10.24 -2.50
C ALA A 139 16.36 10.82 -3.90
N LEU A 140 17.28 10.20 -4.62
CA LEU A 140 17.49 10.37 -6.05
C LEU A 140 17.02 9.09 -6.76
N VAL A 141 16.17 9.24 -7.78
CA VAL A 141 15.65 8.13 -8.57
C VAL A 141 16.16 8.25 -10.00
N ASN A 142 16.88 7.25 -10.48
CA ASN A 142 17.26 7.16 -11.88
C ASN A 142 16.04 6.75 -12.72
N LEU A 143 15.57 7.65 -13.59
CA LEU A 143 14.39 7.45 -14.41
C LEU A 143 14.56 6.41 -15.51
N ASP A 144 15.79 6.06 -15.89
CA ASP A 144 16.09 5.04 -16.90
C ASP A 144 15.99 3.63 -16.32
N THR A 145 16.54 3.43 -15.12
CA THR A 145 16.74 2.11 -14.50
C THR A 145 15.84 1.84 -13.28
N GLY A 146 15.27 2.86 -12.66
CA GLY A 146 14.55 2.78 -11.39
C GLY A 146 15.44 2.71 -10.15
N VAL A 147 16.78 2.80 -10.29
CA VAL A 147 17.70 2.86 -9.14
C VAL A 147 17.27 3.96 -8.18
N VAL A 148 17.08 3.63 -6.91
CA VAL A 148 16.90 4.60 -5.83
C VAL A 148 18.22 4.77 -5.08
N THR A 149 18.60 6.01 -4.83
CA THR A 149 19.71 6.35 -3.93
C THR A 149 19.14 7.23 -2.83
N LYS A 150 18.91 6.63 -1.65
CA LYS A 150 18.54 7.38 -0.45
C LYS A 150 19.70 8.26 -0.02
N LEU A 151 19.42 9.49 0.39
CA LEU A 151 20.44 10.40 0.89
C LEU A 151 20.39 10.42 2.41
N ASP A 152 21.57 10.46 3.03
CA ASP A 152 21.79 10.67 4.47
C ASP A 152 21.58 12.16 4.83
N VAL A 153 20.46 12.72 4.38
CA VAL A 153 19.98 14.04 4.76
C VAL A 153 18.47 14.07 4.69
N LEU A 154 17.85 14.70 5.67
CA LEU A 154 16.44 15.03 5.61
C LEU A 154 16.20 16.41 5.02
N SER A 155 14.96 16.66 4.62
CA SER A 155 14.52 17.98 4.17
C SER A 155 13.14 18.35 4.70
N THR A 156 12.72 19.57 4.41
CA THR A 156 11.34 19.98 4.60
C THR A 156 10.44 19.34 3.56
N LEU A 157 9.23 18.97 3.95
CA LEU A 157 8.16 18.53 3.05
C LEU A 157 7.49 19.71 2.30
N ALA A 158 7.89 20.96 2.54
CA ALA A 158 7.33 22.12 1.85
C ALA A 158 7.48 22.01 0.32
N TYR A 159 6.51 22.56 -0.43
CA TYR A 159 6.36 22.46 -1.89
C TYR A 159 7.62 22.81 -2.71
N TYR A 160 8.55 23.54 -2.11
CA TYR A 160 9.77 24.01 -2.75
C TYR A 160 11.00 23.11 -2.57
N SER A 161 10.89 22.03 -1.80
CA SER A 161 11.96 21.04 -1.59
C SER A 161 11.53 19.71 -2.20
N PRO A 162 12.30 19.13 -3.15
CA PRO A 162 13.57 19.62 -3.68
C PRO A 162 13.44 20.74 -4.73
N GLY A 163 14.50 21.53 -4.89
CA GLY A 163 14.68 22.49 -5.97
C GLY A 163 15.68 22.03 -7.02
N CYS A 164 15.23 21.88 -8.28
CA CYS A 164 16.07 21.46 -9.41
C CYS A 164 16.45 22.63 -10.33
N GLY A 165 17.68 22.60 -10.84
CA GLY A 165 18.20 23.56 -11.82
C GLY A 165 18.22 23.01 -13.25
N ALA A 166 18.77 23.80 -14.18
CA ALA A 166 18.98 23.38 -15.58
C ALA A 166 20.17 22.40 -15.76
N ALA A 167 20.90 22.09 -14.69
CA ALA A 167 21.99 21.11 -14.64
C ALA A 167 21.64 19.95 -13.70
N ASP A 168 22.54 18.97 -13.52
CA ASP A 168 22.38 17.86 -12.57
C ASP A 168 22.80 18.25 -11.13
N THR A 169 22.30 19.40 -10.68
CA THR A 169 22.43 19.84 -9.29
C THR A 169 21.04 20.05 -8.73
N VAL A 170 20.86 19.61 -7.48
CA VAL A 170 19.62 19.69 -6.72
C VAL A 170 19.93 20.44 -5.42
N VAL A 171 18.95 21.15 -4.86
CA VAL A 171 19.03 21.72 -3.52
C VAL A 171 17.86 21.19 -2.69
N PHE A 172 18.17 20.47 -1.62
CA PHE A 172 17.22 20.18 -0.56
C PHE A 172 17.28 21.28 0.49
N THR A 173 16.15 21.56 1.15
CA THR A 173 16.06 22.63 2.15
C THR A 173 15.68 22.05 3.50
N GLN A 174 16.35 22.46 4.58
CA GLN A 174 15.86 22.26 5.94
C GLN A 174 15.53 23.61 6.56
N VAL A 175 14.38 23.69 7.21
CA VAL A 175 13.98 24.87 7.98
C VAL A 175 14.28 24.59 9.45
N GLY A 176 15.02 25.49 10.10
CA GLY A 176 15.27 25.45 11.54
C GLY A 176 14.69 26.68 12.22
N GLU A 177 14.75 26.73 13.55
CA GLU A 177 14.10 27.76 14.38
C GLU A 177 14.55 29.20 14.09
N THR A 178 15.74 29.40 13.53
CA THR A 178 16.31 30.73 13.26
C THR A 178 17.04 30.85 11.92
N ARG A 179 17.25 29.71 11.24
CA ARG A 179 18.16 29.56 10.10
C ARG A 179 17.61 28.54 9.11
N THR A 180 17.89 28.76 7.83
CA THR A 180 17.66 27.77 6.78
C THR A 180 18.98 27.11 6.41
N ARG A 181 18.95 25.80 6.20
CA ARG A 181 20.07 25.03 5.65
C ARG A 181 19.73 24.63 4.23
N LEU A 182 20.56 25.05 3.27
CA LEU A 182 20.48 24.63 1.89
C LEU A 182 21.51 23.51 1.69
N LEU A 183 21.04 22.37 1.18
CA LEU A 183 21.82 21.15 1.01
C LEU A 183 21.98 20.88 -0.49
N PRO A 184 23.07 21.34 -1.12
CA PRO A 184 23.29 21.11 -2.54
C PRO A 184 23.72 19.66 -2.75
N VAL A 185 23.12 18.98 -3.71
CA VAL A 185 23.44 17.60 -4.06
C VAL A 185 23.81 17.54 -5.54
N ASP A 186 24.93 16.89 -5.81
CA ASP A 186 25.30 16.50 -7.18
C ASP A 186 24.50 15.25 -7.55
N ALA A 187 23.51 15.40 -8.44
CA ALA A 187 22.58 14.33 -8.74
C ALA A 187 23.19 13.19 -9.57
N ALA A 188 24.31 13.44 -10.24
CA ALA A 188 25.01 12.43 -11.03
C ALA A 188 25.86 11.48 -10.15
N THR A 189 26.38 11.99 -9.04
CA THR A 189 27.25 11.25 -8.11
C THR A 189 26.60 10.94 -6.77
N ALA A 190 25.38 11.44 -6.53
CA ALA A 190 24.69 11.44 -5.23
C ALA A 190 25.49 12.10 -4.09
N ALA A 191 26.49 12.93 -4.41
CA ALA A 191 27.33 13.58 -3.41
C ALA A 191 26.61 14.77 -2.75
N VAL A 192 26.37 14.69 -1.45
CA VAL A 192 25.88 15.81 -0.62
C VAL A 192 27.04 16.78 -0.38
N LYS A 193 26.89 18.03 -0.81
CA LYS A 193 27.88 19.10 -0.59
C LYS A 193 27.70 19.72 0.79
N PRO A 194 28.72 20.40 1.32
CA PRO A 194 28.60 21.14 2.57
C PRO A 194 27.38 22.05 2.56
N ALA A 195 26.63 21.98 3.66
CA ALA A 195 25.44 22.77 3.87
C ALA A 195 25.74 24.28 3.83
N VAL A 196 24.95 25.03 3.07
CA VAL A 196 24.98 26.50 3.09
C VAL A 196 23.95 26.98 4.10
N ILE A 197 24.43 27.55 5.20
CA ILE A 197 23.59 28.04 6.30
C ILE A 197 23.30 29.52 6.06
N VAL A 198 22.02 29.90 6.12
CA VAL A 198 21.57 31.28 5.97
C VAL A 198 20.66 31.67 7.12
N ASP A 199 20.75 32.92 7.56
CA ASP A 199 19.88 33.45 8.61
C ASP A 199 18.46 33.73 8.09
N GLY A 200 17.46 33.33 8.88
CA GLY A 200 16.05 33.43 8.55
C GLY A 200 15.54 32.32 7.61
N GLN A 201 14.29 32.45 7.16
CA GLN A 201 13.53 31.45 6.40
C GLN A 201 13.64 31.72 4.88
N LEU A 202 14.60 31.07 4.24
CA LEU A 202 14.80 31.14 2.79
C LEU A 202 14.04 29.99 2.12
N THR A 203 13.28 30.26 1.06
CA THR A 203 12.46 29.24 0.38
C THR A 203 12.75 29.16 -1.12
N SER A 204 12.18 28.16 -1.80
CA SER A 204 12.24 28.07 -3.28
C SER A 204 13.67 28.13 -3.82
N ALA A 205 14.63 27.53 -3.11
CA ALA A 205 16.02 27.51 -3.50
C ALA A 205 16.21 26.66 -4.76
N VAL A 206 16.75 27.26 -5.82
CA VAL A 206 17.06 26.60 -7.09
C VAL A 206 18.53 26.76 -7.44
N PRO A 207 19.23 25.68 -7.83
CA PRO A 207 20.62 25.77 -8.25
C PRO A 207 20.73 26.38 -9.65
N THR A 208 21.72 27.26 -9.84
CA THR A 208 22.05 27.90 -11.11
C THR A 208 23.56 27.84 -11.34
N ALA A 209 24.01 28.15 -12.56
CA ALA A 209 25.44 28.23 -12.87
C ALA A 209 26.20 29.29 -12.04
N SER A 210 25.48 30.26 -11.45
CA SER A 210 26.05 31.34 -10.64
C SER A 210 25.94 31.12 -9.13
N GLY A 211 25.52 29.92 -8.70
CA GLY A 211 25.21 29.62 -7.30
C GLY A 211 23.72 29.36 -7.09
N ILE A 212 23.28 29.36 -5.82
CA ILE A 212 21.88 29.10 -5.47
C ILE A 212 21.11 30.41 -5.55
N VAL A 213 19.95 30.39 -6.20
CA VAL A 213 18.98 31.49 -6.18
C VAL A 213 17.80 31.08 -5.33
N ALA A 214 17.34 31.94 -4.44
CA ALA A 214 16.27 31.63 -3.51
C ALA A 214 15.36 32.84 -3.25
N ALA A 215 14.19 32.55 -2.70
CA ALA A 215 13.23 33.54 -2.26
C ALA A 215 13.55 34.03 -0.84
N ASP A 216 13.46 35.34 -0.66
CA ASP A 216 13.73 36.04 0.59
C ASP A 216 12.58 37.07 0.83
N ALA A 217 12.55 37.72 1.99
CA ALA A 217 11.57 38.74 2.34
C ALA A 217 11.59 39.91 1.35
N GLY A 218 10.58 40.00 0.48
CA GLY A 218 10.45 41.09 -0.49
C GLY A 218 11.56 41.14 -1.55
N ARG A 219 12.26 40.02 -1.80
CA ARG A 219 13.29 39.95 -2.84
C ARG A 219 13.64 38.53 -3.29
N VAL A 220 14.26 38.44 -4.46
CA VAL A 220 15.01 37.26 -4.92
C VAL A 220 16.49 37.49 -4.66
N VAL A 221 17.17 36.51 -4.07
CA VAL A 221 18.61 36.59 -3.73
C VAL A 221 19.42 35.50 -4.40
N ARG A 222 20.69 35.79 -4.64
CA ARG A 222 21.74 34.79 -4.86
C ARG A 222 22.45 34.53 -3.54
N VAL A 223 22.63 33.25 -3.23
CA VAL A 223 23.32 32.75 -2.04
C VAL A 223 24.70 32.23 -2.44
N THR A 224 25.74 32.72 -1.77
CA THR A 224 27.12 32.25 -1.91
C THR A 224 27.40 31.07 -0.99
N SER A 225 28.49 30.33 -1.25
CA SER A 225 28.82 29.09 -0.52
C SER A 225 29.08 29.27 0.98
N ASP A 226 29.36 30.49 1.43
CA ASP A 226 29.56 30.88 2.82
C ASP A 226 28.28 31.38 3.51
N GLY A 227 27.13 31.35 2.83
CA GLY A 227 25.84 31.84 3.36
C GLY A 227 25.58 33.33 3.10
N GLY A 228 26.51 34.04 2.45
CA GLY A 228 26.30 35.42 2.01
C GLY A 228 25.14 35.55 1.01
N ARG A 229 24.41 36.68 1.07
CA ARG A 229 23.25 36.95 0.21
C ARG A 229 23.42 38.26 -0.56
N SER A 230 23.22 38.22 -1.87
CA SER A 230 23.14 39.40 -2.73
C SER A 230 21.79 39.49 -3.41
N THR A 231 21.14 40.65 -3.34
CA THR A 231 19.85 40.88 -4.00
C THR A 231 19.99 40.83 -5.52
N LEU A 232 19.08 40.12 -6.18
CA LEU A 232 18.95 40.08 -7.63
C LEU A 232 17.75 40.89 -8.12
N ALA A 233 16.65 40.83 -7.37
CA ALA A 233 15.42 41.58 -7.66
C ALA A 233 14.64 41.89 -6.39
N THR A 234 13.97 43.03 -6.33
CA THR A 234 12.97 43.36 -5.30
C THR A 234 11.58 42.89 -5.72
N THR A 235 10.78 42.45 -4.75
CA THR A 235 9.43 41.89 -4.93
C THR A 235 8.45 42.48 -3.93
N SER A 236 7.16 42.32 -4.18
CA SER A 236 6.07 42.84 -3.34
C SER A 236 5.77 41.93 -2.14
N SER A 237 6.17 40.66 -2.23
CA SER A 237 5.96 39.60 -1.24
C SER A 237 7.19 38.68 -1.18
N VAL A 238 7.13 37.58 -0.42
CA VAL A 238 8.11 36.50 -0.60
C VAL A 238 7.80 35.82 -1.93
N PRO A 239 8.71 35.90 -2.93
CA PRO A 239 8.45 35.27 -4.21
C PRO A 239 8.41 33.74 -4.06
N PHE A 240 7.69 33.06 -4.92
CA PHE A 240 7.46 31.62 -4.82
C PHE A 240 7.49 30.95 -6.18
N ALA A 241 7.49 29.62 -6.19
CA ALA A 241 7.58 28.79 -7.39
C ALA A 241 8.76 29.18 -8.31
N LEU A 242 9.93 29.45 -7.74
CA LEU A 242 11.15 29.76 -8.50
C LEU A 242 11.52 28.56 -9.38
N LYS A 243 11.78 28.80 -10.67
CA LYS A 243 12.22 27.80 -11.65
C LYS A 243 13.39 28.35 -12.46
N ALA A 244 14.48 27.61 -12.54
CA ALA A 244 15.59 27.94 -13.43
C ALA A 244 15.19 27.71 -14.89
N ASP A 245 15.60 28.61 -15.78
CA ASP A 245 15.41 28.46 -17.22
C ASP A 245 16.72 28.17 -17.96
N ALA A 246 16.62 27.58 -19.16
CA ALA A 246 17.75 27.16 -19.98
C ALA A 246 18.63 28.33 -20.46
N ALA A 247 18.15 29.58 -20.39
CA ALA A 247 18.91 30.77 -20.72
C ALA A 247 19.63 31.36 -19.48
N GLY A 248 19.75 30.58 -18.41
CA GLY A 248 20.50 30.95 -17.20
C GLY A 248 19.80 31.99 -16.33
N GLY A 249 18.48 32.16 -16.47
CA GLY A 249 17.66 33.00 -15.60
C GLY A 249 16.84 32.19 -14.59
N VAL A 250 16.18 32.88 -13.69
CA VAL A 250 15.19 32.30 -12.77
C VAL A 250 13.85 33.01 -12.95
N VAL A 251 12.82 32.23 -13.26
CA VAL A 251 11.43 32.67 -13.37
C VAL A 251 10.73 32.41 -12.05
N PHE A 252 9.90 33.35 -11.60
CA PHE A 252 9.23 33.24 -10.32
C PHE A 252 7.87 33.94 -10.33
N LEU A 253 7.04 33.57 -9.36
CA LEU A 253 5.82 34.28 -9.03
C LEU A 253 6.09 35.26 -7.88
N ASP A 254 5.58 36.47 -8.04
CA ASP A 254 5.37 37.43 -6.97
C ASP A 254 3.87 37.65 -6.83
N HIS A 255 3.44 38.20 -5.71
CA HIS A 255 2.05 38.59 -5.55
C HIS A 255 1.90 39.88 -4.77
N LYS A 256 0.80 40.57 -5.05
CA LYS A 256 0.29 41.65 -4.24
C LYS A 256 -1.22 41.46 -4.14
N ASP A 257 -1.70 41.37 -2.90
CA ASP A 257 -3.10 41.02 -2.62
C ASP A 257 -3.51 39.73 -3.36
N ALA A 258 -4.66 39.71 -4.03
CA ALA A 258 -5.17 38.56 -4.78
C ALA A 258 -4.64 38.44 -6.23
N LYS A 259 -3.56 39.15 -6.58
CA LYS A 259 -2.99 39.16 -7.93
C LYS A 259 -1.57 38.59 -7.92
N ALA A 260 -1.32 37.62 -8.80
CA ALA A 260 0.01 37.09 -9.06
C ALA A 260 0.63 37.76 -10.31
N THR A 261 1.94 37.95 -10.27
CA THR A 261 2.75 38.45 -11.39
C THR A 261 3.93 37.51 -11.63
N VAL A 262 4.21 37.24 -12.91
CA VAL A 262 5.34 36.40 -13.34
C VAL A 262 6.51 37.31 -13.71
N HIS A 263 7.69 37.01 -13.17
CA HIS A 263 8.92 37.76 -13.40
C HIS A 263 10.07 36.81 -13.78
N ARG A 264 11.14 37.37 -14.37
CA ARG A 264 12.38 36.63 -14.68
C ARG A 264 13.61 37.47 -14.33
N VAL A 265 14.50 36.94 -13.51
CA VAL A 265 15.75 37.60 -13.12
C VAL A 265 16.98 36.91 -13.72
N ASN A 266 18.05 37.68 -13.96
CA ASN A 266 19.39 37.18 -14.30
C ASN A 266 20.15 36.85 -13.01
N THR A 267 20.92 35.77 -13.00
CA THR A 267 21.60 35.23 -11.81
C THR A 267 22.93 35.91 -11.47
N VAL A 268 23.51 36.73 -12.37
CA VAL A 268 24.84 37.31 -12.16
C VAL A 268 24.87 38.74 -11.62
N ARG A 269 23.82 39.55 -11.82
CA ARG A 269 23.82 40.99 -11.45
C ARG A 269 22.51 41.41 -10.81
N ASP A 270 22.56 42.36 -9.89
CA ASP A 270 21.38 43.02 -9.33
C ASP A 270 20.66 43.82 -10.43
N GLN A 271 19.35 43.58 -10.57
CA GLN A 271 18.50 44.24 -11.56
C GLN A 271 17.47 45.17 -10.91
N GLY A 272 17.41 45.25 -9.58
CA GLY A 272 16.39 46.01 -8.86
C GLY A 272 14.97 45.55 -9.21
N ASN A 273 14.18 46.44 -9.81
CA ASN A 273 12.81 46.12 -10.24
C ASN A 273 12.81 45.37 -11.59
N VAL A 274 12.32 44.14 -11.58
CA VAL A 274 12.22 43.27 -12.75
C VAL A 274 10.84 43.41 -13.41
N PRO A 275 10.73 43.49 -14.75
CA PRO A 275 9.45 43.68 -15.43
C PRO A 275 8.49 42.49 -15.29
N VAL A 276 7.19 42.81 -15.23
CA VAL A 276 6.09 41.81 -15.26
C VAL A 276 5.97 41.22 -16.67
N LEU A 277 6.09 39.90 -16.77
CA LEU A 277 5.93 39.13 -18.01
C LEU A 277 4.48 38.71 -18.25
N ALA A 278 3.79 38.28 -17.19
CA ALA A 278 2.39 37.91 -17.19
C ALA A 278 1.76 38.20 -15.82
N GLU A 279 0.43 38.31 -15.77
CA GLU A 279 -0.31 38.51 -14.51
C GLU A 279 -1.68 37.84 -14.56
N GLY A 280 -2.19 37.43 -13.40
CA GLY A 280 -3.50 36.80 -13.27
C GLY A 280 -3.97 36.74 -11.81
N PRO A 281 -5.15 36.13 -11.55
CA PRO A 281 -5.59 35.84 -10.19
C PRO A 281 -4.57 34.95 -9.47
N LEU A 282 -4.31 35.23 -8.19
CA LEU A 282 -3.29 34.54 -7.40
C LEU A 282 -3.53 33.03 -7.39
N ASP A 283 -4.73 32.60 -7.02
CA ASP A 283 -5.15 31.20 -6.92
C ASP A 283 -5.38 30.49 -8.26
N ARG A 284 -5.13 31.16 -9.40
CA ARG A 284 -5.28 30.61 -10.75
C ARG A 284 -4.07 30.82 -11.63
N THR A 285 -2.94 31.23 -11.06
CA THR A 285 -1.69 31.44 -11.79
C THR A 285 -0.63 30.48 -11.27
N GLY A 286 -0.03 29.69 -12.15
CA GLY A 286 0.98 28.70 -11.80
C GLY A 286 2.22 28.76 -12.69
N LEU A 287 3.28 28.10 -12.22
CA LEU A 287 4.50 27.85 -12.98
C LEU A 287 4.86 26.36 -12.89
N THR A 288 5.13 25.76 -14.03
CA THR A 288 5.78 24.45 -14.14
C THR A 288 6.97 24.56 -15.07
N SER A 289 7.94 23.65 -14.97
CA SER A 289 9.11 23.65 -15.84
C SER A 289 9.42 22.25 -16.30
N GLU A 290 9.85 22.15 -17.55
CA GLU A 290 10.37 20.91 -18.12
C GLU A 290 11.46 21.29 -19.12
N ASP A 291 12.59 20.56 -19.13
CA ASP A 291 13.69 20.75 -20.07
C ASP A 291 14.26 22.19 -20.12
N GLY A 292 14.29 22.86 -18.97
CA GLY A 292 14.71 24.26 -18.85
C GLY A 292 13.77 25.27 -19.52
N VAL A 293 12.59 24.84 -19.98
CA VAL A 293 11.52 25.72 -20.44
C VAL A 293 10.50 25.88 -19.31
N VAL A 294 10.30 27.13 -18.88
CA VAL A 294 9.30 27.47 -17.86
C VAL A 294 7.97 27.77 -18.54
N HIS A 295 6.90 27.13 -18.07
CA HIS A 295 5.55 27.25 -18.58
C HIS A 295 4.68 28.01 -17.58
N ILE A 296 4.01 29.04 -18.06
CA ILE A 296 2.98 29.80 -17.33
C ILE A 296 1.64 29.09 -17.52
N THR A 297 1.07 28.56 -16.44
CA THR A 297 -0.20 27.81 -16.41
C THR A 297 -1.33 28.63 -15.80
N GLY A 298 -2.57 28.16 -15.98
CA GLY A 298 -3.78 28.82 -15.48
C GLY A 298 -4.16 30.10 -16.23
N ASP A 299 -4.80 31.05 -15.54
CA ASP A 299 -5.55 32.16 -16.16
C ASP A 299 -4.68 33.40 -16.46
N ALA A 300 -3.37 33.33 -16.23
CA ALA A 300 -2.47 34.47 -16.39
C ALA A 300 -2.38 34.97 -17.84
N GLN A 301 -2.48 36.29 -17.98
CA GLN A 301 -2.40 36.99 -19.27
C GLN A 301 -0.99 37.52 -19.50
N VAL A 302 -0.41 37.19 -20.65
CA VAL A 302 0.93 37.66 -21.06
C VAL A 302 0.87 39.17 -21.31
N LYS A 303 1.78 39.92 -20.69
CA LYS A 303 1.86 41.39 -20.78
C LYS A 303 3.02 41.89 -21.62
N ARG A 304 4.02 41.04 -21.83
CA ARG A 304 5.23 41.36 -22.62
C ARG A 304 5.67 40.15 -23.42
N GLY A 305 6.47 40.38 -24.45
CA GLY A 305 7.08 39.29 -25.22
C GLY A 305 7.85 38.34 -24.31
N LEU A 306 7.54 37.04 -24.39
CA LEU A 306 8.20 36.02 -23.59
C LEU A 306 9.54 35.61 -24.24
N PRO A 307 10.63 35.50 -23.48
CA PRO A 307 11.85 34.85 -23.94
C PRO A 307 11.58 33.43 -24.46
N SER A 308 12.43 32.91 -25.34
CA SER A 308 12.26 31.56 -25.90
C SER A 308 12.24 30.43 -24.85
N SER A 309 12.84 30.68 -23.69
CA SER A 309 12.84 29.77 -22.53
C SER A 309 11.57 29.85 -21.67
N ILE A 310 10.59 30.70 -22.02
CA ILE A 310 9.32 30.86 -21.30
C ILE A 310 8.13 30.74 -22.27
N ARG A 311 7.11 29.96 -21.92
CA ARG A 311 5.92 29.77 -22.74
C ARG A 311 4.63 29.91 -21.92
N LYS A 312 3.57 30.44 -22.50
CA LYS A 312 2.22 30.30 -21.94
C LYS A 312 1.65 28.96 -22.38
N LEU A 313 1.09 28.21 -21.43
CA LEU A 313 0.41 26.95 -21.67
C LEU A 313 -1.07 27.08 -21.28
N ASP A 314 -1.98 26.65 -22.15
CA ASP A 314 -3.41 26.55 -21.85
C ASP A 314 -3.67 25.23 -21.11
N ALA A 315 -3.51 25.27 -19.79
CA ALA A 315 -3.68 24.14 -18.88
C ALA A 315 -4.01 24.66 -17.47
N PRO A 316 -4.70 23.86 -16.62
CA PRO A 316 -4.93 24.19 -15.21
C PRO A 316 -3.65 24.61 -14.47
N LYS A 317 -3.77 25.46 -13.43
CA LYS A 317 -2.60 26.06 -12.77
C LYS A 317 -1.60 25.03 -12.22
N ASP A 318 -2.09 23.91 -11.70
CA ASP A 318 -1.26 22.86 -11.07
C ASP A 318 -0.84 21.76 -12.05
N SER A 319 -1.04 21.97 -13.34
CA SER A 319 -0.63 21.00 -14.36
C SER A 319 0.89 20.84 -14.37
N ARG A 320 1.35 19.59 -14.46
CA ARG A 320 2.77 19.24 -14.61
C ARG A 320 3.08 18.98 -16.06
N VAL A 321 4.05 19.69 -16.62
CA VAL A 321 4.63 19.33 -17.92
C VAL A 321 5.65 18.23 -17.70
N THR A 322 5.52 17.12 -18.44
CA THR A 322 6.47 16.02 -18.40
C THR A 322 6.61 15.40 -19.79
N GLY A 323 7.82 15.42 -20.33
CA GLY A 323 8.06 15.08 -21.73
C GLY A 323 7.19 15.90 -22.68
N ASP A 324 6.53 15.23 -23.62
CA ASP A 324 5.55 15.82 -24.53
C ASP A 324 4.10 15.82 -23.97
N LEU A 325 3.91 15.52 -22.68
CA LEU A 325 2.61 15.54 -22.00
C LEU A 325 2.46 16.72 -21.02
N VAL A 326 1.21 17.14 -20.85
CA VAL A 326 0.77 17.99 -19.76
C VAL A 326 -0.17 17.17 -18.89
N LEU A 327 0.28 16.75 -17.71
CA LEU A 327 -0.57 16.07 -16.75
C LEU A 327 -1.48 17.11 -16.10
N THR A 328 -2.78 16.97 -16.29
CA THR A 328 -3.79 17.88 -15.76
C THR A 328 -4.38 17.40 -14.44
N SER A 329 -4.33 16.09 -14.18
CA SER A 329 -4.76 15.47 -12.92
C SER A 329 -4.10 14.11 -12.74
N VAL A 330 -3.70 13.77 -11.51
CA VAL A 330 -3.25 12.44 -11.11
C VAL A 330 -3.99 12.10 -9.83
N THR A 331 -4.84 11.08 -9.88
CA THR A 331 -5.76 10.76 -8.79
C THR A 331 -5.75 9.26 -8.51
N ALA A 332 -5.66 8.88 -7.25
CA ALA A 332 -6.00 7.52 -6.84
C ALA A 332 -7.51 7.28 -7.09
N THR A 333 -7.84 6.10 -7.56
CA THR A 333 -9.16 5.62 -7.95
C THR A 333 -9.44 4.27 -7.30
N ARG A 334 -10.68 3.82 -7.40
CA ARG A 334 -11.15 2.60 -6.75
C ARG A 334 -10.43 1.38 -7.33
N SER A 335 -9.73 0.62 -6.49
CA SER A 335 -9.31 -0.73 -6.83
C SER A 335 -10.55 -1.58 -7.17
N ARG A 336 -10.53 -2.22 -8.34
CA ARG A 336 -11.61 -3.12 -8.79
C ARG A 336 -11.43 -4.56 -8.31
N GLN A 337 -10.26 -4.93 -7.80
CA GLN A 337 -9.89 -6.35 -7.56
C GLN A 337 -8.95 -6.59 -6.37
N ALA A 338 -8.57 -5.59 -5.57
CA ALA A 338 -7.60 -5.81 -4.51
C ALA A 338 -8.24 -6.28 -3.19
N GLU A 339 -7.61 -7.31 -2.60
CA GLU A 339 -7.86 -7.75 -1.23
C GLU A 339 -7.59 -6.59 -0.25
N PRO A 340 -8.40 -6.38 0.78
CA PRO A 340 -8.30 -5.25 1.72
C PRO A 340 -7.00 -5.05 2.51
N THR A 341 -6.11 -6.06 2.57
CA THR A 341 -4.73 -5.88 3.09
C THR A 341 -3.81 -5.23 2.06
N ASP A 342 -4.23 -5.21 0.80
CA ASP A 342 -3.60 -4.46 -0.27
C ASP A 342 -3.98 -2.97 -0.14
N VAL A 343 -3.05 -2.19 0.41
CA VAL A 343 -3.15 -0.73 0.53
C VAL A 343 -3.07 0.00 -0.82
N ARG A 344 -2.85 -0.72 -1.94
CA ARG A 344 -2.66 -0.13 -3.27
C ARG A 344 -3.94 0.41 -3.88
N ARG A 345 -3.85 1.59 -4.50
CA ARG A 345 -4.97 2.23 -5.20
C ARG A 345 -4.66 2.44 -6.67
N ASP A 346 -5.55 2.00 -7.56
CA ASP A 346 -5.48 2.29 -9.01
C ASP A 346 -5.30 3.79 -9.24
N VAL A 347 -4.36 4.23 -10.05
CA VAL A 347 -4.13 5.66 -10.34
C VAL A 347 -4.67 6.01 -11.71
N ARG A 348 -5.50 7.05 -11.77
CA ARG A 348 -5.94 7.68 -13.00
C ARG A 348 -5.06 8.89 -13.31
N VAL A 349 -4.44 8.87 -14.48
CA VAL A 349 -3.62 9.97 -15.00
C VAL A 349 -4.35 10.64 -16.16
N GLU A 350 -4.75 11.89 -15.99
CA GLU A 350 -5.34 12.71 -17.05
C GLU A 350 -4.30 13.65 -17.63
N ALA A 351 -4.18 13.67 -18.96
CA ALA A 351 -3.15 14.44 -19.63
C ALA A 351 -3.60 15.04 -20.97
N MET A 352 -2.81 15.97 -21.49
CA MET A 352 -2.94 16.54 -22.82
C MET A 352 -1.61 16.44 -23.57
N SER A 353 -1.63 16.01 -24.83
CA SER A 353 -0.45 16.02 -25.70
C SER A 353 -0.04 17.45 -26.05
N LEU A 354 1.22 17.81 -25.81
CA LEU A 354 1.76 19.11 -26.22
C LEU A 354 1.82 19.28 -27.74
N ARG A 355 1.97 18.17 -28.48
CA ARG A 355 2.08 18.15 -29.95
C ARG A 355 0.74 18.36 -30.65
N THR A 356 -0.28 17.61 -30.25
CA THR A 356 -1.59 17.56 -30.96
C THR A 356 -2.70 18.30 -30.22
N LYS A 357 -2.47 18.68 -28.96
CA LYS A 357 -3.47 19.25 -28.03
C LYS A 357 -4.64 18.32 -27.71
N GLN A 358 -4.55 17.03 -28.03
CA GLN A 358 -5.57 16.04 -27.68
C GLN A 358 -5.48 15.67 -26.20
N LYS A 359 -6.64 15.51 -25.55
CA LYS A 359 -6.76 15.00 -24.18
C LYS A 359 -6.74 13.48 -24.16
N VAL A 360 -6.11 12.91 -23.14
CA VAL A 360 -5.99 11.47 -22.89
C VAL A 360 -6.15 11.19 -21.41
N ALA A 361 -6.58 9.98 -21.08
CA ALA A 361 -6.59 9.48 -19.72
C ALA A 361 -6.05 8.05 -19.70
N PHE A 362 -5.35 7.71 -18.62
CA PHE A 362 -4.76 6.40 -18.40
C PHE A 362 -5.18 5.88 -17.03
N SER A 363 -5.24 4.54 -16.90
CA SER A 363 -5.32 3.88 -15.60
C SER A 363 -4.04 3.07 -15.41
N VAL A 364 -3.41 3.18 -14.25
CA VAL A 364 -2.22 2.42 -13.86
C VAL A 364 -2.42 1.88 -12.46
N VAL A 365 -2.19 0.59 -12.26
CA VAL A 365 -2.15 0.01 -10.91
C VAL A 365 -0.71 0.18 -10.42
N PRO A 366 -0.46 0.96 -9.36
CA PRO A 366 0.87 1.01 -8.78
C PRO A 366 1.28 -0.38 -8.31
N THR A 367 2.51 -0.75 -8.62
CA THR A 367 3.16 -2.01 -8.24
C THR A 367 4.44 -1.61 -7.51
N ARG A 368 4.87 -2.33 -6.48
CA ARG A 368 6.14 -1.98 -5.81
C ARG A 368 7.26 -2.28 -6.79
N ALA A 369 8.07 -1.28 -7.14
CA ALA A 369 9.10 -1.37 -8.18
C ALA A 369 10.46 -0.95 -7.60
N PRO A 370 11.59 -1.23 -8.30
CA PRO A 370 12.86 -1.50 -7.63
C PRO A 370 13.40 -0.50 -6.63
N LEU A 371 13.59 -0.93 -5.38
CA LEU A 371 14.57 -0.31 -4.49
C LEU A 371 15.94 -0.90 -4.87
N GLN A 372 16.94 -0.04 -5.03
CA GLN A 372 18.33 -0.45 -5.21
C GLN A 372 19.15 -0.10 -3.98
N ALA A 373 20.18 -0.92 -3.77
CA ALA A 373 20.91 -1.15 -2.52
C ALA A 373 21.55 0.08 -1.85
N SER A 374 21.61 0.00 -0.52
CA SER A 374 22.44 0.83 0.36
C SER A 374 23.87 0.27 0.45
N ALA A 375 24.85 1.15 0.64
CA ALA A 375 26.28 0.85 0.76
C ALA A 375 26.66 0.25 2.15
N PRO A 376 27.89 -0.28 2.35
CA PRO A 376 28.18 -1.28 3.38
C PRO A 376 28.31 -0.73 4.81
N THR A 377 27.91 -1.59 5.74
CA THR A 377 27.95 -1.51 7.22
C THR A 377 29.30 -1.17 7.84
N LEU A 378 29.30 -0.34 8.91
CA LEU A 378 30.37 -0.28 9.93
C LEU A 378 29.84 0.01 11.36
N THR A 379 30.02 -0.99 12.22
CA THR A 379 30.18 -1.08 13.70
C THR A 379 29.73 0.04 14.68
N SER A 380 28.74 -0.32 15.50
CA SER A 380 28.58 -0.19 16.97
C SER A 380 29.29 0.94 17.74
N GLY A 381 28.50 1.82 18.35
CA GLY A 381 28.87 2.66 19.50
C GLY A 381 28.00 2.32 20.72
N THR A 382 28.64 2.00 21.84
CA THR A 382 28.01 1.57 23.11
C THR A 382 27.58 2.75 23.97
N GLY A 383 26.35 2.72 24.48
CA GLY A 383 25.84 3.63 25.49
C GLY A 383 24.77 2.96 26.34
N ALA A 384 25.19 2.23 27.37
CA ALA A 384 24.27 1.51 28.27
C ALA A 384 23.66 2.45 29.33
N ARG A 385 22.34 2.45 29.44
CA ARG A 385 21.60 2.67 30.70
C ARG A 385 20.60 1.55 30.89
N ILE A 386 20.54 1.03 32.10
CA ILE A 386 19.75 -0.14 32.50
C ILE A 386 18.27 0.25 32.52
N ALA A 387 17.57 -0.02 31.42
CA ALA A 387 16.11 -0.17 31.42
C ALA A 387 15.77 -1.57 31.95
N THR A 388 14.55 -1.75 32.49
CA THR A 388 13.99 -3.09 32.70
C THR A 388 14.10 -3.87 31.40
N ALA A 389 14.80 -5.01 31.40
CA ALA A 389 15.03 -5.79 30.19
C ALA A 389 13.68 -6.27 29.62
N GLY A 390 13.47 -6.06 28.32
CA GLY A 390 12.35 -6.65 27.61
C GLY A 390 12.42 -8.18 27.62
N SER A 391 11.30 -8.84 27.32
CA SER A 391 11.25 -10.31 27.24
C SER A 391 11.37 -10.80 25.79
N PRO A 392 12.19 -11.82 25.50
CA PRO A 392 12.23 -12.46 24.18
C PRO A 392 10.95 -13.26 23.88
N ASN A 393 10.10 -13.52 24.87
CA ASN A 393 8.97 -14.45 24.74
C ASN A 393 7.60 -13.81 25.03
N ASP A 394 7.59 -12.53 25.44
CA ASP A 394 6.35 -11.79 25.72
C ASP A 394 6.15 -10.74 24.61
N PRO A 395 5.04 -10.79 23.86
CA PRO A 395 4.74 -9.76 22.86
C PRO A 395 4.48 -8.38 23.49
N VAL A 396 4.16 -8.32 24.79
CA VAL A 396 3.90 -7.07 25.52
C VAL A 396 5.21 -6.46 26.02
N GLU A 397 5.48 -5.20 25.68
CA GLU A 397 6.67 -4.49 26.18
C GLU A 397 6.41 -3.92 27.58
N ALA A 398 7.06 -4.50 28.59
CA ALA A 398 6.97 -4.07 29.98
C ALA A 398 7.74 -2.75 30.21
N GLU A 399 8.74 -2.49 29.38
CA GLU A 399 9.65 -1.34 29.37
C GLU A 399 9.08 -0.11 28.66
N ARG A 400 7.92 -0.23 28.00
CA ARG A 400 7.29 0.85 27.22
C ARG A 400 7.04 2.13 28.02
N THR A 401 7.07 3.26 27.30
CA THR A 401 6.67 4.58 27.82
C THR A 401 5.15 4.81 27.75
N CYS A 402 4.50 4.29 26.70
CA CYS A 402 3.08 4.53 26.48
C CYS A 402 2.18 3.66 27.38
N SER A 403 1.03 4.20 27.78
CA SER A 403 0.16 3.61 28.81
C SER A 403 -0.42 2.25 28.41
N VAL A 404 -0.98 2.17 27.20
CA VAL A 404 -1.59 0.95 26.66
C VAL A 404 -0.59 0.23 25.75
N PRO A 405 -0.28 -1.05 26.01
CA PRO A 405 0.70 -1.78 25.23
C PRO A 405 0.20 -2.07 23.81
N ARG A 406 1.14 -2.16 22.87
CA ARG A 406 0.95 -2.79 21.56
C ARG A 406 1.03 -4.31 21.73
N ASN A 407 0.45 -5.09 20.82
CA ASN A 407 0.54 -6.55 20.77
C ASN A 407 0.04 -7.32 22.01
N ASP A 408 -0.65 -6.68 22.96
CA ASP A 408 -1.37 -7.39 24.02
C ASP A 408 -2.71 -7.92 23.45
N PRO A 409 -2.92 -9.24 23.40
CA PRO A 409 -4.13 -9.84 22.82
C PRO A 409 -5.41 -9.49 23.59
N ARG A 410 -5.27 -8.99 24.84
CA ARG A 410 -6.39 -8.47 25.67
C ARG A 410 -6.76 -7.02 25.31
N ASN A 411 -5.95 -6.35 24.50
CA ASN A 411 -6.08 -4.93 24.16
C ASN A 411 -6.17 -4.72 22.65
N GLN A 412 -7.09 -5.43 22.00
CA GLN A 412 -7.41 -5.15 20.62
C GLN A 412 -8.47 -4.05 20.51
N VAL A 413 -8.34 -3.18 19.52
CA VAL A 413 -9.37 -2.20 19.19
C VAL A 413 -10.03 -2.56 17.88
N MET A 414 -11.35 -2.38 17.82
CA MET A 414 -12.10 -2.53 16.57
C MET A 414 -11.95 -1.28 15.72
N GLN A 415 -11.57 -1.43 14.45
CA GLN A 415 -11.66 -0.32 13.51
C GLN A 415 -13.15 0.01 13.28
N PRO A 416 -13.62 1.24 13.62
CA PRO A 416 -15.00 1.62 13.37
C PRO A 416 -15.28 1.83 11.88
N LYS A 417 -16.54 1.65 11.47
CA LYS A 417 -17.01 2.19 10.20
C LYS A 417 -16.97 3.72 10.24
N PRO A 418 -16.76 4.41 9.11
CA PRO A 418 -16.79 5.87 9.06
C PRO A 418 -18.07 6.47 9.65
N ARG A 419 -19.21 5.82 9.38
CA ARG A 419 -20.52 6.18 9.92
C ARG A 419 -20.61 6.09 11.45
N GLN A 420 -19.88 5.16 12.09
CA GLN A 420 -19.83 5.06 13.55
C GLN A 420 -19.09 6.25 14.14
N VAL A 421 -18.02 6.72 13.50
CA VAL A 421 -17.26 7.91 13.92
C VAL A 421 -18.13 9.17 13.82
N GLU A 422 -18.85 9.37 12.72
CA GLU A 422 -19.82 10.46 12.57
C GLU A 422 -20.91 10.42 13.64
N TRP A 423 -21.46 9.23 13.93
CA TRP A 423 -22.41 9.06 15.03
C TRP A 423 -21.80 9.47 16.37
N ALA A 424 -20.58 9.02 16.70
CA ALA A 424 -19.95 9.37 17.96
C ALA A 424 -19.70 10.88 18.07
N VAL A 425 -19.28 11.54 16.97
CA VAL A 425 -19.11 12.99 16.94
C VAL A 425 -20.44 13.70 17.17
N ASP A 426 -21.48 13.39 16.40
CA ASP A 426 -22.80 14.01 16.50
C ASP A 426 -23.37 13.87 17.93
N GLN A 427 -23.22 12.70 18.55
CA GLN A 427 -23.63 12.51 19.95
C GLN A 427 -22.73 13.27 20.93
N ALA A 428 -21.41 13.32 20.73
CA ALA A 428 -20.48 13.97 21.65
C ALA A 428 -20.69 15.49 21.70
N ILE A 429 -20.80 16.13 20.53
CA ILE A 429 -20.98 17.60 20.46
C ILE A 429 -22.33 18.06 21.03
N THR A 430 -23.28 17.13 21.15
CA THR A 430 -24.62 17.37 21.70
C THR A 430 -24.78 16.87 23.14
N ASP A 431 -23.67 16.55 23.82
CA ASP A 431 -23.64 16.02 25.19
C ASP A 431 -24.56 14.80 25.40
N SER A 432 -24.63 13.96 24.37
CA SER A 432 -25.53 12.81 24.29
C SER A 432 -24.79 11.49 24.06
N LEU A 433 -23.45 11.48 24.05
CA LEU A 433 -22.62 10.28 23.91
C LEU A 433 -22.49 9.54 25.26
N THR A 434 -23.66 9.11 25.75
CA THR A 434 -23.86 8.45 27.04
C THR A 434 -24.11 6.95 26.89
N VAL A 435 -23.77 6.37 25.73
CA VAL A 435 -23.87 4.93 25.48
C VAL A 435 -23.18 4.16 26.60
N ALA A 436 -23.93 3.28 27.27
CA ALA A 436 -23.41 2.47 28.36
C ALA A 436 -22.45 1.42 27.81
N ARG A 437 -21.21 1.45 28.28
CA ARG A 437 -20.27 0.33 28.18
C ARG A 437 -20.42 -0.49 29.46
N PRO A 438 -21.02 -1.69 29.41
CA PRO A 438 -21.12 -2.53 30.59
C PRO A 438 -19.74 -2.94 31.10
N ALA A 439 -19.68 -3.47 32.32
CA ALA A 439 -18.46 -4.07 32.82
C ALA A 439 -18.01 -5.19 31.86
N ASN A 440 -16.71 -5.22 31.56
CA ASN A 440 -16.09 -6.13 30.60
C ASN A 440 -16.66 -6.02 29.16
N TRP A 441 -17.07 -4.81 28.74
CA TRP A 441 -17.47 -4.55 27.35
C TRP A 441 -16.38 -5.03 26.36
N LYS A 442 -16.79 -5.80 25.35
CA LYS A 442 -15.92 -6.47 24.36
C LYS A 442 -14.77 -7.28 24.97
N ASN A 443 -14.96 -7.84 26.16
CA ASN A 443 -13.96 -8.62 26.88
C ASN A 443 -12.66 -7.86 27.22
N LEU A 444 -12.71 -6.53 27.28
CA LEU A 444 -11.53 -5.68 27.53
C LEU A 444 -11.11 -5.61 29.01
N GLY A 445 -11.79 -6.32 29.92
CA GLY A 445 -11.50 -6.33 31.36
C GLY A 445 -11.75 -4.98 32.06
N MET A 446 -12.50 -4.06 31.44
CA MET A 446 -12.73 -2.71 31.96
C MET A 446 -13.97 -2.63 32.86
N PRO A 447 -14.02 -1.70 33.84
CA PRO A 447 -15.25 -1.42 34.59
C PRO A 447 -16.33 -0.84 33.67
N ALA A 448 -17.58 -0.75 34.14
CA ALA A 448 -18.63 -0.08 33.40
C ALA A 448 -18.37 1.43 33.33
N TYR A 449 -18.64 2.05 32.17
CA TYR A 449 -18.49 3.49 31.96
C TYR A 449 -19.37 4.00 30.81
N THR A 450 -19.42 5.31 30.63
CA THR A 450 -19.92 5.94 29.40
C THR A 450 -18.83 6.87 28.86
N PRO A 451 -18.70 7.06 27.53
CA PRO A 451 -17.67 7.93 26.97
C PRO A 451 -17.67 9.33 27.60
N GLN A 452 -18.82 10.01 27.65
CA GLN A 452 -18.92 11.34 28.29
C GLN A 452 -19.01 11.31 29.83
N GLY A 453 -19.20 10.15 30.45
CA GLY A 453 -19.00 10.00 31.89
C GLY A 453 -17.52 10.08 32.28
N TYR A 454 -16.63 9.53 31.47
CA TYR A 454 -15.18 9.70 31.62
C TYR A 454 -14.68 11.03 31.08
N PHE A 455 -15.24 11.47 29.96
CA PHE A 455 -14.81 12.67 29.26
C PHE A 455 -15.98 13.66 29.09
N PRO A 456 -16.46 14.28 30.18
CA PRO A 456 -17.53 15.27 30.10
C PRO A 456 -17.11 16.47 29.24
N PRO A 457 -17.99 16.97 28.36
CA PRO A 457 -17.67 18.12 27.52
C PRO A 457 -17.45 19.38 28.37
N LEU A 458 -16.63 20.29 27.85
CA LEU A 458 -16.42 21.60 28.45
C LEU A 458 -17.44 22.60 27.90
N LEU A 459 -17.94 23.49 28.77
CA LEU A 459 -18.78 24.61 28.35
C LEU A 459 -17.94 25.59 27.52
N LEU A 460 -18.51 26.06 26.41
CA LEU A 460 -17.85 27.02 25.55
C LEU A 460 -18.01 28.46 26.06
N ASN A 461 -16.93 29.22 26.05
CA ASN A 461 -16.97 30.67 26.17
C ASN A 461 -17.81 31.23 25.01
N GLY A 462 -18.93 31.89 25.35
CA GLY A 462 -19.92 32.37 24.37
C GLY A 462 -21.15 31.50 24.17
N GLY A 463 -21.25 30.35 24.86
CA GLY A 463 -22.35 29.40 24.69
C GLY A 463 -22.21 28.54 23.44
N GLY A 464 -23.26 27.78 23.09
CA GLY A 464 -23.27 26.93 21.88
C GLY A 464 -22.45 25.63 21.99
N ARG A 465 -22.11 25.05 20.84
CA ARG A 465 -21.35 23.79 20.71
C ARG A 465 -20.41 23.81 19.51
N VAL A 466 -19.52 22.82 19.43
CA VAL A 466 -18.67 22.57 18.25
C VAL A 466 -19.54 22.06 17.09
N PRO A 467 -19.44 22.62 15.87
CA PRO A 467 -20.06 22.05 14.68
C PRO A 467 -19.47 20.68 14.35
N ALA A 468 -20.31 19.67 14.09
CA ALA A 468 -19.89 18.29 13.83
C ALA A 468 -18.81 18.22 12.74
N GLN A 469 -18.98 18.96 11.65
CA GLN A 469 -18.06 18.95 10.51
C GLN A 469 -16.69 19.58 10.77
N VAL A 470 -16.59 20.52 11.72
CA VAL A 470 -15.27 21.02 12.15
C VAL A 470 -14.50 19.90 12.83
N PHE A 471 -15.16 19.18 13.74
CA PHE A 471 -14.51 18.09 14.46
C PHE A 471 -14.26 16.88 13.54
N LEU A 472 -15.20 16.49 12.69
CA LEU A 472 -15.01 15.42 11.70
C LEU A 472 -13.91 15.74 10.69
N GLY A 473 -13.81 16.99 10.23
CA GLY A 473 -12.70 17.41 9.37
C GLY A 473 -11.34 17.35 10.08
N MET A 474 -11.32 17.60 11.39
CA MET A 474 -10.14 17.38 12.23
C MET A 474 -9.78 15.89 12.30
N LEU A 475 -10.74 15.01 12.59
CA LEU A 475 -10.50 13.56 12.65
C LEU A 475 -10.07 12.97 11.30
N ALA A 476 -10.61 13.47 10.19
CA ALA A 476 -10.14 13.13 8.85
C ALA A 476 -8.67 13.53 8.66
N GLN A 477 -8.30 14.75 9.07
CA GLN A 477 -6.93 15.23 8.95
C GLN A 477 -5.95 14.49 9.89
N GLU A 478 -6.35 14.11 11.09
CA GLU A 478 -5.51 13.42 12.07
C GLU A 478 -5.22 11.97 11.68
N SER A 479 -6.24 11.20 11.31
CA SER A 479 -6.13 9.74 11.22
C SER A 479 -6.92 9.09 10.09
N ASN A 480 -7.56 9.86 9.20
CA ASN A 480 -8.54 9.30 8.24
C ASN A 480 -9.69 8.53 8.92
N LEU A 481 -10.10 8.96 10.12
CA LEU A 481 -11.12 8.30 10.94
C LEU A 481 -10.71 6.92 11.49
N TRP A 482 -9.41 6.65 11.58
CA TRP A 482 -8.88 5.36 12.02
C TRP A 482 -8.65 5.27 13.52
N GLN A 483 -9.15 4.20 14.14
CA GLN A 483 -8.87 3.84 15.52
C GLN A 483 -7.78 2.76 15.59
N ALA A 484 -7.63 1.95 14.55
CA ALA A 484 -6.61 0.92 14.37
C ALA A 484 -5.74 1.23 13.14
N PRO A 485 -4.55 0.64 12.98
CA PRO A 485 -3.73 0.77 11.79
C PRO A 485 -4.46 0.37 10.50
N GLY A 486 -3.94 0.83 9.35
CA GLY A 486 -4.55 0.61 8.03
C GLY A 486 -4.71 -0.86 7.62
N SER A 487 -3.93 -1.79 8.22
CA SER A 487 -4.09 -3.23 8.02
C SER A 487 -5.34 -3.81 8.70
N VAL A 488 -5.97 -3.07 9.62
CA VAL A 488 -7.18 -3.46 10.36
C VAL A 488 -8.40 -2.81 9.71
N VAL A 489 -9.15 -3.58 8.92
CA VAL A 489 -10.32 -3.05 8.21
C VAL A 489 -11.55 -2.88 9.13
N PRO A 490 -12.53 -2.03 8.77
CA PRO A 490 -13.71 -1.82 9.60
C PRO A 490 -14.44 -3.11 10.03
N GLY A 491 -14.63 -3.26 11.33
CA GLY A 491 -15.21 -4.45 11.96
C GLY A 491 -14.20 -5.47 12.46
N VAL A 492 -12.96 -5.45 11.97
CA VAL A 492 -11.86 -6.27 12.49
C VAL A 492 -11.27 -5.59 13.72
N THR A 493 -10.81 -6.39 14.68
CA THR A 493 -10.07 -5.90 15.85
C THR A 493 -8.57 -6.12 15.62
N GLY A 494 -7.71 -5.26 16.15
CA GLY A 494 -6.26 -5.41 16.01
C GLY A 494 -5.52 -4.49 16.95
N ASN A 495 -4.25 -4.21 16.65
CA ASN A 495 -3.49 -3.20 17.39
C ASN A 495 -4.20 -1.84 17.39
N PRO A 496 -4.08 -1.06 18.47
CA PRO A 496 -4.52 0.33 18.43
C PRO A 496 -3.65 1.15 17.48
N LEU A 497 -4.24 2.18 16.85
CA LEU A 497 -3.47 3.19 16.14
C LEU A 497 -2.72 4.03 17.17
N ILE A 498 -1.38 4.01 17.08
CA ILE A 498 -0.48 4.74 17.97
C ILE A 498 0.47 5.57 17.13
N GLY A 499 0.94 6.71 17.66
CA GLY A 499 2.10 7.43 17.12
C GLY A 499 3.39 6.60 17.17
N ASN A 500 4.56 7.25 17.17
CA ASN A 500 5.86 6.59 17.25
C ASN A 500 6.08 5.89 18.61
N TYR A 501 5.46 4.72 18.82
CA TYR A 501 5.39 4.01 20.10
C TYR A 501 6.75 3.58 20.64
N TYR A 502 7.70 3.26 19.75
CA TYR A 502 9.05 2.83 20.11
C TYR A 502 10.09 3.97 20.10
N GLY A 503 9.67 5.19 19.77
CA GLY A 503 10.54 6.38 19.68
C GLY A 503 11.69 6.23 18.68
N LEU A 504 11.44 5.52 17.59
CA LEU A 504 12.44 5.28 16.55
C LEU A 504 12.90 6.62 15.96
N ASP A 505 14.22 6.80 15.87
CA ASP A 505 14.85 7.99 15.29
C ASP A 505 15.15 7.74 13.82
N LEU A 506 14.08 7.57 13.06
CA LEU A 506 14.13 7.25 11.64
C LEU A 506 14.62 8.44 10.80
N TYR A 507 15.01 9.55 11.45
CA TYR A 507 15.12 10.87 10.83
C TYR A 507 16.52 11.47 10.86
N ASP A 508 17.50 10.74 11.36
CA ASP A 508 18.86 11.27 11.48
C ASP A 508 19.71 11.03 10.22
N GLY A 509 19.16 10.31 9.22
CA GLY A 509 19.84 9.97 7.98
C GLY A 509 20.68 8.69 8.06
N GLU A 510 20.63 7.99 9.21
CA GLU A 510 21.41 6.78 9.49
C GLU A 510 20.54 5.50 9.48
N PRO A 511 20.15 4.95 8.30
CA PRO A 511 19.26 3.78 8.20
C PRO A 511 19.65 2.55 9.04
N GLY A 512 20.93 2.42 9.40
CA GLY A 512 21.40 1.34 10.27
C GLY A 512 20.76 1.35 11.66
N ASN A 513 20.25 2.51 12.10
CA ASN A 513 19.66 2.71 13.41
C ASN A 513 18.12 2.84 13.39
N ASP A 514 17.46 2.80 12.23
CA ASP A 514 16.00 2.98 12.05
C ASP A 514 15.14 2.10 12.95
N TRP A 515 15.64 0.92 13.27
CA TRP A 515 14.99 -0.07 14.13
C TRP A 515 15.49 -0.04 15.58
N THR A 516 16.21 1.01 15.97
CA THR A 516 16.73 1.20 17.33
C THR A 516 15.65 1.83 18.20
N ILE A 517 15.20 1.09 19.20
CA ILE A 517 14.16 1.52 20.13
C ILE A 517 14.70 2.60 21.09
N ARG A 518 14.02 3.74 21.21
CA ARG A 518 14.31 4.84 22.13
C ARG A 518 13.05 5.25 22.90
N TRP A 519 12.80 4.57 24.02
CA TRP A 519 11.54 4.72 24.75
C TRP A 519 11.23 6.15 25.23
N GLU A 520 12.26 6.95 25.54
CA GLU A 520 12.14 8.35 25.95
C GLU A 520 11.45 9.24 24.90
N ASP A 521 11.68 8.91 23.62
CA ASP A 521 11.25 9.67 22.45
C ASP A 521 9.89 9.19 21.90
N ALA A 522 9.23 8.25 22.60
CA ALA A 522 7.97 7.68 22.15
C ALA A 522 6.83 8.73 22.08
N ASP A 523 6.10 8.77 20.95
CA ASP A 523 4.83 9.50 20.81
C ASP A 523 3.66 8.58 21.15
N CYS A 524 2.97 8.89 22.26
CA CYS A 524 1.86 8.12 22.79
C CYS A 524 0.50 8.70 22.39
N GLY A 525 0.38 9.27 21.19
CA GLY A 525 -0.89 9.64 20.58
C GLY A 525 -1.69 8.41 20.17
N TYR A 526 -2.96 8.33 20.57
CA TYR A 526 -3.81 7.16 20.29
C TYR A 526 -5.08 7.51 19.50
N GLY A 527 -5.46 6.61 18.59
CA GLY A 527 -6.80 6.50 18.00
C GLY A 527 -7.22 7.65 17.07
N VAL A 528 -8.53 7.75 16.84
CA VAL A 528 -9.11 8.62 15.78
C VAL A 528 -8.75 10.10 15.92
N ALA A 529 -8.67 10.62 17.15
CA ALA A 529 -8.30 12.00 17.44
C ALA A 529 -6.81 12.20 17.78
N GLN A 530 -6.00 11.13 17.75
CA GLN A 530 -4.57 11.14 18.10
C GLN A 530 -4.31 11.79 19.47
N VAL A 531 -5.05 11.35 20.50
CA VAL A 531 -4.96 11.91 21.86
C VAL A 531 -3.64 11.50 22.52
N THR A 532 -2.76 12.48 22.79
CA THR A 532 -1.43 12.26 23.41
C THR A 532 -1.38 12.66 24.89
N ASP A 533 -2.09 13.72 25.28
CA ASP A 533 -2.02 14.27 26.63
C ASP A 533 -2.50 13.26 27.69
N GLY A 534 -1.68 13.05 28.71
CA GLY A 534 -1.97 12.11 29.79
C GLY A 534 -1.83 10.63 29.42
N MET A 535 -1.33 10.29 28.23
CA MET A 535 -1.23 8.90 27.73
C MET A 535 0.12 8.19 28.00
N ARG A 536 1.08 8.87 28.63
CA ARG A 536 2.34 8.27 29.13
C ARG A 536 2.13 7.60 30.51
N ARG A 537 2.89 6.54 30.83
CA ARG A 537 2.76 5.78 32.09
C ARG A 537 3.16 6.56 33.35
N THR A 538 4.27 7.30 33.29
CA THR A 538 4.93 7.88 34.48
C THR A 538 5.34 9.35 34.29
N ALA A 539 4.51 10.15 33.61
CA ALA A 539 4.75 11.59 33.41
C ALA A 539 3.89 12.45 34.36
N PRO A 540 4.32 13.68 34.71
CA PRO A 540 3.44 14.67 35.32
C PRO A 540 2.18 14.85 34.47
N GLY A 541 0.99 14.63 35.05
CA GLY A 541 -0.28 14.70 34.32
C GLY A 541 -0.76 13.37 33.69
N ALA A 542 -0.13 12.22 34.01
CA ALA A 542 -0.65 10.91 33.62
C ALA A 542 -2.11 10.72 34.09
N GLY A 543 -2.98 10.32 33.17
CA GLY A 543 -4.40 10.09 33.46
C GLY A 543 -4.66 8.77 34.21
N PRO A 544 -5.88 8.57 34.74
CA PRO A 544 -6.29 7.27 35.30
C PRO A 544 -6.21 6.15 34.26
N THR A 545 -5.71 4.97 34.64
CA THR A 545 -5.50 3.84 33.73
C THR A 545 -6.77 3.41 32.98
N SER A 546 -7.94 3.47 33.62
CA SER A 546 -9.22 3.14 32.97
C SER A 546 -9.59 4.15 31.88
N GLN A 547 -9.27 5.42 32.05
CA GLN A 547 -9.49 6.47 31.05
C GLN A 547 -8.51 6.35 29.90
N GLN A 548 -7.23 6.10 30.19
CA GLN A 548 -6.22 5.83 29.16
C GLN A 548 -6.63 4.63 28.28
N ARG A 549 -7.03 3.50 28.90
CA ARG A 549 -7.56 2.35 28.17
C ARG A 549 -8.81 2.68 27.36
N ALA A 550 -9.73 3.51 27.88
CA ALA A 550 -10.92 3.92 27.13
C ALA A 550 -10.56 4.75 25.89
N ILE A 551 -9.64 5.71 26.00
CA ILE A 551 -9.14 6.50 24.86
C ILE A 551 -8.55 5.59 23.77
N THR A 552 -7.81 4.56 24.16
CA THR A 552 -7.13 3.67 23.20
C THR A 552 -8.07 2.61 22.59
N LEU A 553 -8.99 2.04 23.38
CA LEU A 553 -9.74 0.82 22.99
C LEU A 553 -11.22 1.08 22.63
N ASP A 554 -11.72 2.31 22.82
CA ASP A 554 -13.08 2.70 22.47
C ASP A 554 -13.08 4.00 21.67
N PHE A 555 -13.32 3.90 20.36
CA PHE A 555 -13.32 5.05 19.45
C PHE A 555 -14.26 6.18 19.92
N ALA A 556 -15.37 5.84 20.57
CA ALA A 556 -16.31 6.84 21.09
C ALA A 556 -15.72 7.63 22.27
N SER A 557 -14.95 6.97 23.13
CA SER A 557 -14.23 7.60 24.23
C SER A 557 -13.06 8.46 23.71
N ASN A 558 -12.38 7.99 22.66
CA ASN A 558 -11.37 8.77 21.95
C ASN A 558 -11.96 10.06 21.37
N VAL A 559 -13.10 9.97 20.68
CA VAL A 559 -13.87 11.12 20.17
C VAL A 559 -14.27 12.08 21.30
N ALA A 560 -14.76 11.58 22.44
CA ALA A 560 -15.12 12.43 23.57
C ALA A 560 -13.90 13.15 24.19
N ALA A 561 -12.76 12.47 24.31
CA ALA A 561 -11.51 13.07 24.77
C ALA A 561 -10.97 14.13 23.80
N GLY A 562 -10.93 13.82 22.50
CA GLY A 562 -10.52 14.77 21.45
C GLY A 562 -11.42 16.01 21.40
N LEU A 563 -12.73 15.84 21.59
CA LEU A 563 -13.68 16.96 21.64
C LEU A 563 -13.33 17.94 22.77
N ARG A 564 -13.02 17.42 23.96
CA ARG A 564 -12.64 18.26 25.11
C ARG A 564 -11.41 19.10 24.82
N ILE A 565 -10.41 18.54 24.12
CA ILE A 565 -9.19 19.27 23.73
C ILE A 565 -9.58 20.44 22.81
N LEU A 566 -10.41 20.20 21.79
CA LEU A 566 -10.86 21.27 20.88
C LEU A 566 -11.67 22.35 21.60
N GLN A 567 -12.55 21.96 22.52
CA GLN A 567 -13.32 22.91 23.36
C GLN A 567 -12.40 23.74 24.28
N ASP A 568 -11.38 23.12 24.86
CA ASP A 568 -10.37 23.80 25.67
C ASP A 568 -9.58 24.82 24.83
N LYS A 569 -9.16 24.46 23.60
CA LYS A 569 -8.50 25.40 22.68
C LYS A 569 -9.39 26.58 22.29
N TRP A 570 -10.68 26.35 22.05
CA TRP A 570 -11.65 27.42 21.85
C TRP A 570 -11.71 28.35 23.06
N ASN A 571 -11.81 27.79 24.27
CA ASN A 571 -11.90 28.58 25.48
C ASN A 571 -10.63 29.39 25.76
N GLN A 572 -9.45 28.80 25.59
CA GLN A 572 -8.16 29.46 25.78
C GLN A 572 -7.98 30.64 24.83
N THR A 573 -8.15 30.42 23.53
CA THR A 573 -8.00 31.49 22.53
C THR A 573 -8.99 32.64 22.77
N ARG A 574 -10.25 32.32 23.09
CA ARG A 574 -11.30 33.31 23.30
C ARG A 574 -11.17 34.07 24.61
N ALA A 575 -10.60 33.46 25.66
CA ALA A 575 -10.34 34.13 26.94
C ALA A 575 -9.37 35.31 26.80
N ASP A 576 -8.41 35.20 25.89
CA ASP A 576 -7.47 36.28 25.55
C ASP A 576 -7.95 37.14 24.35
N GLY A 577 -9.21 36.99 23.94
CA GLY A 577 -9.88 37.87 22.98
C GLY A 577 -9.69 37.51 21.50
N LEU A 578 -9.08 36.36 21.17
CA LEU A 578 -8.95 35.91 19.78
C LEU A 578 -10.32 35.42 19.29
N MET A 579 -10.94 36.19 18.38
CA MET A 579 -12.24 35.88 17.79
C MET A 579 -12.19 36.06 16.27
N ILE A 580 -12.83 35.13 15.56
CA ILE A 580 -12.98 35.17 14.11
C ILE A 580 -14.40 35.64 13.74
N ASN A 581 -14.50 36.53 12.76
CA ASN A 581 -15.73 37.14 12.25
C ASN A 581 -16.65 37.64 13.40
N ASN A 582 -17.84 37.07 13.53
CA ASN A 582 -18.80 37.40 14.58
C ASN A 582 -18.65 36.53 15.86
N GLY A 583 -17.69 35.59 15.87
CA GLY A 583 -17.41 34.73 17.01
C GLY A 583 -18.51 33.73 17.37
N ASP A 584 -19.52 33.56 16.51
CA ASP A 584 -20.61 32.60 16.69
C ASP A 584 -20.10 31.15 16.58
N PRO A 585 -20.17 30.34 17.65
CA PRO A 585 -19.67 28.97 17.67
C PRO A 585 -20.45 28.05 16.71
N SER A 586 -21.64 28.43 16.24
CA SER A 586 -22.40 27.62 15.28
C SER A 586 -21.83 27.66 13.84
N LYS A 587 -20.79 28.48 13.59
CA LYS A 587 -20.27 28.76 12.25
C LYS A 587 -18.89 28.14 12.06
N VAL A 588 -18.70 27.39 10.98
CA VAL A 588 -17.48 26.60 10.68
C VAL A 588 -16.21 27.46 10.75
N GLU A 589 -16.19 28.60 10.05
CA GLU A 589 -15.04 29.49 9.94
C GLU A 589 -14.57 30.04 11.29
N ASN A 590 -15.48 30.20 12.25
CA ASN A 590 -15.15 30.84 13.52
C ASN A 590 -14.24 29.96 14.40
N TRP A 591 -14.11 28.67 14.08
CA TRP A 591 -13.25 27.71 14.77
C TRP A 591 -11.78 27.76 14.33
N PHE A 592 -11.43 28.61 13.35
CA PHE A 592 -10.08 28.63 12.76
C PHE A 592 -8.94 28.75 13.80
N TYR A 593 -9.08 29.61 14.81
CA TYR A 593 -8.06 29.72 15.88
C TYR A 593 -8.00 28.50 16.81
N ALA A 594 -9.14 27.90 17.15
CA ALA A 594 -9.17 26.71 18.01
C ALA A 594 -8.51 25.51 17.32
N VAL A 595 -8.80 25.34 16.03
CA VAL A 595 -8.19 24.30 15.18
C VAL A 595 -6.69 24.55 14.98
N TRP A 596 -6.27 25.81 14.80
CA TRP A 596 -4.85 26.19 14.76
C TRP A 596 -4.14 25.84 16.07
N ALA A 597 -4.74 26.22 17.19
CA ALA A 597 -4.23 25.94 18.53
C ALA A 597 -4.21 24.45 18.89
N TYR A 598 -5.09 23.64 18.29
CA TYR A 598 -5.08 22.19 18.45
C TYR A 598 -3.80 21.57 17.89
N ASN A 599 -3.38 22.02 16.70
CA ASN A 599 -2.25 21.42 15.99
C ASN A 599 -0.88 21.95 16.42
N SER A 600 -0.66 23.26 16.39
CA SER A 600 0.64 23.88 16.69
C SER A 600 0.70 24.56 18.06
N GLY A 601 -0.32 24.33 18.90
CA GLY A 601 -0.40 24.92 20.23
C GLY A 601 -0.88 26.38 20.27
N TYR A 602 -1.18 26.84 21.49
CA TYR A 602 -1.52 28.21 21.83
C TYR A 602 -0.63 28.69 22.97
N TYR A 603 -0.05 29.88 22.82
CA TYR A 603 0.84 30.50 23.79
C TYR A 603 0.09 31.62 24.51
N PRO A 604 -0.37 31.42 25.76
CA PRO A 604 -1.24 32.39 26.45
C PRO A 604 -0.55 33.73 26.67
N ARG A 605 -1.34 34.81 26.74
CA ARG A 605 -0.81 36.17 26.98
C ARG A 605 0.01 36.26 28.26
N SER A 606 -0.32 35.47 29.27
CA SER A 606 0.43 35.38 30.54
C SER A 606 1.89 34.93 30.37
N THR A 607 2.21 34.21 29.28
CA THR A 607 3.55 33.72 28.97
C THR A 607 4.33 34.63 28.03
N ALA A 608 3.75 35.77 27.61
CA ALA A 608 4.43 36.69 26.68
C ALA A 608 5.79 37.15 27.21
N GLY A 609 5.93 37.39 28.51
CA GLY A 609 7.19 37.81 29.13
C GLY A 609 8.34 36.81 28.96
N SER A 610 8.06 35.50 28.98
CA SER A 610 9.06 34.45 28.75
C SER A 610 9.35 34.22 27.26
N ASN A 611 8.54 34.78 26.37
CA ASN A 611 8.63 34.62 24.92
C ASN A 611 9.00 35.93 24.22
N SER A 612 9.73 36.82 24.91
CA SER A 612 10.17 38.13 24.38
C SER A 612 9.03 39.03 23.87
N GLY A 613 7.84 38.87 24.44
CA GLY A 613 6.63 39.62 24.05
C GLY A 613 5.71 38.87 23.10
N ALA A 614 6.14 37.75 22.50
CA ALA A 614 5.29 36.93 21.62
C ALA A 614 4.27 36.11 22.42
N TRP A 615 3.03 36.07 21.94
CA TRP A 615 1.94 35.23 22.45
C TRP A 615 0.90 35.03 21.33
N GLY A 616 -0.01 34.07 21.44
CA GLY A 616 -1.04 33.81 20.43
C GLY A 616 -0.95 32.42 19.80
N VAL A 617 -1.47 32.29 18.57
CA VAL A 617 -1.40 31.05 17.78
C VAL A 617 -0.07 30.95 17.03
N GLY A 618 0.54 29.75 17.03
CA GLY A 618 1.91 29.51 16.55
C GLY A 618 2.17 29.85 15.07
N TRP A 619 3.43 30.14 14.72
CA TRP A 619 3.81 30.61 13.38
C TRP A 619 3.65 29.58 12.27
N PHE A 620 3.89 28.30 12.56
CA PHE A 620 3.86 27.21 11.59
C PHE A 620 2.61 27.23 10.70
N ASN A 621 1.43 27.29 11.32
CA ASN A 621 0.14 27.26 10.63
C ASN A 621 -0.35 28.63 10.13
N ASN A 622 0.49 29.68 10.15
CA ASN A 622 0.12 30.97 9.60
C ASN A 622 -0.05 30.88 8.07
N PRO A 623 -1.22 31.25 7.50
CA PRO A 623 -1.45 31.22 6.05
C PRO A 623 -0.41 31.96 5.20
N VAL A 624 0.29 32.96 5.75
CA VAL A 624 1.36 33.71 5.07
C VAL A 624 2.73 33.04 5.16
N ASN A 625 2.86 31.96 5.95
CA ASN A 625 4.12 31.24 6.12
C ASN A 625 4.59 30.71 4.74
N PRO A 626 5.80 31.08 4.30
CA PRO A 626 6.37 30.65 3.02
C PRO A 626 6.51 29.14 2.81
N ASN A 627 6.34 28.32 3.86
CA ASN A 627 6.21 26.86 3.76
C ASN A 627 5.03 26.45 2.87
N TYR A 628 3.98 27.28 2.78
CA TYR A 628 2.81 27.02 1.96
C TYR A 628 2.82 27.91 0.71
N PRO A 629 2.48 27.38 -0.48
CA PRO A 629 2.40 28.18 -1.68
C PRO A 629 1.33 29.27 -1.55
N ALA A 630 1.68 30.52 -1.87
CA ALA A 630 0.77 31.66 -1.76
C ALA A 630 -0.40 31.59 -2.75
N ASN A 631 -0.23 30.88 -3.88
CA ASN A 631 -1.25 30.64 -4.90
C ASN A 631 -2.12 29.40 -4.66
N ARG A 632 -2.11 28.81 -3.46
CA ARG A 632 -2.97 27.66 -3.14
C ARG A 632 -4.45 28.04 -3.19
N ALA A 633 -5.24 27.17 -3.81
CA ALA A 633 -6.69 27.28 -3.82
C ALA A 633 -7.26 26.90 -2.43
N PRO A 634 -8.55 27.13 -2.14
CA PRO A 634 -9.20 26.51 -0.99
C PRO A 634 -9.13 24.98 -1.10
N PHE A 635 -8.60 24.33 -0.06
CA PHE A 635 -8.33 22.88 -0.05
C PHE A 635 -9.58 22.08 -0.43
N LEU A 636 -9.44 21.18 -1.42
CA LEU A 636 -10.48 20.28 -1.96
C LEU A 636 -11.63 20.96 -2.71
N GLU A 637 -11.72 22.29 -2.75
CA GLU A 637 -12.87 22.98 -3.32
C GLU A 637 -13.04 22.73 -4.82
N TYR A 638 -11.92 22.58 -5.53
CA TYR A 638 -11.92 22.37 -6.98
C TYR A 638 -11.52 20.96 -7.40
N THR A 639 -10.77 20.23 -6.56
CA THR A 639 -10.32 18.87 -6.86
C THR A 639 -9.94 18.10 -5.60
N TYR A 640 -10.28 16.80 -5.56
CA TYR A 640 -9.80 15.89 -4.51
C TYR A 640 -8.32 15.53 -4.66
N ALA A 641 -7.68 15.86 -5.80
CA ALA A 641 -6.25 15.66 -6.00
C ALA A 641 -5.39 16.44 -4.98
N ASP A 642 -5.94 17.50 -4.38
CA ASP A 642 -5.29 18.25 -3.31
C ASP A 642 -4.92 17.34 -2.11
N ALA A 643 -5.68 16.27 -1.86
CA ALA A 643 -5.39 15.30 -0.80
C ALA A 643 -4.10 14.48 -1.04
N ALA A 644 -3.54 14.50 -2.26
CA ALA A 644 -2.23 13.94 -2.55
C ALA A 644 -1.07 14.88 -2.16
N HIS A 645 -1.36 16.17 -1.97
CA HIS A 645 -0.41 17.22 -1.58
C HIS A 645 -0.85 18.02 -0.35
N PRO A 646 -1.27 17.38 0.76
CA PRO A 646 -1.76 18.10 1.94
C PRO A 646 -0.68 18.98 2.59
N GLN A 647 0.59 18.80 2.27
CA GLN A 647 1.68 19.68 2.69
C GLN A 647 1.53 21.13 2.22
N ASP A 648 0.74 21.39 1.16
CA ASP A 648 0.59 22.72 0.58
C ASP A 648 -0.38 23.63 1.37
N TRP A 649 -1.07 23.09 2.38
CA TRP A 649 -2.03 23.83 3.19
C TRP A 649 -1.69 23.79 4.69
N PRO A 650 -1.85 24.93 5.40
CA PRO A 650 -1.79 24.92 6.86
C PRO A 650 -2.94 24.11 7.43
N TYR A 651 -2.74 23.54 8.62
CA TYR A 651 -3.66 22.63 9.27
C TYR A 651 -5.12 23.14 9.33
N PRO A 652 -5.39 24.41 9.72
CA PRO A 652 -6.77 24.90 9.76
C PRO A 652 -7.45 24.94 8.39
N GLU A 653 -6.73 25.29 7.31
CA GLU A 653 -7.30 25.27 5.96
C GLU A 653 -7.67 23.84 5.52
N LYS A 654 -6.87 22.84 5.90
CA LYS A 654 -7.18 21.43 5.65
C LYS A 654 -8.47 20.99 6.33
N VAL A 655 -8.61 21.29 7.63
CA VAL A 655 -9.81 20.96 8.40
C VAL A 655 -11.06 21.64 7.85
N MET A 656 -10.95 22.91 7.46
CA MET A 656 -12.08 23.63 6.84
C MET A 656 -12.47 23.06 5.47
N GLY A 657 -11.49 22.61 4.67
CA GLY A 657 -11.75 21.89 3.42
C GLY A 657 -12.47 20.57 3.67
N TRP A 658 -11.97 19.74 4.59
CA TRP A 658 -12.61 18.49 4.99
C TRP A 658 -14.02 18.68 5.57
N ALA A 659 -14.30 19.80 6.22
CA ALA A 659 -15.64 20.11 6.70
C ALA A 659 -16.66 20.26 5.55
N GLY A 660 -16.24 20.82 4.41
CA GLY A 660 -17.08 20.99 3.21
C GLY A 660 -17.01 19.84 2.21
N HIS A 661 -15.93 19.04 2.25
CA HIS A 661 -15.61 17.97 1.29
C HIS A 661 -15.14 16.72 2.06
N PRO A 662 -16.05 15.81 2.46
CA PRO A 662 -15.71 14.68 3.32
C PRO A 662 -14.68 13.72 2.69
N VAL A 663 -13.88 13.07 3.54
CA VAL A 663 -12.90 12.06 3.10
C VAL A 663 -13.59 10.80 2.55
N GLU A 664 -13.02 10.19 1.51
CA GLU A 664 -13.43 8.86 1.03
C GLU A 664 -12.61 7.78 1.76
N VAL A 665 -13.28 6.85 2.45
CA VAL A 665 -12.67 5.87 3.35
C VAL A 665 -13.38 4.50 3.24
N LEU A 666 -12.69 3.43 3.64
CA LEU A 666 -13.21 2.06 3.59
C LEU A 666 -14.36 1.87 4.59
N GLU A 667 -15.46 1.27 4.16
CA GLU A 667 -16.56 0.82 5.03
C GLU A 667 -16.54 -0.69 5.26
N SER A 668 -16.12 -1.44 4.24
CA SER A 668 -15.95 -2.89 4.26
C SER A 668 -14.96 -3.27 3.15
N PRO A 669 -14.42 -4.50 3.15
CA PRO A 669 -13.65 -5.02 2.03
C PRO A 669 -14.18 -4.62 0.65
N GLY A 670 -13.33 -4.01 -0.19
CA GLY A 670 -13.68 -3.56 -1.54
C GLY A 670 -14.69 -2.41 -1.65
N LYS A 671 -15.08 -1.76 -0.54
CA LYS A 671 -16.14 -0.74 -0.52
C LYS A 671 -15.70 0.56 0.15
N LEU A 672 -15.46 1.58 -0.67
CA LEU A 672 -15.19 2.96 -0.25
C LEU A 672 -16.48 3.78 -0.17
N VAL A 673 -16.58 4.66 0.83
CA VAL A 673 -17.71 5.58 1.06
C VAL A 673 -17.24 6.96 1.49
N GLN A 674 -18.10 7.96 1.34
CA GLN A 674 -17.92 9.27 1.98
C GLN A 674 -18.03 9.13 3.50
N GLY A 675 -17.02 9.62 4.23
CA GLY A 675 -16.86 9.36 5.66
C GLY A 675 -17.98 9.94 6.53
N TYR A 676 -18.52 11.10 6.16
CA TYR A 676 -19.57 11.82 6.90
C TYR A 676 -20.35 12.79 5.99
N ARG A 677 -21.40 13.44 6.50
CA ARG A 677 -22.11 14.51 5.77
C ARG A 677 -21.32 15.83 5.81
N ALA A 678 -21.16 16.44 4.64
CA ALA A 678 -20.56 17.76 4.47
C ALA A 678 -21.36 18.87 5.17
N ALA A 679 -20.66 19.93 5.56
CA ALA A 679 -21.25 21.20 5.95
C ALA A 679 -21.82 21.90 4.72
N TRP A 680 -22.70 22.87 4.93
CA TRP A 680 -23.36 23.59 3.84
C TRP A 680 -23.32 25.11 4.04
N TRP A 681 -23.36 25.84 2.94
CA TRP A 681 -23.28 27.30 2.89
C TRP A 681 -24.53 27.87 2.20
N ASN A 682 -25.01 29.03 2.67
CA ASN A 682 -26.18 29.68 2.08
C ASN A 682 -25.91 30.18 0.66
N GLY A 683 -26.95 30.25 -0.18
CA GLY A 683 -26.87 30.84 -1.52
C GLY A 683 -27.13 29.91 -2.71
N GLY A 684 -27.67 28.70 -2.47
CA GLY A 684 -27.96 27.73 -3.54
C GLY A 684 -26.72 27.30 -4.32
N ASP A 685 -26.91 26.84 -5.55
CA ASP A 685 -25.85 26.25 -6.38
C ASP A 685 -24.83 27.26 -6.93
N GLU A 686 -25.13 28.56 -6.87
CA GLU A 686 -24.25 29.61 -7.38
C GLU A 686 -23.47 30.28 -6.24
N GLN A 687 -24.17 30.88 -5.29
CA GLN A 687 -23.55 31.65 -4.22
C GLN A 687 -23.07 30.75 -3.06
N GLY A 688 -23.66 29.56 -2.88
CA GLY A 688 -23.24 28.57 -1.89
C GLY A 688 -21.79 28.11 -2.09
N PRO A 689 -21.40 27.60 -3.27
CA PRO A 689 -20.01 27.25 -3.56
C PRO A 689 -19.04 28.43 -3.44
N ILE A 690 -19.43 29.65 -3.84
CA ILE A 690 -18.61 30.84 -3.65
C ILE A 690 -18.39 31.13 -2.16
N ASN A 691 -19.42 30.99 -1.34
CA ASN A 691 -19.33 31.15 0.10
C ASN A 691 -18.45 30.07 0.73
N ARG A 692 -18.58 28.81 0.30
CA ARG A 692 -17.74 27.70 0.74
C ARG A 692 -16.27 27.90 0.37
N ALA A 693 -15.97 28.28 -0.87
CA ALA A 693 -14.60 28.58 -1.30
C ALA A 693 -13.94 29.68 -0.44
N ARG A 694 -14.73 30.65 0.04
CA ARG A 694 -14.27 31.72 0.95
C ARG A 694 -14.11 31.29 2.42
N VAL A 695 -14.31 30.01 2.74
CA VAL A 695 -13.94 29.44 4.06
C VAL A 695 -12.44 29.64 4.33
N LYS A 696 -11.63 29.58 3.27
CA LYS A 696 -10.21 29.92 3.28
C LYS A 696 -10.02 31.45 3.43
N PRO A 697 -9.21 31.92 4.39
CA PRO A 697 -8.92 33.34 4.54
C PRO A 697 -7.96 33.85 3.45
N PRO A 698 -7.88 35.18 3.23
CA PRO A 698 -6.80 35.80 2.48
C PRO A 698 -5.43 35.43 3.06
N VAL A 699 -4.41 35.29 2.21
CA VAL A 699 -3.06 34.81 2.62
C VAL A 699 -2.43 35.66 3.72
N ALA A 700 -2.56 36.99 3.64
CA ALA A 700 -1.99 37.92 4.61
C ALA A 700 -2.93 38.27 5.78
N GLN A 701 -4.06 37.58 5.94
CA GLN A 701 -5.11 37.93 6.93
C GLN A 701 -4.58 38.00 8.37
N PHE A 702 -3.58 37.19 8.71
CA PHE A 702 -3.01 37.05 10.06
C PHE A 702 -1.55 37.54 10.13
N CYS A 703 -1.25 38.61 9.40
CA CYS A 703 0.08 39.19 9.34
C CYS A 703 0.00 40.71 9.39
N ASP A 704 0.32 41.28 10.55
CA ASP A 704 0.32 42.72 10.74
C ASP A 704 1.36 43.16 11.79
N ALA A 705 1.38 44.45 12.10
CA ALA A 705 2.34 45.02 13.04
C ALA A 705 2.19 44.46 14.48
N SER A 706 1.05 43.86 14.83
CA SER A 706 0.81 43.35 16.19
C SER A 706 1.62 42.10 16.49
N ASN A 707 1.88 41.25 15.50
CA ASN A 707 2.68 40.03 15.65
C ASN A 707 4.06 40.13 14.98
N SER A 708 4.57 41.34 14.75
CA SER A 708 5.86 41.58 14.07
C SER A 708 5.95 40.92 12.68
N CYS A 709 4.81 40.78 12.00
CA CYS A 709 4.73 40.15 10.68
C CYS A 709 4.60 41.23 9.61
N VAL A 710 5.55 41.28 8.68
CA VAL A 710 5.61 42.33 7.65
C VAL A 710 5.73 41.69 6.26
N PRO A 711 4.61 41.51 5.53
CA PRO A 711 4.64 40.96 4.18
C PRO A 711 5.46 41.85 3.25
N GLY A 712 6.49 41.29 2.60
CA GLY A 712 7.19 41.96 1.50
C GLY A 712 8.16 43.08 1.85
N GLN A 713 8.45 43.36 3.13
CA GLN A 713 9.48 44.33 3.48
C GLN A 713 10.86 43.80 3.10
N ALA A 714 11.48 44.38 2.07
CA ALA A 714 12.87 44.13 1.73
C ALA A 714 13.78 44.67 2.84
N VAL A 715 14.54 43.79 3.48
CA VAL A 715 15.46 44.15 4.58
C VAL A 715 16.91 44.13 4.10
N THR A 716 17.80 44.93 4.69
CA THR A 716 19.22 45.00 4.32
C THR A 716 19.92 43.63 4.31
N PRO A 717 20.97 43.42 3.47
CA PRO A 717 21.80 42.21 3.53
C PRO A 717 22.29 41.95 4.97
N GLY A 718 21.97 40.77 5.53
CA GLY A 718 22.25 40.41 6.93
C GLY A 718 21.02 40.33 7.86
N SER A 719 19.81 40.55 7.35
CA SER A 719 18.53 40.40 8.09
C SER A 719 17.78 39.11 7.66
N PRO A 720 16.80 38.59 8.40
CA PRO A 720 16.26 37.25 8.20
C PRO A 720 15.41 37.21 6.93
N ALA A 721 15.33 36.04 6.34
CA ALA A 721 14.38 35.75 5.27
C ALA A 721 12.99 35.39 5.81
N GLY A 722 11.95 35.71 5.02
CA GLY A 722 10.55 35.47 5.37
C GLY A 722 9.84 36.68 6.03
N PRO A 723 8.51 36.64 6.14
CA PRO A 723 7.71 37.78 6.62
C PRO A 723 7.73 37.96 8.13
N CYS A 724 8.25 37.00 8.90
CA CYS A 724 8.32 37.11 10.35
C CYS A 724 9.58 37.86 10.82
N MET A 725 9.38 39.00 11.50
CA MET A 725 10.44 39.90 11.95
C MET A 725 10.61 39.95 13.47
N HIS A 726 9.98 39.04 14.21
CA HIS A 726 10.12 38.96 15.68
C HIS A 726 11.54 38.56 16.11
N ARG A 727 12.03 39.16 17.19
CA ARG A 727 13.36 38.88 17.77
C ARG A 727 13.27 38.52 19.25
N ASP A 728 14.10 37.58 19.66
CA ASP A 728 14.25 37.20 21.06
C ASP A 728 15.00 38.25 21.89
N SER A 729 15.20 37.98 23.18
CA SER A 729 15.92 38.87 24.10
C SER A 729 17.40 39.04 23.77
N ALA A 730 17.99 38.14 22.98
CA ALA A 730 19.35 38.23 22.47
C ALA A 730 19.42 38.98 21.12
N GLY A 731 18.29 39.49 20.63
CA GLY A 731 18.18 40.18 19.35
C GLY A 731 18.25 39.27 18.13
N GLN A 732 18.15 37.94 18.32
CA GLN A 732 18.11 36.93 17.26
C GLN A 732 16.67 36.72 16.80
N TYR A 733 16.47 36.41 15.52
CA TYR A 733 15.14 36.06 15.03
C TYR A 733 14.77 34.65 15.46
N ASP A 734 13.52 34.44 15.91
CA ASP A 734 13.04 33.20 16.53
C ASP A 734 11.74 32.65 15.90
N PHE A 735 11.31 33.24 14.79
CA PHE A 735 10.04 32.96 14.10
C PHE A 735 8.78 32.97 14.98
N ARG A 736 8.76 33.72 16.09
CA ARG A 736 7.59 33.81 16.98
C ARG A 736 6.60 34.89 16.59
N CYS A 737 6.29 35.03 15.31
CA CYS A 737 5.24 35.95 14.83
C CYS A 737 3.84 35.41 15.07
N TRP A 738 3.56 35.08 16.34
CA TRP A 738 2.34 34.46 16.80
C TRP A 738 1.19 35.46 16.74
N TYR A 739 0.12 35.11 16.01
CA TYR A 739 -0.99 36.03 15.79
C TYR A 739 -1.95 36.03 16.98
N HIS A 740 -2.44 37.21 17.37
CA HIS A 740 -3.18 37.36 18.62
C HIS A 740 -4.23 38.49 18.61
N GLN A 741 -4.74 38.89 17.43
CA GLN A 741 -5.82 39.88 17.32
C GLN A 741 -7.16 39.20 16.96
N PRO A 742 -8.30 39.84 17.25
CA PRO A 742 -9.55 39.53 16.56
C PRO A 742 -9.40 39.74 15.05
N SER A 743 -10.02 38.88 14.23
CA SER A 743 -9.88 38.94 12.77
C SER A 743 -11.21 38.69 12.06
N THR A 744 -11.46 39.37 10.94
CA THR A 744 -12.70 39.22 10.15
C THR A 744 -12.38 39.24 8.66
N TRP A 745 -12.83 38.22 7.92
CA TRP A 745 -12.81 38.20 6.45
C TRP A 745 -14.19 37.91 5.82
N LYS A 746 -15.17 37.49 6.64
CA LYS A 746 -16.59 37.41 6.28
C LYS A 746 -17.39 38.33 7.20
N SER A 747 -17.63 39.56 6.77
CA SER A 747 -18.36 40.56 7.56
C SER A 747 -19.84 40.19 7.78
N ASP A 748 -20.41 39.36 6.90
CA ASP A 748 -21.78 38.86 6.96
C ASP A 748 -21.85 37.37 7.37
N CYS A 749 -20.95 36.93 8.26
CA CYS A 749 -20.79 35.53 8.65
C CYS A 749 -22.09 34.84 9.12
N SER A 750 -23.07 35.58 9.63
CA SER A 750 -24.41 35.01 9.91
C SER A 750 -25.04 34.31 8.70
N TYR A 751 -24.78 34.82 7.49
CA TYR A 751 -25.23 34.28 6.21
C TYR A 751 -24.13 33.52 5.47
N SER A 752 -22.95 34.12 5.29
CA SER A 752 -21.92 33.59 4.37
C SER A 752 -20.99 32.53 4.98
N CYS A 753 -21.05 32.28 6.30
CA CYS A 753 -20.31 31.20 6.93
C CYS A 753 -21.04 29.85 6.87
N GLY A 754 -20.27 28.78 7.04
CA GLY A 754 -20.74 27.40 6.94
C GLY A 754 -21.61 27.00 8.12
N ASN A 755 -22.53 26.10 7.84
CA ASN A 755 -23.51 25.59 8.79
C ASN A 755 -23.37 24.08 8.94
N GLU A 756 -23.63 23.61 10.16
CA GLU A 756 -23.65 22.21 10.53
C GLU A 756 -24.76 21.44 9.80
N LEU A 757 -24.49 20.15 9.56
CA LEU A 757 -25.51 19.17 9.16
C LEU A 757 -25.40 17.92 10.03
N LEU A 758 -26.34 17.72 10.94
CA LEU A 758 -26.37 16.48 11.74
C LEU A 758 -27.05 15.35 10.99
N ARG A 759 -26.38 14.21 10.92
CA ARG A 759 -27.00 12.97 10.45
C ARG A 759 -27.72 12.27 11.60
N PHE A 760 -27.16 12.35 12.81
CA PHE A 760 -27.64 11.67 14.00
C PHE A 760 -28.05 12.69 15.07
N TYR A 761 -29.35 12.84 15.27
CA TYR A 761 -29.87 13.73 16.31
C TYR A 761 -29.49 13.26 17.73
N PRO A 762 -29.54 14.13 18.75
CA PRO A 762 -29.24 13.75 20.14
C PRO A 762 -30.03 12.52 20.61
N GLY A 763 -29.36 11.55 21.22
CA GLY A 763 -29.96 10.29 21.69
C GLY A 763 -30.14 9.21 20.62
N TYR A 764 -29.57 9.39 19.41
CA TYR A 764 -29.66 8.40 18.34
C TYR A 764 -28.96 7.09 18.74
N ALA A 765 -29.58 5.95 18.41
CA ALA A 765 -29.07 4.63 18.76
C ALA A 765 -27.67 4.34 18.16
N TYR A 766 -26.88 3.53 18.87
CA TYR A 766 -25.56 3.09 18.41
C TYR A 766 -25.62 2.47 17.00
N GLN A 767 -24.59 2.72 16.20
CA GLN A 767 -24.47 2.19 14.84
C GLN A 767 -23.74 0.84 14.85
N ASP A 768 -24.30 -0.16 14.17
CA ASP A 768 -23.77 -1.53 14.20
C ASP A 768 -22.32 -1.65 13.71
N ASP A 769 -21.57 -2.48 14.42
CA ASP A 769 -20.18 -2.83 14.11
C ASP A 769 -20.05 -3.48 12.71
N GLY A 770 -18.84 -3.41 12.13
CA GLY A 770 -18.52 -4.14 10.92
C GLY A 770 -18.39 -5.65 11.16
N THR A 771 -18.60 -6.42 10.09
CA THR A 771 -18.52 -7.89 10.11
C THR A 771 -17.51 -8.42 9.09
N ALA A 772 -16.57 -7.58 8.65
CA ALA A 772 -15.51 -7.99 7.74
C ALA A 772 -14.66 -9.12 8.36
N TYR A 773 -14.28 -10.10 7.54
CA TYR A 773 -13.45 -11.25 7.93
C TYR A 773 -13.92 -11.91 9.24
N PRO A 774 -15.06 -12.63 9.20
CA PRO A 774 -15.55 -13.32 10.38
C PRO A 774 -14.56 -14.41 10.82
N PRO A 775 -14.17 -14.46 12.10
CA PRO A 775 -13.24 -15.47 12.60
C PRO A 775 -13.81 -16.90 12.56
N ALA A 776 -12.92 -17.89 12.51
CA ALA A 776 -13.25 -19.31 12.64
C ALA A 776 -13.31 -19.73 14.12
N CYS A 777 -14.47 -19.54 14.73
CA CYS A 777 -14.69 -19.79 16.16
C CYS A 777 -15.05 -21.24 16.52
N GLY A 778 -15.28 -22.08 15.51
CA GLY A 778 -15.70 -23.47 15.67
C GLY A 778 -14.65 -24.47 15.21
N LEU A 779 -14.94 -25.76 15.35
CA LEU A 779 -14.03 -26.86 14.94
C LEU A 779 -14.23 -27.31 13.49
N ALA A 780 -14.88 -26.49 12.67
CA ALA A 780 -15.11 -26.83 11.26
C ALA A 780 -13.77 -27.01 10.53
N GLY A 781 -13.70 -28.03 9.67
CA GLY A 781 -12.48 -28.36 8.93
C GLY A 781 -11.48 -29.24 9.68
N LEU A 782 -11.67 -29.52 10.98
CA LEU A 782 -10.84 -30.46 11.74
C LEU A 782 -11.45 -31.87 11.81
N PRO A 783 -10.63 -32.93 11.83
CA PRO A 783 -11.10 -34.27 12.15
C PRO A 783 -11.47 -34.41 13.62
N ALA A 784 -12.39 -35.35 13.92
CA ALA A 784 -12.79 -35.63 15.29
C ALA A 784 -11.60 -36.08 16.16
N GLY A 785 -11.51 -35.56 17.38
CA GLY A 785 -10.45 -35.91 18.33
C GLY A 785 -9.11 -35.20 18.08
N ALA A 786 -9.05 -34.21 17.18
CA ALA A 786 -7.86 -33.38 17.00
C ALA A 786 -7.46 -32.68 18.31
N LEU A 787 -6.16 -32.71 18.61
CA LEU A 787 -5.54 -32.04 19.76
C LEU A 787 -5.07 -30.66 19.29
N ILE A 788 -5.75 -29.61 19.74
CA ILE A 788 -5.59 -28.25 19.21
C ILE A 788 -4.74 -27.41 20.15
N ILE A 789 -3.85 -26.60 19.58
CA ILE A 789 -3.07 -25.57 20.26
C ILE A 789 -3.24 -24.28 19.47
N ASP A 790 -3.89 -23.30 20.09
CA ASP A 790 -4.11 -21.94 19.60
C ASP A 790 -2.88 -21.07 19.88
N ASP A 791 -2.75 -19.93 19.21
CA ASP A 791 -1.72 -18.92 19.51
C ASP A 791 -1.97 -18.19 20.84
N GLN A 792 -3.17 -18.35 21.42
CA GLN A 792 -3.56 -17.76 22.70
C GLN A 792 -3.89 -18.81 23.77
N PRO A 793 -3.44 -18.61 25.03
CA PRO A 793 -3.86 -19.48 26.12
C PRO A 793 -5.36 -19.32 26.43
N ASP A 794 -5.95 -20.35 27.05
CA ASP A 794 -7.39 -20.38 27.40
C ASP A 794 -7.85 -19.21 28.28
N SER A 795 -6.91 -18.57 29.00
CA SER A 795 -7.17 -17.42 29.89
C SER A 795 -7.27 -16.07 29.17
N VAL A 796 -6.88 -15.98 27.90
CA VAL A 796 -7.03 -14.77 27.09
C VAL A 796 -8.43 -14.79 26.48
N PRO A 797 -9.29 -13.80 26.79
CA PRO A 797 -10.61 -13.74 26.19
C PRO A 797 -10.54 -13.16 24.77
N VAL A 798 -11.44 -13.61 23.91
CA VAL A 798 -11.53 -13.14 22.53
C VAL A 798 -12.21 -11.77 22.50
N VAL A 799 -11.52 -10.75 21.99
CA VAL A 799 -12.08 -9.38 21.90
C VAL A 799 -13.10 -9.25 20.77
N ARG A 800 -12.96 -10.09 19.73
CA ARG A 800 -13.86 -10.09 18.57
C ARG A 800 -15.28 -10.56 18.98
N PRO A 801 -16.33 -9.74 18.78
CA PRO A 801 -17.70 -10.12 19.15
C PRO A 801 -18.21 -11.35 18.39
N GLY A 802 -19.09 -12.14 19.02
CA GLY A 802 -19.70 -13.32 18.39
C GLY A 802 -18.77 -14.53 18.25
N CYS A 803 -17.54 -14.44 18.76
CA CYS A 803 -16.58 -15.52 18.76
C CYS A 803 -16.32 -16.00 20.19
N SER A 804 -16.68 -17.25 20.47
CA SER A 804 -16.36 -17.91 21.74
C SER A 804 -15.54 -19.16 21.46
N ARG A 805 -14.43 -19.34 22.18
CA ARG A 805 -13.62 -20.55 22.08
C ARG A 805 -14.44 -21.76 22.53
N VAL A 806 -14.67 -22.71 21.62
CA VAL A 806 -15.45 -23.95 21.88
C VAL A 806 -14.56 -25.17 22.18
N PHE A 807 -13.26 -24.95 22.35
CA PHE A 807 -12.25 -25.97 22.59
C PHE A 807 -11.33 -25.56 23.76
N GLN A 808 -10.52 -26.51 24.23
CA GLN A 808 -9.47 -26.25 25.21
C GLN A 808 -8.11 -26.58 24.61
N ASN A 809 -7.13 -25.73 24.88
CA ASN A 809 -5.76 -25.92 24.45
C ASN A 809 -5.19 -27.23 25.00
N GLN A 810 -4.62 -28.06 24.11
CA GLN A 810 -3.92 -29.31 24.44
C GLN A 810 -2.40 -29.10 24.49
N GLY A 811 -1.96 -27.88 24.76
CA GLY A 811 -0.58 -27.47 24.67
C GLY A 811 -0.42 -25.99 25.01
N ALA A 812 0.72 -25.43 24.63
CA ALA A 812 1.00 -24.01 24.76
C ALA A 812 1.68 -23.48 23.50
N PHE A 813 1.36 -22.25 23.15
CA PHE A 813 2.10 -21.44 22.19
C PHE A 813 3.11 -20.55 22.93
N SER A 814 4.28 -20.36 22.33
CA SER A 814 5.30 -19.44 22.81
C SER A 814 5.96 -18.71 21.64
N LEU A 815 6.34 -17.45 21.86
CA LEU A 815 7.11 -16.64 20.93
C LEU A 815 8.60 -16.63 21.33
N ASP A 816 9.46 -16.39 20.35
CA ASP A 816 10.88 -16.09 20.50
C ASP A 816 11.26 -14.97 19.51
N PHE A 817 11.65 -13.82 20.04
CA PHE A 817 12.01 -12.62 19.29
C PHE A 817 13.54 -12.50 19.14
N GLY A 818 14.00 -12.22 17.93
CA GLY A 818 15.38 -11.87 17.65
C GLY A 818 15.84 -10.68 18.49
N THR A 819 17.07 -10.76 19.01
CA THR A 819 17.66 -9.75 19.90
C THR A 819 18.77 -8.99 19.19
N ASP A 820 18.84 -7.68 19.38
CA ASP A 820 19.95 -6.86 18.88
C ASP A 820 21.16 -6.84 19.84
N GLY A 821 22.25 -6.18 19.43
CA GLY A 821 23.46 -6.06 20.24
C GLY A 821 23.30 -5.28 21.54
N SER A 822 22.16 -4.61 21.74
CA SER A 822 21.82 -3.84 22.94
C SER A 822 20.86 -4.59 23.87
N GLY A 823 20.39 -5.78 23.49
CA GLY A 823 19.43 -6.56 24.26
C GLY A 823 17.96 -6.17 24.01
N ASN A 824 17.68 -5.37 22.98
CA ASN A 824 16.32 -5.01 22.56
C ASN A 824 15.79 -5.98 21.50
N PHE A 825 14.48 -5.92 21.25
CA PHE A 825 13.75 -6.80 20.33
C PHE A 825 13.14 -6.01 19.17
N PRO A 826 13.94 -5.57 18.18
CA PRO A 826 13.45 -4.72 17.09
C PRO A 826 12.37 -5.40 16.25
N SER A 827 12.37 -6.74 16.19
CA SER A 827 11.30 -7.53 15.56
C SER A 827 9.90 -7.26 16.12
N LYS A 828 9.75 -6.78 17.36
CA LYS A 828 8.44 -6.42 17.95
C LYS A 828 7.83 -5.17 17.31
N VAL A 829 8.65 -4.29 16.74
CA VAL A 829 8.19 -3.15 15.94
C VAL A 829 7.41 -3.66 14.72
N ASP A 830 7.86 -4.77 14.13
CA ASP A 830 7.31 -5.42 12.94
C ASP A 830 6.32 -6.54 13.25
N PHE A 831 5.88 -6.66 14.50
CA PHE A 831 4.97 -7.69 14.97
C PHE A 831 3.60 -7.08 15.24
N HIS A 832 2.55 -7.76 14.78
CA HIS A 832 1.19 -7.25 14.76
C HIS A 832 0.18 -8.34 15.16
N GLN A 833 -1.06 -7.93 15.46
CA GLN A 833 -2.16 -8.83 15.82
C GLN A 833 -3.46 -8.44 15.12
N LEU A 834 -4.29 -9.45 14.83
CA LEU A 834 -5.63 -9.32 14.26
C LEU A 834 -6.64 -10.24 14.97
N GLY A 835 -7.85 -9.74 15.17
CA GLY A 835 -9.00 -10.49 15.69
C GLY A 835 -9.80 -11.14 14.58
N ALA A 836 -9.15 -12.06 13.91
CA ALA A 836 -9.64 -12.92 12.84
C ALA A 836 -8.96 -14.29 12.98
N GLY A 837 -8.93 -15.13 11.94
CA GLY A 837 -8.31 -16.45 12.04
C GLY A 837 -9.09 -17.43 12.92
N PHE A 838 -8.45 -18.52 13.31
CA PHE A 838 -9.02 -19.48 14.24
C PHE A 838 -9.00 -18.94 15.67
N GLY A 839 -9.99 -19.31 16.48
CA GLY A 839 -10.09 -18.80 17.85
C GLY A 839 -10.39 -17.29 17.97
N GLY A 840 -10.43 -16.56 16.85
CA GLY A 840 -10.70 -15.11 16.81
C GLY A 840 -9.49 -14.24 17.15
N HIS A 841 -8.28 -14.79 17.01
CA HIS A 841 -7.03 -14.04 17.11
C HIS A 841 -5.91 -14.75 16.33
N PHE A 842 -5.02 -14.00 15.70
CA PHE A 842 -3.71 -14.48 15.29
C PHE A 842 -2.68 -13.34 15.30
N TYR A 843 -1.40 -13.69 15.36
CA TYR A 843 -0.31 -12.73 15.15
C TYR A 843 0.24 -12.81 13.74
N TYR A 844 0.83 -11.73 13.25
CA TYR A 844 1.61 -11.76 12.01
C TYR A 844 2.85 -10.86 12.11
N ALA A 845 3.84 -11.17 11.28
CA ALA A 845 5.03 -10.35 11.04
C ALA A 845 5.27 -10.28 9.53
N HIS A 846 6.23 -9.47 9.09
CA HIS A 846 6.70 -9.52 7.71
C HIS A 846 7.84 -10.54 7.56
N THR A 847 7.97 -11.13 6.37
CA THR A 847 9.06 -12.05 6.06
C THR A 847 10.40 -11.31 5.93
N ARG A 848 11.45 -11.90 6.52
CA ARG A 848 12.81 -11.34 6.56
C ARG A 848 13.84 -12.38 6.14
N THR A 849 15.01 -11.99 5.65
CA THR A 849 16.12 -12.96 5.51
C THR A 849 16.87 -13.13 6.83
N ALA A 850 17.59 -14.25 6.97
CA ALA A 850 18.38 -14.55 8.17
C ALA A 850 19.54 -13.55 8.40
N ASP A 851 20.04 -12.95 7.32
CA ASP A 851 21.20 -12.05 7.35
C ASP A 851 20.82 -10.64 7.80
N LEU A 852 19.54 -10.25 7.68
CA LEU A 852 19.08 -8.92 8.06
C LEU A 852 19.35 -8.65 9.54
N ARG A 853 20.22 -7.65 9.79
CA ARG A 853 20.58 -7.13 11.12
C ARG A 853 21.00 -8.24 12.10
N GLY A 854 21.75 -9.23 11.61
CA GLY A 854 22.22 -10.34 12.44
C GLY A 854 21.08 -11.19 13.01
N ASN A 855 19.99 -11.35 12.23
CA ASN A 855 18.79 -12.11 12.60
C ASN A 855 17.96 -11.49 13.75
N SER A 856 18.21 -10.23 14.13
CA SER A 856 17.45 -9.53 15.19
C SER A 856 16.00 -9.23 14.81
N MET A 857 15.68 -9.26 13.52
CA MET A 857 14.31 -9.08 12.99
C MET A 857 13.47 -10.37 12.96
N ARG A 858 14.03 -11.50 13.41
CA ARG A 858 13.32 -12.79 13.47
C ARG A 858 12.19 -12.78 14.49
N VAL A 859 11.07 -13.41 14.13
CA VAL A 859 10.02 -13.85 15.03
C VAL A 859 9.83 -15.36 14.86
N THR A 860 9.83 -16.13 15.94
CA THR A 860 9.54 -17.56 15.90
C THR A 860 8.38 -17.90 16.83
N GLY A 861 7.32 -18.49 16.27
CA GLY A 861 6.21 -19.06 17.02
C GLY A 861 6.41 -20.57 17.20
N THR A 862 6.15 -21.09 18.40
CA THR A 862 6.28 -22.52 18.72
C THR A 862 5.02 -23.04 19.42
N TRP A 863 4.38 -24.04 18.85
CA TRP A 863 3.29 -24.79 19.47
C TRP A 863 3.84 -26.08 20.07
N THR A 864 3.73 -26.26 21.38
CA THR A 864 4.19 -27.44 22.12
C THR A 864 3.02 -28.18 22.73
N LEU A 865 2.84 -29.45 22.38
CA LEU A 865 1.78 -30.29 22.95
C LEU A 865 2.03 -30.57 24.44
N ASN A 866 0.99 -30.63 25.26
CA ASN A 866 1.11 -30.86 26.72
C ASN A 866 1.29 -32.34 27.10
N ARG A 867 1.49 -33.22 26.11
CA ARG A 867 1.62 -34.66 26.29
C ARG A 867 2.59 -35.24 25.27
N THR A 868 3.17 -36.36 25.63
CA THR A 868 3.98 -37.18 24.72
C THR A 868 3.09 -37.92 23.73
N LEU A 869 3.50 -37.99 22.47
CA LEU A 869 2.98 -38.92 21.49
C LEU A 869 4.08 -39.93 21.13
N ASN A 870 3.71 -41.21 21.13
CA ASN A 870 4.58 -42.34 20.78
C ASN A 870 3.90 -43.15 19.69
N GLY A 871 3.85 -42.60 18.48
CA GLY A 871 3.08 -43.13 17.37
C GLY A 871 2.89 -42.12 16.25
N TRP A 872 2.13 -42.51 15.23
CA TRP A 872 1.85 -41.65 14.08
C TRP A 872 0.80 -40.61 14.41
N ALA A 873 1.02 -39.37 13.98
CA ALA A 873 0.00 -38.33 14.01
C ALA A 873 0.10 -37.44 12.76
N ARG A 874 -1.04 -36.98 12.26
CA ARG A 874 -1.11 -35.92 11.25
C ARG A 874 -1.03 -34.56 11.94
N VAL A 875 -0.23 -33.66 11.38
CA VAL A 875 -0.11 -32.26 11.83
C VAL A 875 -0.85 -31.37 10.84
N MET A 876 -1.70 -30.48 11.36
CA MET A 876 -2.41 -29.47 10.60
C MET A 876 -2.12 -28.08 11.17
N VAL A 877 -2.07 -27.08 10.31
CA VAL A 877 -1.91 -25.67 10.66
C VAL A 877 -3.12 -24.89 10.14
N HIS A 878 -3.55 -23.87 10.88
CA HIS A 878 -4.62 -22.99 10.43
C HIS A 878 -4.04 -21.81 9.63
N MET A 879 -4.61 -21.55 8.47
CA MET A 879 -4.34 -20.37 7.65
C MET A 879 -5.51 -19.39 7.81
N PRO A 880 -5.27 -18.14 8.24
CA PRO A 880 -6.30 -17.12 8.29
C PRO A 880 -6.66 -16.63 6.87
N ASP A 881 -7.84 -16.00 6.75
CA ASP A 881 -8.37 -15.50 5.47
C ASP A 881 -7.68 -14.23 4.93
N HIS A 882 -6.98 -13.49 5.79
CA HIS A 882 -6.17 -12.31 5.45
C HIS A 882 -4.97 -12.18 6.41
N GLY A 883 -4.00 -11.34 6.08
CA GLY A 883 -2.80 -11.11 6.92
C GLY A 883 -1.82 -12.28 6.93
N ALA A 884 -1.91 -13.16 5.93
CA ALA A 884 -1.05 -14.33 5.77
C ALA A 884 -0.83 -14.57 4.27
N HIS A 885 0.34 -14.20 3.77
CA HIS A 885 0.54 -13.96 2.35
C HIS A 885 1.76 -14.67 1.77
N THR A 886 2.75 -15.01 2.61
CA THR A 886 3.98 -15.67 2.18
C THR A 886 3.75 -17.01 1.45
N GLN A 887 4.62 -17.25 0.49
CA GLN A 887 4.67 -18.48 -0.31
C GLN A 887 5.75 -19.46 0.18
N GLN A 888 6.45 -19.10 1.27
CA GLN A 888 7.60 -19.85 1.78
C GLN A 888 7.51 -20.09 3.30
N ALA A 889 6.30 -20.17 3.87
CA ALA A 889 6.12 -20.45 5.29
C ALA A 889 6.70 -21.82 5.66
N THR A 890 7.87 -21.79 6.30
CA THR A 890 8.67 -22.97 6.63
C THR A 890 8.37 -23.41 8.06
N TYR A 891 7.67 -24.54 8.17
CA TYR A 891 7.34 -25.18 9.43
C TYR A 891 8.35 -26.27 9.79
N GLU A 892 8.84 -26.26 11.02
CA GLU A 892 9.66 -27.32 11.59
C GLU A 892 8.83 -28.17 12.55
N VAL A 893 8.69 -29.46 12.25
CA VAL A 893 7.99 -30.45 13.06
C VAL A 893 9.00 -31.28 13.84
N ASP A 894 9.03 -31.10 15.15
CA ASP A 894 9.90 -31.81 16.10
C ASP A 894 9.25 -33.14 16.51
N LEU A 895 9.86 -34.23 16.08
CA LEU A 895 9.37 -35.59 16.29
C LEU A 895 9.82 -36.18 17.63
N GLY A 896 10.69 -35.49 18.38
CA GLY A 896 11.42 -36.02 19.53
C GLY A 896 12.66 -36.85 19.16
N THR A 897 12.70 -37.43 17.96
CA THR A 897 13.86 -38.14 17.39
C THR A 897 14.63 -37.32 16.35
N GLY A 898 14.08 -36.19 15.93
CA GLY A 898 14.62 -35.30 14.92
C GLY A 898 13.60 -34.27 14.46
N VAL A 899 14.00 -33.40 13.55
CA VAL A 899 13.13 -32.35 12.99
C VAL A 899 12.84 -32.67 11.52
N ARG A 900 11.61 -32.39 11.08
CA ARG A 900 11.19 -32.43 9.67
C ARG A 900 10.69 -31.06 9.26
N THR A 901 11.10 -30.60 8.08
CA THR A 901 10.69 -29.31 7.53
C THR A 901 9.58 -29.49 6.50
N ARG A 902 8.61 -28.56 6.48
CA ARG A 902 7.52 -28.49 5.52
C ARG A 902 7.28 -27.04 5.12
N VAL A 903 7.21 -26.77 3.82
CA VAL A 903 6.96 -25.43 3.30
C VAL A 903 5.59 -25.37 2.64
N VAL A 904 4.73 -24.47 3.10
CA VAL A 904 3.36 -24.31 2.60
C VAL A 904 3.08 -22.84 2.27
N LEU A 905 2.06 -22.61 1.44
CA LEU A 905 1.59 -21.26 1.11
C LEU A 905 0.56 -20.82 2.14
N GLN A 906 0.62 -19.57 2.60
CA GLN A 906 -0.35 -19.05 3.57
C GLN A 906 -1.52 -18.28 2.93
N ARG A 907 -1.35 -17.77 1.70
CA ARG A 907 -2.35 -16.94 0.98
C ARG A 907 -3.57 -17.72 0.48
N THR A 908 -4.21 -18.47 1.35
CA THR A 908 -5.37 -19.32 1.03
C THR A 908 -6.68 -18.54 0.85
N MET A 909 -6.70 -17.26 1.25
CA MET A 909 -7.85 -16.34 1.18
C MET A 909 -9.10 -16.86 1.90
N ALA A 910 -8.93 -17.81 2.83
CA ALA A 910 -10.01 -18.39 3.61
C ALA A 910 -9.46 -18.95 4.94
N ASN A 911 -10.27 -18.92 6.00
CA ASN A 911 -9.96 -19.63 7.24
C ASN A 911 -9.96 -21.15 6.95
N LYS A 912 -8.77 -21.76 6.90
CA LYS A 912 -8.58 -23.12 6.37
C LYS A 912 -7.51 -23.88 7.14
N TRP A 913 -7.81 -25.13 7.48
CA TRP A 913 -6.81 -26.08 8.00
C TRP A 913 -6.04 -26.75 6.85
N VAL A 914 -4.72 -26.71 6.94
CA VAL A 914 -3.78 -27.25 5.93
C VAL A 914 -2.92 -28.34 6.58
N SER A 915 -2.76 -29.48 5.90
CA SER A 915 -1.90 -30.57 6.37
C SER A 915 -0.42 -30.23 6.17
N LEU A 916 0.40 -30.41 7.20
CA LEU A 916 1.86 -30.50 7.07
C LEU A 916 2.32 -31.95 6.77
N GLY A 917 1.40 -32.91 6.89
CA GLY A 917 1.64 -34.33 6.70
C GLY A 917 1.61 -35.14 8.00
N SER A 918 1.95 -36.42 7.88
CA SER A 918 1.87 -37.41 8.96
C SER A 918 3.26 -37.87 9.39
N PHE A 919 3.49 -37.94 10.70
CA PHE A 919 4.83 -38.18 11.25
C PHE A 919 4.84 -39.18 12.42
N PRO A 920 5.93 -39.97 12.58
CA PRO A 920 6.12 -40.86 13.72
C PRO A 920 6.72 -40.12 14.92
N PHE A 921 5.88 -39.62 15.82
CA PHE A 921 6.34 -38.95 17.04
C PHE A 921 6.86 -39.96 18.07
N ALA A 922 7.94 -39.61 18.74
CA ALA A 922 8.51 -40.29 19.89
C ALA A 922 9.04 -39.25 20.89
N GLY A 923 8.11 -38.57 21.56
CA GLY A 923 8.43 -37.44 22.42
C GLY A 923 7.26 -36.49 22.55
N THR A 924 7.53 -35.28 23.02
CA THR A 924 6.53 -34.21 23.08
C THR A 924 6.56 -33.44 21.75
N PRO A 925 5.51 -33.54 20.91
CA PRO A 925 5.47 -32.85 19.63
C PRO A 925 5.63 -31.34 19.76
N LYS A 926 6.40 -30.74 18.86
CA LYS A 926 6.49 -29.29 18.68
C LYS A 926 6.41 -28.93 17.20
N VAL A 927 5.74 -27.82 16.90
CA VAL A 927 5.76 -27.20 15.57
C VAL A 927 6.32 -25.79 15.73
N ARG A 928 7.28 -25.40 14.90
CA ARG A 928 7.85 -24.05 14.88
C ARG A 928 7.63 -23.40 13.52
N LEU A 929 7.32 -22.12 13.53
CA LEU A 929 7.27 -21.26 12.34
C LEU A 929 8.16 -20.05 12.59
N SER A 930 9.02 -19.71 11.63
CA SER A 930 9.89 -18.54 11.70
C SER A 930 9.46 -17.52 10.65
N SER A 931 9.59 -16.22 10.95
CA SER A 931 9.41 -15.15 9.94
C SER A 931 10.54 -15.11 8.91
N VAL A 932 11.55 -15.98 9.04
CA VAL A 932 12.69 -16.03 8.14
C VAL A 932 12.36 -16.88 6.90
N THR A 933 12.39 -16.26 5.72
CA THR A 933 12.18 -16.93 4.43
C THR A 933 13.34 -16.62 3.47
N HIS A 934 13.46 -17.37 2.37
CA HIS A 934 14.53 -17.13 1.39
C HIS A 934 14.26 -15.90 0.51
N ASP A 935 12.98 -15.54 0.33
CA ASP A 935 12.49 -14.37 -0.40
C ASP A 935 12.13 -13.18 0.49
N GLY A 936 12.38 -13.28 1.81
CA GLY A 936 12.05 -12.24 2.76
C GLY A 936 12.87 -10.97 2.56
N ASP A 937 12.45 -9.87 3.20
CA ASP A 937 13.17 -8.60 3.13
C ASP A 937 14.54 -8.71 3.81
N ASP A 938 15.60 -8.50 3.03
CA ASP A 938 16.99 -8.47 3.48
C ASP A 938 17.50 -7.05 3.78
N GLY A 939 16.62 -6.05 3.67
CA GLY A 939 16.93 -4.63 3.77
C GLY A 939 17.58 -4.05 2.51
N ASN A 940 17.77 -4.87 1.46
CA ASN A 940 18.53 -4.54 0.26
C ASN A 940 17.86 -5.09 -1.02
N GLY A 941 16.97 -4.31 -1.63
CA GLY A 941 16.47 -4.61 -2.98
C GLY A 941 14.96 -4.60 -3.06
N LEU A 942 14.43 -5.24 -4.10
CA LEU A 942 13.01 -5.58 -4.15
C LEU A 942 12.75 -6.94 -3.58
N VAL A 943 11.90 -6.93 -2.58
CA VAL A 943 11.14 -8.09 -2.15
C VAL A 943 9.70 -7.64 -1.97
N GLU A 944 8.75 -8.52 -2.24
CA GLU A 944 7.42 -8.32 -1.67
C GLU A 944 7.58 -8.59 -0.16
N SER A 945 7.30 -7.59 0.66
CA SER A 945 7.29 -7.77 2.11
C SER A 945 6.02 -8.52 2.46
N GLU A 946 6.09 -9.84 2.33
CA GLU A 946 4.97 -10.74 2.55
C GLU A 946 4.67 -10.89 4.05
N ASP A 947 3.40 -10.99 4.40
CA ASP A 947 3.00 -11.30 5.78
C ASP A 947 3.11 -12.80 6.05
N ILE A 948 3.61 -13.15 7.24
CA ILE A 948 3.64 -14.50 7.78
C ILE A 948 2.87 -14.57 9.09
N ALA A 949 1.84 -15.42 9.11
CA ALA A 949 0.88 -15.51 10.21
C ALA A 949 1.14 -16.70 11.15
N TYR A 950 0.88 -16.47 12.43
CA TYR A 950 0.95 -17.42 13.54
C TYR A 950 -0.44 -17.54 14.19
N ASP A 951 -1.12 -18.63 13.88
CA ASP A 951 -2.50 -18.90 14.34
C ASP A 951 -2.53 -20.22 15.14
N ALA A 952 -3.02 -21.33 14.60
CA ALA A 952 -3.20 -22.55 15.36
C ALA A 952 -2.57 -23.80 14.73
N VAL A 953 -2.25 -24.78 15.57
CA VAL A 953 -1.76 -26.11 15.20
C VAL A 953 -2.68 -27.17 15.79
N ALA A 954 -2.97 -28.22 15.01
CA ALA A 954 -3.70 -29.39 15.47
C ALA A 954 -2.95 -30.68 15.18
N PHE A 955 -3.02 -31.63 16.11
CA PHE A 955 -2.50 -32.98 15.95
C PHE A 955 -3.65 -33.98 15.92
N GLN A 956 -3.71 -34.82 14.89
CA GLN A 956 -4.61 -35.96 14.82
C GLN A 956 -3.80 -37.24 15.07
N PRO A 957 -3.86 -37.84 16.28
CA PRO A 957 -3.30 -39.17 16.50
C PRO A 957 -3.90 -40.17 15.50
N LEU A 958 -3.05 -40.95 14.84
CA LEU A 958 -3.44 -41.95 13.86
C LEU A 958 -3.30 -43.36 14.46
N PRO A 959 -4.11 -44.34 14.01
CA PRO A 959 -4.00 -45.73 14.46
C PRO A 959 -2.67 -46.39 14.04
N GLY A 960 -1.96 -45.82 13.07
CA GLY A 960 -0.68 -46.29 12.56
C GLY A 960 -0.15 -45.38 11.46
N LYS A 961 0.93 -45.81 10.79
CA LYS A 961 1.42 -45.14 9.58
C LYS A 961 0.30 -45.13 8.53
N PRO A 962 0.01 -44.00 7.85
CA PRO A 962 -0.83 -44.02 6.66
C PRO A 962 -0.35 -45.10 5.67
N ALA A 963 -1.29 -45.87 5.15
CA ALA A 963 -0.98 -46.88 4.14
C ALA A 963 -0.33 -46.23 2.92
N ASP A 964 -0.83 -45.04 2.56
CA ASP A 964 -0.38 -44.28 1.41
C ASP A 964 0.02 -42.86 1.80
N ILE A 965 1.25 -42.49 1.43
CA ILE A 965 1.78 -41.14 1.53
C ILE A 965 2.16 -40.73 0.11
N VAL A 966 1.29 -39.94 -0.51
CA VAL A 966 1.29 -39.61 -1.94
C VAL A 966 1.74 -38.16 -2.14
N VAL A 967 2.75 -37.93 -2.98
CA VAL A 967 3.20 -36.59 -3.36
C VAL A 967 3.10 -36.40 -4.87
N SER A 968 2.39 -35.36 -5.29
CA SER A 968 2.17 -35.05 -6.69
C SER A 968 3.01 -33.85 -7.11
N LEU A 969 3.99 -34.13 -7.97
CA LEU A 969 4.98 -33.22 -8.52
C LEU A 969 4.71 -32.98 -10.01
N GLY A 970 5.36 -31.97 -10.58
CA GLY A 970 5.43 -31.80 -12.03
C GLY A 970 4.99 -30.43 -12.51
N ASP A 971 4.66 -30.37 -13.79
CA ASP A 971 4.30 -29.17 -14.53
C ASP A 971 2.79 -28.88 -14.56
N SER A 972 2.36 -28.09 -15.55
CA SER A 972 0.97 -27.68 -15.78
C SER A 972 0.02 -28.87 -15.93
N TYR A 973 0.45 -29.94 -16.60
CA TYR A 973 -0.36 -31.15 -16.78
C TYR A 973 -0.57 -31.90 -15.46
N SER A 974 0.37 -31.80 -14.50
CA SER A 974 0.21 -32.34 -13.14
C SER A 974 -0.54 -31.41 -12.19
N SER A 975 -0.35 -30.09 -12.32
CA SER A 975 -1.08 -29.09 -11.51
C SER A 975 -2.57 -29.10 -11.83
N GLY A 976 -2.94 -29.43 -13.06
CA GLY A 976 -4.33 -29.42 -13.53
C GLY A 976 -4.71 -28.13 -14.27
N GLU A 977 -3.75 -27.43 -14.87
CA GLU A 977 -3.99 -26.32 -15.79
C GLU A 977 -5.09 -26.67 -16.80
N GLY A 978 -5.97 -25.72 -17.11
CA GLY A 978 -7.16 -25.91 -17.95
C GLY A 978 -8.34 -26.60 -17.24
N ALA A 979 -8.15 -27.25 -16.09
CA ALA A 979 -9.23 -27.91 -15.37
C ALA A 979 -9.94 -26.98 -14.38
N SER A 980 -10.52 -25.90 -14.92
CA SER A 980 -11.34 -24.96 -14.18
C SER A 980 -12.52 -24.42 -14.98
N VAL A 981 -13.58 -24.00 -14.30
CA VAL A 981 -14.56 -23.05 -14.83
C VAL A 981 -13.92 -21.71 -15.20
N ALA A 982 -14.65 -20.90 -15.98
CA ALA A 982 -14.21 -19.55 -16.36
C ALA A 982 -13.84 -18.72 -15.11
N GLY A 983 -12.70 -18.01 -15.18
CA GLY A 983 -12.19 -17.21 -14.07
C GLY A 983 -11.46 -17.97 -12.97
N GLY A 984 -11.12 -19.25 -13.15
CA GLY A 984 -10.19 -19.96 -12.24
C GLY A 984 -10.81 -20.59 -10.99
N GLY A 985 -12.15 -20.65 -10.88
CA GLY A 985 -12.84 -21.06 -9.65
C GLY A 985 -12.52 -22.47 -9.10
N ASP A 986 -11.95 -23.38 -9.89
CA ASP A 986 -11.54 -24.72 -9.43
C ASP A 986 -10.07 -24.80 -9.01
N TYR A 987 -9.27 -23.76 -9.25
CA TYR A 987 -7.92 -23.65 -8.73
C TYR A 987 -7.94 -23.37 -7.22
N TYR A 988 -6.86 -23.74 -6.54
CA TYR A 988 -6.61 -23.27 -5.19
C TYR A 988 -6.21 -21.78 -5.26
N PRO A 989 -6.90 -20.87 -4.54
CA PRO A 989 -6.63 -19.43 -4.59
C PRO A 989 -5.17 -19.09 -4.29
N GLU A 990 -4.54 -19.83 -3.37
CA GLU A 990 -3.12 -19.70 -3.04
C GLU A 990 -2.17 -19.97 -4.21
N THR A 991 -2.67 -20.47 -5.35
CA THR A 991 -1.89 -20.82 -6.55
C THR A 991 -2.34 -20.13 -7.84
N ASP A 992 -3.31 -19.22 -7.71
CA ASP A 992 -3.96 -18.50 -8.80
C ASP A 992 -4.31 -17.08 -8.31
N ASN A 993 -3.29 -16.25 -8.11
CA ASN A 993 -3.45 -14.90 -7.58
C ASN A 993 -2.33 -13.95 -8.01
N SER A 994 -2.59 -12.65 -7.82
CA SER A 994 -1.60 -11.58 -7.99
C SER A 994 -0.96 -11.50 -9.38
N GLY A 995 -1.69 -11.89 -10.43
CA GLY A 995 -1.15 -11.91 -11.79
C GLY A 995 -0.68 -10.56 -12.33
N GLY A 996 -1.09 -9.43 -11.74
CA GLY A 996 -0.61 -8.10 -12.13
C GLY A 996 0.63 -7.61 -11.36
N ASP A 997 1.24 -8.48 -10.56
CA ASP A 997 2.35 -8.15 -9.66
C ASP A 997 3.46 -9.21 -9.74
N ASP A 998 4.51 -8.92 -10.52
CA ASP A 998 5.66 -9.81 -10.73
C ASP A 998 6.31 -10.32 -9.43
N LEU A 999 6.21 -9.59 -8.31
CA LEU A 999 6.83 -9.99 -7.04
C LEU A 999 5.96 -10.95 -6.22
N ALA A 1000 4.63 -10.84 -6.35
CA ALA A 1000 3.65 -11.61 -5.58
C ALA A 1000 2.89 -12.65 -6.42
N GLN A 1001 3.08 -12.66 -7.74
CA GLN A 1001 2.36 -13.53 -8.67
C GLN A 1001 2.49 -15.00 -8.28
N ASN A 1002 1.34 -15.67 -8.22
CA ASN A 1002 1.27 -17.13 -8.25
C ASN A 1002 0.36 -17.62 -9.37
N ALA A 1003 0.98 -18.30 -10.34
CA ALA A 1003 0.30 -18.95 -11.45
C ALA A 1003 0.61 -20.45 -11.51
N CYS A 1004 0.87 -21.10 -10.37
CA CYS A 1004 1.07 -22.56 -10.34
C CYS A 1004 -0.20 -23.34 -10.68
N HIS A 1005 -1.39 -22.73 -10.58
CA HIS A 1005 -2.69 -23.23 -11.02
C HIS A 1005 -2.98 -24.67 -10.60
N ARG A 1006 -2.84 -24.98 -9.32
CA ARG A 1006 -3.18 -26.30 -8.78
C ARG A 1006 -4.70 -26.44 -8.73
N SER A 1007 -5.24 -27.34 -9.54
CA SER A 1007 -6.69 -27.61 -9.63
C SER A 1007 -7.15 -28.65 -8.62
N LYS A 1008 -8.33 -28.40 -8.03
CA LYS A 1008 -9.06 -29.40 -7.24
C LYS A 1008 -9.44 -30.63 -8.08
N LEU A 1009 -9.42 -30.49 -9.40
CA LEU A 1009 -9.77 -31.50 -10.40
C LEU A 1009 -8.55 -32.16 -11.06
N ALA A 1010 -7.32 -31.90 -10.58
CA ALA A 1010 -6.12 -32.54 -11.10
C ALA A 1010 -6.22 -34.08 -11.08
N TRP A 1011 -5.63 -34.74 -12.08
CA TRP A 1011 -5.71 -36.19 -12.23
C TRP A 1011 -5.17 -36.97 -11.03
N SER A 1012 -4.16 -36.44 -10.35
CA SER A 1012 -3.63 -37.02 -9.11
C SER A 1012 -4.66 -37.04 -7.97
N ARG A 1013 -5.62 -36.11 -7.96
CA ARG A 1013 -6.74 -36.07 -7.01
C ARG A 1013 -7.92 -36.93 -7.46
N LYS A 1014 -8.13 -37.08 -8.77
CA LYS A 1014 -9.17 -37.94 -9.36
C LYS A 1014 -8.81 -39.43 -9.36
N GLY A 1015 -7.52 -39.75 -9.33
CA GLY A 1015 -6.99 -41.11 -9.23
C GLY A 1015 -7.50 -41.85 -7.98
N ARG A 1016 -7.42 -43.18 -8.03
CA ARG A 1016 -7.92 -44.10 -6.99
C ARG A 1016 -6.85 -45.13 -6.68
N LEU A 1017 -6.67 -45.40 -5.39
CA LEU A 1017 -5.83 -46.48 -4.88
C LEU A 1017 -6.69 -47.74 -4.73
N ALA A 1018 -6.09 -48.92 -4.83
CA ALA A 1018 -6.77 -50.22 -4.88
C ALA A 1018 -7.50 -50.57 -3.58
N ASP A 1019 -7.16 -49.91 -2.48
CA ASP A 1019 -7.82 -50.08 -1.19
C ASP A 1019 -9.20 -49.38 -1.11
N SER A 1020 -9.52 -48.49 -2.06
CA SER A 1020 -10.72 -47.65 -1.95
C SER A 1020 -11.37 -47.28 -3.30
N GLY A 1021 -12.71 -47.37 -3.32
CA GLY A 1021 -13.55 -46.83 -4.40
C GLY A 1021 -13.78 -45.31 -4.31
N THR A 1022 -13.04 -44.58 -3.46
CA THR A 1022 -13.08 -43.12 -3.30
C THR A 1022 -11.78 -42.51 -3.87
N SER A 1023 -11.85 -41.33 -4.50
CA SER A 1023 -10.64 -40.75 -5.10
C SER A 1023 -9.65 -40.26 -4.04
N ILE A 1024 -8.36 -40.16 -4.40
CA ILE A 1024 -7.29 -39.65 -3.53
C ILE A 1024 -7.66 -38.26 -2.98
N GLY A 1025 -8.15 -37.35 -3.82
CA GLY A 1025 -8.56 -36.02 -3.40
C GLY A 1025 -9.72 -36.01 -2.40
N GLN A 1026 -10.76 -36.82 -2.65
CA GLN A 1026 -11.90 -36.94 -1.72
C GLN A 1026 -11.49 -37.51 -0.35
N ARG A 1027 -10.56 -38.47 -0.34
CA ARG A 1027 -9.99 -39.03 0.89
C ARG A 1027 -9.13 -38.01 1.64
N ALA A 1028 -8.33 -37.22 0.91
CA ALA A 1028 -7.54 -36.14 1.48
C ALA A 1028 -8.43 -35.07 2.12
N ASP A 1029 -9.47 -34.62 1.42
CA ASP A 1029 -10.43 -33.61 1.90
C ASP A 1029 -11.26 -34.07 3.10
N SER A 1030 -11.38 -35.39 3.31
CA SER A 1030 -12.09 -36.00 4.44
C SER A 1030 -11.17 -36.46 5.58
N TRP A 1031 -9.88 -36.11 5.53
CA TRP A 1031 -8.88 -36.46 6.54
C TRP A 1031 -8.72 -37.97 6.77
N ASP A 1032 -8.86 -38.80 5.72
CA ASP A 1032 -8.71 -40.25 5.81
C ASP A 1032 -7.41 -40.63 6.56
N VAL A 1033 -7.54 -41.43 7.61
CA VAL A 1033 -6.42 -41.82 8.50
C VAL A 1033 -5.39 -42.71 7.79
N ALA A 1034 -5.76 -43.33 6.67
CA ALA A 1034 -4.90 -44.21 5.89
C ALA A 1034 -4.17 -43.50 4.73
N LEU A 1035 -4.46 -42.22 4.45
CA LEU A 1035 -3.90 -41.48 3.31
C LEU A 1035 -3.29 -40.14 3.73
N ASP A 1036 -2.10 -39.80 3.26
CA ASP A 1036 -1.55 -38.45 3.30
C ASP A 1036 -1.25 -38.00 1.86
N HIS A 1037 -1.83 -36.89 1.39
CA HIS A 1037 -1.67 -36.43 0.00
C HIS A 1037 -1.25 -34.96 -0.07
N HIS A 1038 -0.24 -34.68 -0.89
CA HIS A 1038 0.27 -33.32 -1.13
C HIS A 1038 0.42 -33.06 -2.63
N LEU A 1039 -0.33 -32.10 -3.16
CA LEU A 1039 -0.22 -31.63 -4.55
C LEU A 1039 0.63 -30.36 -4.58
N ILE A 1040 1.84 -30.45 -5.13
CA ILE A 1040 2.80 -29.34 -5.18
C ILE A 1040 3.39 -29.09 -6.57
N ALA A 1041 2.81 -29.73 -7.61
CA ALA A 1041 3.04 -29.40 -9.01
C ALA A 1041 2.75 -27.93 -9.32
N CYS A 1042 3.38 -27.38 -10.36
CA CYS A 1042 3.25 -25.96 -10.71
C CYS A 1042 3.20 -25.80 -12.23
N SER A 1043 2.20 -25.07 -12.73
CA SER A 1043 2.10 -24.70 -14.14
C SER A 1043 3.38 -24.03 -14.64
N GLY A 1044 3.84 -24.34 -15.85
CA GLY A 1044 5.09 -23.81 -16.40
C GLY A 1044 6.40 -24.41 -15.88
N ALA A 1045 6.37 -25.36 -14.93
CA ALA A 1045 7.60 -25.93 -14.39
C ALA A 1045 8.44 -26.70 -15.42
N GLU A 1046 9.74 -26.41 -15.44
CA GLU A 1046 10.81 -27.17 -16.07
C GLU A 1046 11.52 -28.07 -15.05
N THR A 1047 12.44 -28.93 -15.49
CA THR A 1047 13.10 -29.89 -14.59
C THR A 1047 13.84 -29.22 -13.43
N GLU A 1048 14.47 -28.06 -13.64
CA GLU A 1048 15.17 -27.33 -12.58
C GLU A 1048 14.23 -26.71 -11.53
N ASN A 1049 12.95 -26.49 -11.85
CA ASN A 1049 11.97 -26.03 -10.86
C ASN A 1049 11.61 -27.13 -9.84
N LEU A 1050 11.98 -28.37 -10.12
CA LEU A 1050 11.86 -29.47 -9.17
C LEU A 1050 13.13 -29.63 -8.34
N LEU A 1051 14.31 -29.46 -8.94
CA LEU A 1051 15.59 -29.81 -8.30
C LEU A 1051 15.84 -29.03 -6.98
N PRO A 1052 16.37 -29.70 -5.94
CA PRO A 1052 16.67 -29.04 -4.67
C PRO A 1052 17.85 -28.07 -4.82
N VAL A 1053 17.78 -26.91 -4.19
CA VAL A 1053 18.86 -25.93 -4.13
C VAL A 1053 19.21 -25.53 -2.70
N HIS A 1054 18.22 -25.43 -1.82
CA HIS A 1054 18.44 -25.06 -0.41
C HIS A 1054 18.67 -26.27 0.49
N THR A 1055 18.15 -27.44 0.12
CA THR A 1055 18.23 -28.66 0.95
C THR A 1055 19.28 -29.67 0.51
N ALA A 1056 20.00 -29.41 -0.59
CA ALA A 1056 21.03 -30.31 -1.11
C ALA A 1056 22.44 -29.83 -0.74
N SER A 1057 23.31 -30.76 -0.29
CA SER A 1057 24.72 -30.44 -0.02
C SER A 1057 25.50 -30.16 -1.31
N ASP A 1058 25.22 -30.92 -2.37
CA ASP A 1058 25.71 -30.68 -3.72
C ASP A 1058 24.51 -30.34 -4.61
N VAL A 1059 24.41 -29.09 -5.07
CA VAL A 1059 23.27 -28.62 -5.85
C VAL A 1059 23.24 -29.33 -7.22
N PRO A 1060 22.25 -30.19 -7.50
CA PRO A 1060 22.13 -30.87 -8.78
C PRO A 1060 21.81 -29.88 -9.90
N ARG A 1061 22.26 -30.21 -11.11
CA ARG A 1061 21.95 -29.47 -12.33
C ARG A 1061 21.26 -30.38 -13.33
N ASN A 1062 20.33 -29.83 -14.10
CA ASN A 1062 19.75 -30.50 -15.26
C ASN A 1062 20.80 -30.61 -16.39
N ALA A 1063 20.46 -31.24 -17.51
CA ALA A 1063 21.38 -31.38 -18.64
C ALA A 1063 21.54 -30.10 -19.48
N PHE A 1064 20.74 -29.06 -19.21
CA PHE A 1064 20.93 -27.72 -19.75
C PHE A 1064 21.96 -26.92 -18.94
N GLY A 1065 22.35 -27.41 -17.76
CA GLY A 1065 23.33 -26.79 -16.87
C GLY A 1065 22.68 -25.92 -15.79
N ASP A 1066 21.35 -25.88 -15.70
CA ASP A 1066 20.62 -25.07 -14.74
C ASP A 1066 20.55 -25.78 -13.38
N ALA A 1067 20.79 -25.01 -12.32
CA ALA A 1067 20.64 -25.46 -10.94
C ALA A 1067 19.17 -25.32 -10.50
N GLY A 1068 18.80 -26.04 -9.44
CA GLY A 1068 17.49 -25.91 -8.82
C GLY A 1068 17.08 -24.47 -8.54
N ARG A 1069 15.84 -24.12 -8.84
CA ARG A 1069 15.26 -22.80 -8.52
C ARG A 1069 13.77 -22.90 -8.20
N GLY A 1070 13.27 -21.91 -7.48
CA GLY A 1070 11.83 -21.74 -7.25
C GLY A 1070 11.07 -21.30 -8.51
N GLN A 1071 9.76 -21.13 -8.38
CA GLN A 1071 8.91 -20.60 -9.43
C GLN A 1071 7.71 -19.88 -8.82
N TYR A 1072 7.35 -18.72 -9.38
CA TYR A 1072 6.24 -17.89 -8.88
C TYR A 1072 6.33 -17.61 -7.37
N GLY A 1073 7.55 -17.32 -6.89
CA GLY A 1073 7.88 -17.11 -5.47
C GLY A 1073 7.81 -18.37 -4.57
N GLU A 1074 7.33 -19.51 -5.06
CA GLU A 1074 7.43 -20.78 -4.34
C GLU A 1074 8.85 -21.36 -4.42
N LEU A 1075 9.29 -22.08 -3.37
CA LEU A 1075 10.51 -22.89 -3.44
C LEU A 1075 10.41 -24.00 -4.50
N SER A 1076 11.56 -24.52 -4.92
CA SER A 1076 11.59 -25.68 -5.81
C SER A 1076 10.82 -26.85 -5.19
N GLN A 1077 10.17 -27.67 -6.01
CA GLN A 1077 9.21 -28.66 -5.51
C GLN A 1077 9.86 -29.66 -4.53
N LEU A 1078 11.15 -29.99 -4.71
CA LEU A 1078 11.88 -30.90 -3.83
C LEU A 1078 12.46 -30.24 -2.56
N ASP A 1079 12.51 -28.90 -2.49
CA ASP A 1079 12.92 -28.15 -1.29
C ASP A 1079 11.76 -27.96 -0.29
N LYS A 1080 10.50 -28.12 -0.71
CA LYS A 1080 9.32 -27.99 0.17
C LYS A 1080 9.22 -29.04 1.28
N GLY A 1081 10.03 -30.10 1.21
CA GLY A 1081 10.19 -31.08 2.29
C GLY A 1081 9.16 -32.21 2.32
N PHE A 1082 8.23 -32.31 1.36
CA PHE A 1082 7.18 -33.35 1.37
C PHE A 1082 7.64 -34.77 0.97
N LEU A 1083 8.80 -34.91 0.34
CA LEU A 1083 9.40 -36.20 0.07
C LEU A 1083 10.31 -36.64 1.22
N ASP A 1084 10.07 -37.84 1.74
CA ASP A 1084 10.92 -38.47 2.75
C ASP A 1084 10.89 -40.00 2.64
N GLU A 1085 11.58 -40.69 3.55
CA GLU A 1085 11.66 -42.15 3.58
C GLU A 1085 10.30 -42.85 3.78
N HIS A 1086 9.24 -42.12 4.14
CA HIS A 1086 7.92 -42.66 4.38
C HIS A 1086 6.97 -42.51 3.19
N THR A 1087 7.27 -41.61 2.24
CA THR A 1087 6.54 -41.48 0.97
C THR A 1087 6.40 -42.83 0.27
N THR A 1088 5.17 -43.19 -0.13
CA THR A 1088 4.86 -44.47 -0.78
C THR A 1088 4.66 -44.34 -2.28
N LEU A 1089 4.15 -43.20 -2.74
CA LEU A 1089 3.85 -42.94 -4.14
C LEU A 1089 4.21 -41.49 -4.51
N VAL A 1090 4.86 -41.34 -5.65
CA VAL A 1090 5.10 -40.05 -6.31
C VAL A 1090 4.47 -40.08 -7.69
N THR A 1091 3.66 -39.08 -8.00
CA THR A 1091 3.11 -38.87 -9.35
C THR A 1091 3.81 -37.67 -9.98
N LEU A 1092 4.26 -37.78 -11.23
CA LEU A 1092 5.11 -36.78 -11.88
C LEU A 1092 4.82 -36.66 -13.38
N SER A 1093 4.53 -35.47 -13.90
CA SER A 1093 4.73 -35.10 -15.31
C SER A 1093 5.74 -33.96 -15.42
N ILE A 1094 6.77 -34.12 -16.24
CA ILE A 1094 7.78 -33.07 -16.46
C ILE A 1094 8.48 -33.27 -17.80
N GLY A 1095 9.17 -32.26 -18.32
CA GLY A 1095 9.92 -32.31 -19.58
C GLY A 1095 9.23 -31.67 -20.79
N GLY A 1096 7.93 -31.36 -20.71
CA GLY A 1096 7.21 -30.67 -21.80
C GLY A 1096 7.68 -29.22 -21.98
N ASN A 1097 7.87 -28.51 -20.86
CA ASN A 1097 8.40 -27.14 -20.87
C ASN A 1097 9.89 -27.10 -21.25
N ASP A 1098 10.69 -28.06 -20.77
CA ASP A 1098 12.11 -28.21 -21.16
C ASP A 1098 12.28 -28.46 -22.67
N ALA A 1099 11.30 -29.14 -23.29
CA ALA A 1099 11.24 -29.32 -24.73
C ALA A 1099 10.78 -28.04 -25.47
N LYS A 1100 10.21 -27.05 -24.77
CA LYS A 1100 9.64 -25.80 -25.30
C LYS A 1100 8.31 -25.96 -26.06
N PHE A 1101 7.49 -26.96 -25.73
CA PHE A 1101 6.21 -27.18 -26.42
C PHE A 1101 5.29 -25.95 -26.44
N GLY A 1102 5.21 -25.20 -25.33
CA GLY A 1102 4.42 -23.98 -25.25
C GLY A 1102 4.90 -22.88 -26.20
N ASP A 1103 6.22 -22.69 -26.32
CA ASP A 1103 6.81 -21.68 -27.21
C ASP A 1103 6.69 -22.09 -28.67
N VAL A 1104 6.95 -23.38 -28.98
CA VAL A 1104 6.74 -23.96 -30.31
C VAL A 1104 5.29 -23.76 -30.75
N LEU A 1105 4.33 -24.01 -29.86
CA LEU A 1105 2.92 -23.82 -30.17
C LEU A 1105 2.56 -22.35 -30.43
N LYS A 1106 3.04 -21.43 -29.60
CA LYS A 1106 2.85 -19.98 -29.85
C LYS A 1106 3.48 -19.56 -31.18
N PHE A 1107 4.66 -20.07 -31.50
CA PHE A 1107 5.35 -19.80 -32.75
C PHE A 1107 4.54 -20.28 -33.96
N CYS A 1108 4.06 -21.53 -33.93
CA CYS A 1108 3.26 -22.07 -35.03
C CYS A 1108 1.90 -21.38 -35.21
N LEU A 1109 1.30 -20.87 -34.14
CA LEU A 1109 0.05 -20.10 -34.23
C LEU A 1109 0.24 -18.64 -34.67
N THR A 1110 1.48 -18.20 -34.91
CA THR A 1110 1.77 -16.83 -35.35
C THR A 1110 1.33 -16.64 -36.81
N PRO A 1111 0.46 -15.66 -37.10
CA PRO A 1111 0.01 -15.41 -38.48
C PRO A 1111 1.18 -15.16 -39.43
N LEU A 1112 1.07 -15.65 -40.67
CA LEU A 1112 2.02 -15.48 -41.78
C LEU A 1112 3.25 -16.42 -41.76
N ILE A 1113 3.36 -17.33 -40.78
CA ILE A 1113 4.29 -18.46 -40.84
C ILE A 1113 3.56 -19.62 -41.53
N ASP A 1114 4.17 -20.17 -42.59
CA ASP A 1114 3.63 -21.29 -43.35
C ASP A 1114 4.47 -22.53 -43.02
N ASN A 1115 3.89 -23.54 -42.38
CA ASN A 1115 4.60 -24.70 -41.83
C ASN A 1115 5.79 -24.32 -40.92
N CYS A 1116 5.49 -23.93 -39.69
CA CYS A 1116 6.44 -23.52 -38.67
C CYS A 1116 7.61 -24.51 -38.44
N ALA A 1117 7.43 -25.80 -38.72
CA ALA A 1117 8.47 -26.82 -38.56
C ALA A 1117 9.69 -26.56 -39.45
N GLU A 1118 9.52 -25.87 -40.58
CA GLU A 1118 10.59 -25.47 -41.50
C GLU A 1118 11.32 -24.18 -41.09
N PHE A 1119 10.85 -23.52 -40.04
CA PHE A 1119 11.42 -22.27 -39.56
C PHE A 1119 12.20 -22.45 -38.27
N ARG A 1120 13.08 -21.48 -38.02
CA ARG A 1120 13.91 -21.40 -36.83
C ARG A 1120 13.24 -20.46 -35.82
N MET A 1121 13.03 -20.95 -34.61
CA MET A 1121 12.60 -20.13 -33.47
C MET A 1121 13.80 -19.38 -32.87
N ASP A 1122 13.56 -18.25 -32.21
CA ASP A 1122 14.60 -17.49 -31.53
C ASP A 1122 15.35 -18.36 -30.51
N GLY A 1123 16.69 -18.32 -30.57
CA GLY A 1123 17.57 -19.11 -29.73
C GLY A 1123 17.97 -20.49 -30.30
N ASP A 1124 17.23 -21.04 -31.26
CA ASP A 1124 17.66 -22.28 -31.94
C ASP A 1124 18.76 -21.98 -32.96
N THR A 1125 19.45 -22.99 -33.50
CA THR A 1125 20.45 -22.83 -34.59
C THR A 1125 20.01 -23.45 -35.91
N GLU A 1126 18.93 -24.22 -35.89
CA GLU A 1126 18.39 -25.01 -37.00
C GLU A 1126 16.85 -24.89 -37.00
N PRO A 1127 16.16 -25.27 -38.09
CA PRO A 1127 14.70 -25.35 -38.11
C PRO A 1127 14.13 -26.29 -37.04
N LEU A 1128 12.92 -26.02 -36.58
CA LEU A 1128 12.24 -26.80 -35.53
C LEU A 1128 12.16 -28.29 -35.85
N ARG A 1129 11.97 -28.68 -37.12
CA ARG A 1129 11.97 -30.09 -37.54
C ARG A 1129 13.26 -30.85 -37.17
N GLN A 1130 14.39 -30.15 -37.03
CA GLN A 1130 15.68 -30.72 -36.64
C GLN A 1130 16.02 -30.42 -35.17
N ALA A 1131 15.73 -29.20 -34.71
CA ALA A 1131 16.05 -28.75 -33.36
C ALA A 1131 15.22 -29.47 -32.29
N GLU A 1132 13.93 -29.66 -32.53
CA GLU A 1132 12.98 -30.21 -31.55
C GLU A 1132 13.31 -31.68 -31.19
N PRO A 1133 13.48 -32.61 -32.16
CA PRO A 1133 13.89 -33.98 -31.85
C PRO A 1133 15.23 -34.07 -31.12
N LYS A 1134 16.19 -33.19 -31.49
CA LYS A 1134 17.52 -33.14 -30.86
C LYS A 1134 17.42 -32.68 -29.40
N ARG A 1135 16.60 -31.67 -29.11
CA ARG A 1135 16.38 -31.18 -27.75
C ARG A 1135 15.72 -32.26 -26.87
N ILE A 1136 14.66 -32.88 -27.39
CA ILE A 1136 13.91 -33.95 -26.69
C ILE A 1136 14.81 -35.15 -26.36
N THR A 1137 15.59 -35.63 -27.34
CA THR A 1137 16.46 -36.80 -27.14
C THR A 1137 17.77 -36.49 -26.42
N GLY A 1138 18.28 -35.25 -26.57
CA GLY A 1138 19.55 -34.79 -26.04
C GLY A 1138 19.47 -34.34 -24.59
N GLN A 1139 18.89 -33.16 -24.33
CA GLN A 1139 18.91 -32.53 -23.00
C GLN A 1139 17.69 -32.91 -22.15
N VAL A 1140 16.49 -33.08 -22.73
CA VAL A 1140 15.28 -33.35 -21.94
C VAL A 1140 15.38 -34.71 -21.23
N LYS A 1141 15.71 -35.78 -21.96
CA LYS A 1141 15.82 -37.15 -21.38
C LYS A 1141 16.73 -37.23 -20.12
N PRO A 1142 18.01 -36.81 -20.16
CA PRO A 1142 18.87 -36.85 -18.97
C PRO A 1142 18.43 -35.88 -17.87
N SER A 1143 17.76 -34.77 -18.20
CA SER A 1143 17.20 -33.85 -17.20
C SER A 1143 16.07 -34.50 -16.41
N VAL A 1144 15.13 -35.15 -17.09
CA VAL A 1144 14.05 -35.92 -16.43
C VAL A 1144 14.62 -37.06 -15.59
N ARG A 1145 15.65 -37.77 -16.09
CA ARG A 1145 16.34 -38.79 -15.31
C ARG A 1145 16.95 -38.22 -14.03
N THR A 1146 17.56 -37.03 -14.10
CA THR A 1146 18.12 -36.34 -12.93
C THR A 1146 17.04 -36.05 -11.89
N VAL A 1147 15.85 -35.59 -12.30
CA VAL A 1147 14.70 -35.40 -11.40
C VAL A 1147 14.29 -36.72 -10.74
N ILE A 1148 14.14 -37.81 -11.50
CA ILE A 1148 13.78 -39.14 -10.96
C ILE A 1148 14.82 -39.60 -9.92
N GLU A 1149 16.11 -39.39 -10.18
CA GLU A 1149 17.19 -39.71 -9.26
C GLU A 1149 17.09 -38.89 -7.96
N GLN A 1150 16.80 -37.58 -8.03
CA GLN A 1150 16.62 -36.75 -6.83
C GLN A 1150 15.36 -37.14 -6.05
N VAL A 1151 14.26 -37.47 -6.73
CA VAL A 1151 13.05 -38.01 -6.11
C VAL A 1151 13.39 -39.31 -5.37
N LYS A 1152 14.10 -40.25 -6.01
CA LYS A 1152 14.54 -41.51 -5.38
C LYS A 1152 15.46 -41.28 -4.18
N ARG A 1153 16.34 -40.28 -4.22
CA ARG A 1153 17.22 -39.93 -3.08
C ARG A 1153 16.42 -39.44 -1.88
N LYS A 1154 15.43 -38.57 -2.08
CA LYS A 1154 14.59 -38.02 -1.00
C LYS A 1154 13.52 -39.02 -0.52
N ALA A 1155 12.94 -39.79 -1.43
CA ALA A 1155 11.91 -40.79 -1.16
C ALA A 1155 12.34 -42.20 -1.60
N PRO A 1156 13.29 -42.83 -0.89
CA PRO A 1156 13.89 -44.12 -1.30
C PRO A 1156 12.90 -45.28 -1.39
N ASN A 1157 11.74 -45.19 -0.73
CA ASN A 1157 10.74 -46.25 -0.70
C ASN A 1157 9.54 -46.00 -1.65
N ALA A 1158 9.49 -44.83 -2.29
CA ALA A 1158 8.36 -44.47 -3.13
C ALA A 1158 8.37 -45.21 -4.47
N ARG A 1159 7.18 -45.57 -4.93
CA ARG A 1159 6.90 -45.90 -6.33
C ARG A 1159 6.68 -44.59 -7.08
N ILE A 1160 7.20 -44.49 -8.30
CA ILE A 1160 7.12 -43.27 -9.11
C ILE A 1160 6.30 -43.59 -10.35
N VAL A 1161 5.22 -42.84 -10.57
CA VAL A 1161 4.48 -42.84 -11.83
C VAL A 1161 4.95 -41.61 -12.62
N LEU A 1162 5.73 -41.83 -13.67
CA LEU A 1162 6.08 -40.81 -14.65
C LEU A 1162 4.99 -40.78 -15.72
N MET A 1163 4.15 -39.76 -15.69
CA MET A 1163 3.03 -39.55 -16.59
C MET A 1163 3.50 -38.89 -17.90
N GLY A 1164 3.06 -39.44 -19.04
CA GLY A 1164 3.27 -38.86 -20.36
C GLY A 1164 2.30 -37.74 -20.71
N TYR A 1165 2.40 -37.22 -21.93
CA TYR A 1165 1.52 -36.19 -22.49
C TYR A 1165 0.54 -36.81 -23.48
N PRO A 1166 -0.68 -36.28 -23.65
CA PRO A 1166 -1.60 -36.83 -24.63
C PRO A 1166 -1.15 -36.40 -26.02
N LYS A 1167 -1.75 -37.02 -27.04
CA LYS A 1167 -1.76 -36.43 -28.38
C LYS A 1167 -2.41 -35.05 -28.32
N LEU A 1168 -1.87 -34.06 -29.04
CA LEU A 1168 -2.35 -32.67 -28.98
C LEU A 1168 -3.60 -32.46 -29.85
N PHE A 1169 -3.58 -32.95 -31.09
CA PHE A 1169 -4.63 -32.63 -32.09
C PHE A 1169 -5.26 -33.87 -32.70
N GLU A 1170 -6.59 -33.86 -32.79
CA GLU A 1170 -7.36 -34.71 -33.69
C GLU A 1170 -7.70 -34.00 -35.00
N ARG A 1171 -8.17 -34.78 -35.98
CA ARG A 1171 -8.66 -34.26 -37.28
C ARG A 1171 -7.70 -33.26 -37.94
N PHE A 1172 -6.39 -33.52 -37.82
CA PHE A 1172 -5.31 -32.69 -38.37
C PHE A 1172 -5.37 -31.22 -37.92
N GLY A 1173 -5.87 -30.94 -36.71
CA GLY A 1173 -5.91 -29.58 -36.17
C GLY A 1173 -6.91 -28.65 -36.85
N ALA A 1174 -7.82 -29.16 -37.70
CA ALA A 1174 -8.69 -28.35 -38.56
C ALA A 1174 -9.63 -27.35 -37.83
N CYS A 1175 -9.77 -27.45 -36.51
CA CYS A 1175 -10.54 -26.52 -35.68
C CYS A 1175 -9.70 -25.40 -35.05
N VAL A 1176 -8.37 -25.41 -35.25
CA VAL A 1176 -7.43 -24.42 -34.72
C VAL A 1176 -7.10 -23.43 -35.82
N LEU A 1177 -7.34 -22.14 -35.56
CA LEU A 1177 -7.03 -21.09 -36.53
C LEU A 1177 -5.51 -20.98 -36.70
N SER A 1178 -5.04 -20.84 -37.95
CA SER A 1178 -3.62 -20.68 -38.30
C SER A 1178 -2.74 -21.90 -38.02
N LEU A 1179 -3.31 -23.10 -37.90
CA LEU A 1179 -2.57 -24.36 -37.83
C LEU A 1179 -2.91 -25.22 -39.06
N ASP A 1180 -1.89 -25.63 -39.82
CA ASP A 1180 -2.07 -26.53 -40.95
C ASP A 1180 -2.01 -28.01 -40.55
N ALA A 1181 -2.42 -28.88 -41.47
CA ALA A 1181 -2.50 -30.32 -41.23
C ALA A 1181 -1.12 -30.98 -41.03
N GLU A 1182 -0.08 -30.47 -41.70
CA GLU A 1182 1.29 -30.97 -41.59
C GLU A 1182 1.91 -30.58 -40.25
N GLU A 1183 1.70 -29.33 -39.81
CA GLU A 1183 2.11 -28.83 -38.50
C GLU A 1183 1.45 -29.64 -37.38
N ALA A 1184 0.14 -29.86 -37.46
CA ALA A 1184 -0.59 -30.67 -36.48
C ALA A 1184 -0.08 -32.12 -36.41
N LEU A 1185 0.28 -32.72 -37.55
CA LEU A 1185 0.87 -34.05 -37.60
C LEU A 1185 2.28 -34.08 -37.03
N TRP A 1186 3.11 -33.08 -37.36
CA TRP A 1186 4.47 -32.95 -36.85
C TRP A 1186 4.45 -32.74 -35.32
N MET A 1187 3.62 -31.84 -34.79
CA MET A 1187 3.47 -31.62 -33.35
C MET A 1187 3.02 -32.88 -32.60
N ASN A 1188 2.06 -33.63 -33.15
CA ASN A 1188 1.68 -34.92 -32.58
C ASN A 1188 2.83 -35.94 -32.60
N SER A 1189 3.67 -35.93 -33.64
CA SER A 1189 4.86 -36.79 -33.70
C SER A 1189 5.91 -36.39 -32.65
N MET A 1190 6.07 -35.10 -32.36
CA MET A 1190 6.95 -34.61 -31.30
C MET A 1190 6.42 -34.99 -29.91
N ALA A 1191 5.11 -34.91 -29.68
CA ALA A 1191 4.50 -35.41 -28.44
C ALA A 1191 4.73 -36.92 -28.26
N GLY A 1192 4.61 -37.70 -29.34
CA GLY A 1192 4.95 -39.13 -29.33
C GLY A 1192 6.43 -39.39 -29.06
N GLN A 1193 7.34 -38.58 -29.62
CA GLN A 1193 8.77 -38.67 -29.34
C GLN A 1193 9.11 -38.30 -27.89
N LEU A 1194 8.43 -37.30 -27.31
CA LEU A 1194 8.57 -36.95 -25.90
C LEU A 1194 8.15 -38.14 -25.01
N ASN A 1195 6.98 -38.73 -25.25
CA ASN A 1195 6.53 -39.91 -24.51
C ASN A 1195 7.52 -41.09 -24.61
N MET A 1196 8.11 -41.30 -25.80
CA MET A 1196 9.13 -42.32 -25.98
C MET A 1196 10.36 -42.07 -25.10
N VAL A 1197 10.90 -40.84 -25.07
CA VAL A 1197 12.09 -40.54 -24.24
C VAL A 1197 11.78 -40.55 -22.75
N LEU A 1198 10.57 -40.17 -22.33
CA LEU A 1198 10.12 -40.29 -20.94
C LEU A 1198 10.03 -41.77 -20.52
N SER A 1199 9.48 -42.61 -21.38
CA SER A 1199 9.44 -44.07 -21.18
C SER A 1199 10.87 -44.65 -21.09
N GLU A 1200 11.79 -44.23 -21.96
CA GLU A 1200 13.19 -44.62 -21.88
C GLU A 1200 13.84 -44.17 -20.57
N ALA A 1201 13.66 -42.91 -20.14
CA ALA A 1201 14.21 -42.42 -18.88
C ALA A 1201 13.69 -43.22 -17.66
N ALA A 1202 12.39 -43.53 -17.63
CA ALA A 1202 11.81 -44.40 -16.62
C ALA A 1202 12.41 -45.81 -16.66
N ASN A 1203 12.56 -46.40 -17.86
CA ASN A 1203 13.16 -47.73 -18.01
C ASN A 1203 14.64 -47.77 -17.59
N GLU A 1204 15.42 -46.74 -17.93
CA GLU A 1204 16.81 -46.57 -17.50
C GLU A 1204 16.90 -46.48 -15.96
N ALA A 1205 16.09 -45.62 -15.34
CA ALA A 1205 16.06 -45.49 -13.88
C ALA A 1205 15.56 -46.77 -13.19
N ARG A 1206 14.62 -47.50 -13.81
CA ARG A 1206 14.14 -48.80 -13.33
C ARG A 1206 15.23 -49.87 -13.40
N ALA A 1207 16.03 -49.89 -14.47
CA ALA A 1207 17.18 -50.78 -14.59
C ALA A 1207 18.24 -50.50 -13.52
N GLN A 1208 18.28 -49.28 -12.98
CA GLN A 1208 19.13 -48.88 -11.85
C GLN A 1208 18.48 -49.12 -10.47
N GLY A 1209 17.32 -49.79 -10.41
CA GLY A 1209 16.67 -50.18 -9.15
C GLY A 1209 15.66 -49.16 -8.61
N THR A 1210 15.31 -48.12 -9.36
CA THR A 1210 14.22 -47.20 -8.99
C THR A 1210 12.87 -47.84 -9.31
N GLN A 1211 11.88 -47.74 -8.39
CA GLN A 1211 10.53 -48.26 -8.63
C GLN A 1211 9.71 -47.27 -9.45
N VAL A 1212 10.13 -47.00 -10.69
CA VAL A 1212 9.44 -46.08 -11.60
C VAL A 1212 8.75 -46.83 -12.74
N ARG A 1213 7.56 -46.35 -13.13
CA ARG A 1213 6.85 -46.78 -14.34
C ARG A 1213 6.39 -45.56 -15.12
N PHE A 1214 6.44 -45.68 -16.44
CA PHE A 1214 5.83 -44.72 -17.34
C PHE A 1214 4.35 -45.04 -17.52
N SER A 1215 3.49 -44.01 -17.42
CA SER A 1215 2.05 -44.08 -17.68
C SER A 1215 1.78 -43.32 -18.97
N ASP A 1216 1.31 -44.02 -20.00
CA ASP A 1216 1.02 -43.44 -21.31
C ASP A 1216 -0.48 -43.10 -21.41
N PRO A 1217 -0.87 -41.81 -21.51
CA PRO A 1217 -2.28 -41.40 -21.63
C PRO A 1217 -2.79 -41.41 -23.08
N THR A 1218 -1.98 -41.82 -24.05
CA THR A 1218 -2.29 -41.64 -25.49
C THR A 1218 -3.56 -42.39 -25.90
N GLU A 1219 -3.81 -43.59 -25.33
CA GLU A 1219 -5.00 -44.38 -25.66
C GLU A 1219 -6.28 -43.75 -25.10
N GLU A 1220 -6.25 -43.29 -23.85
CA GLU A 1220 -7.40 -42.68 -23.17
C GLU A 1220 -7.90 -41.41 -23.88
N PHE A 1221 -6.95 -40.63 -24.44
CA PHE A 1221 -7.19 -39.40 -25.19
C PHE A 1221 -7.50 -39.59 -26.67
N SER A 1222 -7.41 -40.81 -27.20
CA SER A 1222 -7.66 -41.10 -28.62
C SER A 1222 -9.07 -40.65 -29.05
N GLY A 1223 -9.13 -39.79 -30.06
CA GLY A 1223 -10.38 -39.19 -30.56
C GLY A 1223 -10.94 -38.05 -29.70
N LYS A 1224 -10.27 -37.69 -28.60
CA LYS A 1224 -10.74 -36.72 -27.58
C LYS A 1224 -9.78 -35.57 -27.32
N ALA A 1225 -8.64 -35.48 -28.02
CA ALA A 1225 -7.75 -34.32 -27.92
C ALA A 1225 -8.38 -33.05 -28.55
N VAL A 1226 -7.59 -32.00 -28.82
CA VAL A 1226 -8.10 -30.79 -29.48
C VAL A 1226 -8.72 -31.15 -30.84
N CYS A 1227 -9.89 -30.59 -31.18
CA CYS A 1227 -10.70 -31.00 -32.34
C CYS A 1227 -11.32 -32.41 -32.24
N GLY A 1228 -11.26 -33.05 -31.08
CA GLY A 1228 -11.89 -34.33 -30.77
C GLY A 1228 -13.38 -34.23 -30.42
N SER A 1229 -14.00 -35.37 -30.10
CA SER A 1229 -15.41 -35.41 -29.67
C SER A 1229 -15.65 -36.54 -28.64
N PRO A 1230 -15.89 -36.21 -27.36
CA PRO A 1230 -15.83 -34.86 -26.77
C PRO A 1230 -14.39 -34.31 -26.76
N GLU A 1231 -14.24 -33.00 -26.88
CA GLU A 1231 -12.94 -32.32 -26.74
C GLU A 1231 -12.55 -32.25 -25.25
N SER A 1232 -11.51 -32.98 -24.87
CA SER A 1232 -11.02 -33.14 -23.49
C SER A 1232 -9.71 -32.37 -23.23
N VAL A 1233 -9.14 -31.77 -24.27
CA VAL A 1233 -8.03 -30.81 -24.21
C VAL A 1233 -8.55 -29.49 -24.74
N ARG A 1234 -8.41 -28.40 -24.00
CA ARG A 1234 -8.91 -27.09 -24.43
C ARG A 1234 -8.24 -26.67 -25.72
N ASN A 1235 -9.03 -26.23 -26.70
CA ASN A 1235 -8.50 -25.38 -27.77
C ASN A 1235 -8.06 -24.00 -27.20
N TYR A 1236 -7.73 -23.07 -28.09
CA TYR A 1236 -7.39 -21.69 -27.81
C TYR A 1236 -8.36 -21.01 -26.83
N VAL A 1237 -7.83 -20.56 -25.69
CA VAL A 1237 -8.57 -19.76 -24.70
C VAL A 1237 -8.11 -18.31 -24.79
N ALA A 1238 -9.02 -17.43 -25.21
CA ALA A 1238 -8.71 -16.02 -25.38
C ALA A 1238 -8.31 -15.35 -24.05
N GLY A 1239 -7.36 -14.41 -24.09
CA GLY A 1239 -6.80 -13.77 -22.89
C GLY A 1239 -7.76 -12.90 -22.06
N TRP A 1240 -8.98 -12.63 -22.53
CA TRP A 1240 -10.06 -12.03 -21.71
C TRP A 1240 -10.78 -13.04 -20.82
N ASN A 1241 -10.51 -14.35 -20.97
CA ASN A 1241 -11.01 -15.41 -20.09
C ASN A 1241 -9.90 -15.98 -19.18
N ARG A 1242 -8.87 -15.16 -18.91
CA ARG A 1242 -7.76 -15.46 -18.01
C ARG A 1242 -8.21 -15.57 -16.56
N THR A 1243 -7.33 -16.15 -15.75
CA THR A 1243 -7.49 -16.37 -14.31
C THR A 1243 -6.71 -15.34 -13.48
N PRO A 1244 -7.02 -15.14 -12.18
CA PRO A 1244 -6.40 -14.12 -11.34
C PRO A 1244 -4.86 -14.16 -11.23
N GLY A 1245 -4.24 -15.32 -11.38
CA GLY A 1245 -2.78 -15.52 -11.37
C GLY A 1245 -2.09 -15.14 -12.68
N GLU A 1246 -2.83 -15.02 -13.77
CA GLU A 1246 -2.27 -14.71 -15.09
C GLU A 1246 -1.99 -13.21 -15.28
N GLU A 1247 -0.84 -12.91 -15.89
CA GLU A 1247 -0.48 -11.56 -16.33
C GLU A 1247 -1.60 -10.85 -17.08
N PRO A 1248 -2.00 -9.61 -16.72
CA PRO A 1248 -3.09 -8.90 -17.39
C PRO A 1248 -2.87 -8.68 -18.89
N SER A 1249 -1.60 -8.66 -19.31
CA SER A 1249 -1.18 -8.51 -20.69
C SER A 1249 -0.95 -9.84 -21.44
N ALA A 1250 -0.99 -10.98 -20.74
CA ALA A 1250 -0.80 -12.29 -21.36
C ALA A 1250 -1.90 -12.60 -22.38
N PHE A 1251 -1.48 -13.11 -23.54
CA PHE A 1251 -2.35 -13.54 -24.59
C PHE A 1251 -1.67 -14.65 -25.41
N PRO A 1252 -2.27 -15.84 -25.57
CA PRO A 1252 -3.55 -16.31 -24.99
C PRO A 1252 -3.48 -16.64 -23.50
N SER A 1253 -4.59 -17.10 -22.90
CA SER A 1253 -4.60 -17.63 -21.53
C SER A 1253 -3.78 -18.93 -21.43
N GLN A 1254 -3.12 -19.14 -20.30
CA GLN A 1254 -2.31 -20.32 -19.98
C GLN A 1254 -3.11 -21.63 -20.04
N GLN A 1255 -4.43 -21.57 -19.87
CA GLN A 1255 -5.34 -22.72 -19.99
C GLN A 1255 -5.40 -23.33 -21.40
N SER A 1256 -4.91 -22.63 -22.43
CA SER A 1256 -4.94 -23.09 -23.82
C SER A 1256 -4.16 -24.40 -23.96
N PHE A 1257 -4.71 -25.37 -24.70
CA PHE A 1257 -4.06 -26.65 -25.02
C PHE A 1257 -3.77 -27.55 -23.83
N HIS A 1258 -4.42 -27.30 -22.68
CA HIS A 1258 -4.34 -28.15 -21.50
C HIS A 1258 -5.60 -29.00 -21.30
N PRO A 1259 -5.51 -30.15 -20.61
CA PRO A 1259 -6.67 -31.00 -20.32
C PRO A 1259 -7.73 -30.23 -19.50
N ASN A 1260 -8.98 -30.29 -19.94
CA ASN A 1260 -10.10 -29.78 -19.14
C ASN A 1260 -10.47 -30.80 -18.04
N ALA A 1261 -11.56 -30.55 -17.31
CA ALA A 1261 -12.02 -31.44 -16.23
C ALA A 1261 -12.25 -32.91 -16.67
N ASP A 1262 -12.69 -33.13 -17.92
CA ASP A 1262 -12.86 -34.46 -18.50
C ASP A 1262 -11.51 -35.06 -18.88
N GLY A 1263 -10.61 -34.27 -19.48
CA GLY A 1263 -9.24 -34.70 -19.77
C GLY A 1263 -8.46 -35.11 -18.53
N GLN A 1264 -8.61 -34.39 -17.41
CA GLN A 1264 -8.03 -34.81 -16.13
C GLN A 1264 -8.59 -36.15 -15.63
N THR A 1265 -9.82 -36.51 -16.03
CA THR A 1265 -10.40 -37.83 -15.72
C THR A 1265 -9.76 -38.92 -16.57
N LEU A 1266 -9.50 -38.67 -17.86
CA LEU A 1266 -8.76 -39.58 -18.73
C LEU A 1266 -7.33 -39.84 -18.23
N TYR A 1267 -6.67 -38.80 -17.75
CA TYR A 1267 -5.38 -38.93 -17.08
C TYR A 1267 -5.44 -39.78 -15.81
N ALA A 1268 -6.50 -39.61 -15.00
CA ALA A 1268 -6.71 -40.43 -13.82
C ALA A 1268 -6.94 -41.90 -14.18
N ASP A 1269 -7.58 -42.20 -15.31
CA ASP A 1269 -7.76 -43.57 -15.80
C ASP A 1269 -6.42 -44.21 -16.18
N SER A 1270 -5.54 -43.48 -16.88
CA SER A 1270 -4.16 -43.92 -17.18
C SER A 1270 -3.38 -44.18 -15.89
N LEU A 1271 -3.41 -43.23 -14.93
CA LEU A 1271 -2.80 -43.40 -13.60
C LEU A 1271 -3.31 -44.69 -12.92
N ASN A 1272 -4.62 -44.88 -12.85
CA ASN A 1272 -5.22 -46.05 -12.21
C ASN A 1272 -4.77 -47.35 -12.89
N SER A 1273 -4.52 -47.32 -14.20
CA SER A 1273 -3.95 -48.46 -14.94
C SER A 1273 -2.54 -48.80 -14.49
N THR A 1274 -1.67 -47.79 -14.40
CA THR A 1274 -0.29 -47.98 -13.92
C THR A 1274 -0.21 -48.33 -12.43
N LEU A 1275 -1.14 -47.86 -11.60
CA LEU A 1275 -1.21 -48.24 -10.18
C LEU A 1275 -1.52 -49.74 -10.01
N ARG A 1276 -2.47 -50.29 -10.78
CA ARG A 1276 -2.76 -51.74 -10.80
C ARG A 1276 -1.52 -52.57 -11.14
N GLU A 1277 -0.68 -52.03 -12.01
CA GLU A 1277 0.59 -52.62 -12.41
C GLU A 1277 1.61 -52.69 -11.25
N PHE A 1278 1.58 -51.72 -10.33
CA PHE A 1278 2.28 -51.76 -9.05
C PHE A 1278 1.59 -52.63 -7.98
N GLY A 1279 0.36 -53.09 -8.23
CA GLY A 1279 -0.46 -53.83 -7.27
C GLY A 1279 -1.00 -52.95 -6.13
N ILE A 1280 -1.19 -51.66 -6.39
CA ILE A 1280 -1.79 -50.68 -5.46
C ILE A 1280 -2.89 -49.87 -6.13
#